data_AF-A0AAI9K3H5-F1
#
_entry.id   AF-A0AAI9K3H5-F1
#
_cell.length_a   1.000
_cell.length_b   1.000
_cell.length_c   1.000
_cell.angle_alpha   90.00
_cell.angle_beta   90.00
_cell.angle_gamma   90.00
#
_symmetry.space_group_name_H-M   'P 1'
#
loop_
_entity.id
_entity.type
_entity.pdbx_description
1 polymer ?
#
loop_
_entity_poly.entity_id
_entity_poly.type
_entity_poly.pdbx_seq_one_letter_code
_entity_poly.pdbx_strand_id
1 'polypeptide(L)'
;MSKTLRNELRVGSEYTGKHIKECAIIAEDAVKAENQYIVKEMMDDFYRDFINRKLDALQGINWEQLFDIMKKAKLDKSNKVSKELDKIQESTRKEIVKIFSSDPIYKDMLKADMISKILPEYIVDKYGDAASRIEAVKVFYGFSGYFIDFWASRKNVFSDKNIASAIPHRIVNVNARIHLDNITAFNRIAEIAGDEVAGIAEDACAYLQNMSLEDVFTGACYGEFICQKDIDRYNNICGVINQHMNQYCQNKKISRSKFKMERLHKQILCRSESGFEIPIGFQTDGEVIDAINSFSTILEEKDILDRLRTLSQEVTGYDMERIYVSSKAFESVSKYIDHKWDVIASSMYNYFSGAVRGKDDKKDAKIQTEIKKIKSCSLLDLKKLVDMYYKMDGMCLEHEATEYVAGITEILVDFNYKTFDMDDSVKMIQNEHMINEIKEYLDTYMSIYHWAKDFMIDELVDRDMEFYSELDEIYYDLSDIVPLYNKVRNYVTQKPYSQDKIKLNFGSPTLANGWSKSKEFDNNVVVLLRDEKIYLAILNVGNKPSKDIMAGEDRRRSDTDYKKMNYYLLPGASKTLPHVFISSNAWKKSHGIPDEIMYGYNQNKHLKSSPNFDLEFCRKLIDYYKECIDSYPNYQIFNFKFAATETYNDISEFYKDVERQGYKIEWSYISEDDINQMDRDGQIYLFQIYNKDFAPNSKGMQNLHTLYLKNIFSEENLSDVVIKLNGEAELFFRKSSIQHKRGHKKGSVLVNKTYKTTEKTENGQGEIEVIESVPDQCYLELVKYWSEGGVGQLSEEASKYKDKVSHYAATMDIVKDRRYTEDKFFIHMPITINFKADNRNNVNEKVLKFIAENDDLHVIGIDRGERNLLYVSVIDSRGRIVEQKSFNIVENYESSKNVIRRHDYKGKLVNKEHYRNEARKSWKEIGKIKEIKEGYLSQVIHEISKLVLKYNAIIVMEDLNYGFKRGRFKVERQVYQKFETMLINKLAYLVDKSRAVDEPGGLLKGYQLTYVPDNLGELGSQCGIIFYVPAAYTSKIDPVTGFVDVFDFKAYSNAEARLDFINKLDCIRYDASRNKFEIAFDYGNFRTHHTTLAKTSWTIFIHGDRIKKERGSYGWKDEIIDIEARIRKLFEDTDIEYADGHNLIGDINELESPIQKKFVGELFDIIRFTVQLRNSKSEKYDGTEKEYDKIISPVMDEEGVFFTTDSYIRADGTELPKDADANGAYCIALKGLYDVLAVKKYWKEGEKFDRKLLAITNYNWFDFIQNRRF
;
A
#
# COMPACT_ATOMS: atom_id res chain seq x y z
N MET A 1 19.70 4.34 14.18
CA MET A 1 18.68 4.58 13.11
C MET A 1 19.18 5.73 12.22
N SER A 2 18.91 5.71 10.91
CA SER A 2 19.27 6.81 9.99
C SER A 2 18.04 7.58 9.49
N LYS A 3 18.16 8.89 9.29
CA LYS A 3 17.11 9.77 8.70
C LYS A 3 17.74 10.78 7.74
N THR A 4 16.95 11.36 6.84
CA THR A 4 17.39 12.44 5.94
C THR A 4 16.57 13.70 6.19
N LEU A 5 17.26 14.79 6.54
CA LEU A 5 16.68 16.11 6.70
C LEU A 5 16.64 16.80 5.33
N ARG A 6 15.52 17.45 5.00
CA ARG A 6 15.32 18.11 3.70
C ARG A 6 14.96 19.57 3.94
N ASN A 7 15.73 20.48 3.36
CA ASN A 7 15.54 21.92 3.52
C ASN A 7 15.68 22.65 2.18
N GLU A 8 15.07 23.83 2.08
CA GLU A 8 15.32 24.78 0.99
C GLU A 8 16.72 25.37 1.18
N LEU A 9 17.44 25.58 0.08
CA LEU A 9 18.63 26.42 0.05
C LEU A 9 18.22 27.77 -0.54
N ARG A 10 18.23 28.82 0.29
CA ARG A 10 17.99 30.20 -0.17
C ARG A 10 19.32 30.82 -0.55
N VAL A 11 19.38 31.42 -1.73
CA VAL A 11 20.56 32.17 -2.17
C VAL A 11 20.86 33.26 -1.13
N GLY A 12 22.06 33.23 -0.58
CA GLY A 12 22.47 34.06 0.57
C GLY A 12 22.85 35.49 0.20
N SER A 13 23.13 35.76 -1.08
CA SER A 13 23.52 37.06 -1.60
C SER A 13 23.14 37.24 -3.08
N GLU A 14 23.08 38.49 -3.54
CA GLU A 14 22.88 38.78 -4.97
C GLU A 14 24.05 38.29 -5.83
N TYR A 15 25.28 38.29 -5.30
CA TYR A 15 26.49 37.82 -5.99
C TYR A 15 26.44 36.32 -6.28
N THR A 16 26.09 35.48 -5.30
CA THR A 16 25.92 34.04 -5.52
C THR A 16 24.92 33.78 -6.65
N GLY A 17 23.77 34.49 -6.66
CA GLY A 17 22.76 34.34 -7.72
C GLY A 17 23.26 34.75 -9.10
N LYS A 18 24.12 35.78 -9.18
CA LYS A 18 24.78 36.23 -10.41
C LYS A 18 25.79 35.19 -10.89
N HIS A 19 26.71 34.75 -10.03
CA HIS A 19 27.78 33.80 -10.37
C HIS A 19 27.24 32.43 -10.81
N ILE A 20 26.13 31.95 -10.23
CA ILE A 20 25.47 30.71 -10.67
C ILE A 20 25.01 30.81 -12.14
N LYS A 21 24.54 31.98 -12.57
CA LYS A 21 24.10 32.22 -13.95
C LYS A 21 25.30 32.37 -14.89
N GLU A 22 26.30 33.17 -14.49
CA GLU A 22 27.51 33.41 -15.31
C GLU A 22 28.33 32.14 -15.53
N CYS A 23 28.44 31.28 -14.52
CA CYS A 23 29.11 29.99 -14.63
C CYS A 23 28.22 28.87 -15.21
N ALA A 24 27.01 29.18 -15.68
CA ALA A 24 26.08 28.22 -16.30
C ALA A 24 25.82 26.92 -15.51
N ILE A 25 25.97 26.93 -14.17
CA ILE A 25 25.98 25.72 -13.32
C ILE A 25 24.73 24.85 -13.53
N ILE A 26 23.55 25.47 -13.56
CA ILE A 26 22.28 24.78 -13.71
C ILE A 26 22.18 24.11 -15.09
N ALA A 27 22.66 24.78 -16.15
CA ALA A 27 22.61 24.24 -17.50
C ALA A 27 23.53 23.03 -17.65
N GLU A 28 24.75 23.11 -17.12
CA GLU A 28 25.70 21.99 -17.15
C GLU A 28 25.22 20.76 -16.38
N ASP A 29 24.56 20.95 -15.23
CA ASP A 29 23.99 19.85 -14.45
C ASP A 29 22.67 19.32 -15.05
N ALA A 30 21.91 20.16 -15.76
CA ALA A 30 20.74 19.72 -16.52
C ALA A 30 21.12 18.78 -17.68
N VAL A 31 22.17 19.12 -18.44
CA VAL A 31 22.71 18.25 -19.51
C VAL A 31 23.15 16.90 -18.94
N LYS A 32 23.80 16.88 -17.77
CA LYS A 32 24.15 15.63 -17.08
C LYS A 32 22.90 14.86 -16.66
N ALA A 33 21.87 15.52 -16.11
CA ALA A 33 20.65 14.85 -15.69
C ALA A 33 19.91 14.19 -16.88
N GLU A 34 19.86 14.86 -18.03
CA GLU A 34 19.26 14.34 -19.27
C GLU A 34 20.05 13.13 -19.81
N ASN A 35 21.36 13.30 -20.02
CA ASN A 35 22.22 12.23 -20.51
C ASN A 35 22.30 11.03 -19.55
N GLN A 36 22.09 11.24 -18.24
CA GLN A 36 22.07 10.15 -17.26
C GLN A 36 21.00 9.12 -17.60
N TYR A 37 19.82 9.56 -18.06
CA TYR A 37 18.74 8.65 -18.40
C TYR A 37 19.13 7.76 -19.58
N ILE A 38 19.64 8.38 -20.66
CA ILE A 38 20.11 7.71 -21.87
C ILE A 38 21.20 6.69 -21.52
N VAL A 39 22.20 7.10 -20.73
CA VAL A 39 23.31 6.23 -20.33
C VAL A 39 22.84 5.06 -19.44
N LYS A 40 21.92 5.29 -18.50
CA LYS A 40 21.32 4.21 -17.70
C LYS A 40 20.56 3.21 -18.56
N GLU A 41 19.81 3.68 -19.55
CA GLU A 41 19.08 2.81 -20.47
C GLU A 41 20.02 1.91 -21.27
N MET A 42 21.09 2.48 -21.84
CA MET A 42 22.09 1.72 -22.59
C MET A 42 22.83 0.70 -21.72
N MET A 43 23.15 1.07 -20.46
CA MET A 43 23.70 0.10 -19.49
C MET A 43 22.70 -1.02 -19.19
N ASP A 44 21.42 -0.72 -19.06
CA ASP A 44 20.38 -1.73 -18.84
C ASP A 44 20.18 -2.64 -20.04
N ASP A 45 20.27 -2.12 -21.26
CA ASP A 45 20.27 -2.94 -22.48
C ASP A 45 21.45 -3.91 -22.48
N PHE A 46 22.65 -3.45 -22.14
CA PHE A 46 23.81 -4.33 -21.97
C PHE A 46 23.55 -5.40 -20.90
N TYR A 47 23.04 -5.03 -19.73
CA TYR A 47 22.75 -6.00 -18.67
C TYR A 47 21.69 -7.02 -19.09
N ARG A 48 20.65 -6.62 -19.83
CA ARG A 48 19.63 -7.53 -20.37
C ARG A 48 20.24 -8.54 -21.32
N ASP A 49 21.07 -8.10 -22.24
CA ASP A 49 21.74 -8.99 -23.20
C ASP A 49 22.71 -9.94 -22.49
N PHE A 50 23.46 -9.43 -21.50
CA PHE A 50 24.31 -10.25 -20.65
C PHE A 50 23.51 -11.30 -19.89
N ILE A 51 22.40 -10.92 -19.25
CA ILE A 51 21.52 -11.82 -18.50
C ILE A 51 20.96 -12.89 -19.44
N ASN A 52 20.35 -12.50 -20.57
CA ASN A 52 19.74 -13.44 -21.50
C ASN A 52 20.75 -14.47 -22.00
N ARG A 53 21.97 -14.06 -22.38
CA ARG A 53 23.04 -14.99 -22.80
C ARG A 53 23.47 -15.98 -21.71
N LYS A 54 23.37 -15.59 -20.43
CA LYS A 54 23.82 -16.43 -19.30
C LYS A 54 22.70 -17.30 -18.72
N LEU A 55 21.44 -16.88 -18.81
CA LEU A 55 20.32 -17.65 -18.29
C LEU A 55 20.07 -18.93 -19.08
N ASP A 56 20.33 -18.95 -20.40
CA ASP A 56 20.24 -20.17 -21.20
C ASP A 56 21.18 -21.28 -20.65
N ALA A 57 22.32 -20.92 -20.06
CA ALA A 57 23.26 -21.88 -19.45
C ALA A 57 22.76 -22.50 -18.13
N LEU A 58 21.62 -22.04 -17.59
CA LEU A 58 21.06 -22.54 -16.32
C LEU A 58 20.23 -23.83 -16.47
N GLN A 59 19.93 -24.26 -17.71
CA GLN A 59 19.26 -25.54 -17.97
C GLN A 59 20.02 -26.73 -17.37
N GLY A 60 21.36 -26.65 -17.26
CA GLY A 60 22.21 -27.71 -16.72
C GLY A 60 22.23 -27.86 -15.19
N ILE A 61 21.53 -27.00 -14.43
CA ILE A 61 21.41 -27.15 -12.97
C ILE A 61 20.46 -28.31 -12.64
N ASN A 62 20.81 -29.12 -11.64
CA ASN A 62 19.91 -30.16 -11.15
C ASN A 62 18.77 -29.54 -10.30
N TRP A 63 17.61 -29.32 -10.92
CA TRP A 63 16.43 -28.76 -10.27
C TRP A 63 15.66 -29.78 -9.42
N GLU A 64 15.78 -31.09 -9.68
CA GLU A 64 15.02 -32.12 -8.95
C GLU A 64 15.29 -32.08 -7.45
N GLN A 65 16.56 -31.93 -7.06
CA GLN A 65 16.94 -31.84 -5.65
C GLN A 65 16.22 -30.70 -4.91
N LEU A 66 16.03 -29.56 -5.58
CA LEU A 66 15.29 -28.42 -5.03
C LEU A 66 13.80 -28.74 -4.88
N PHE A 67 13.17 -29.31 -5.90
CA PHE A 67 11.74 -29.63 -5.86
C PHE A 67 11.42 -30.76 -4.86
N ASP A 68 12.31 -31.73 -4.68
CA ASP A 68 12.12 -32.82 -3.72
C ASP A 68 12.16 -32.33 -2.27
N ILE A 69 13.13 -31.48 -1.92
CA ILE A 69 13.15 -30.88 -0.58
C ILE A 69 11.96 -29.93 -0.36
N MET A 70 11.51 -29.22 -1.41
CA MET A 70 10.33 -28.35 -1.31
C MET A 70 9.04 -29.15 -1.11
N LYS A 71 8.88 -30.30 -1.78
CA LYS A 71 7.77 -31.23 -1.56
C LYS A 71 7.80 -31.78 -0.13
N LYS A 72 8.98 -32.21 0.34
CA LYS A 72 9.18 -32.66 1.73
C LYS A 72 8.83 -31.58 2.74
N ALA A 73 9.26 -30.33 2.52
CA ALA A 73 8.96 -29.19 3.39
C ALA A 73 7.48 -28.78 3.40
N LYS A 74 6.71 -29.07 2.33
CA LYS A 74 5.25 -28.89 2.34
C LYS A 74 4.55 -29.86 3.29
N LEU A 75 5.09 -31.08 3.45
CA LEU A 75 4.51 -32.15 4.27
C LEU A 75 5.02 -32.12 5.72
N ASP A 76 6.33 -31.92 5.90
CA ASP A 76 7.01 -31.84 7.19
C ASP A 76 7.45 -30.40 7.49
N LYS A 77 6.76 -29.76 8.43
CA LYS A 77 7.02 -28.38 8.89
C LYS A 77 8.06 -28.31 10.03
N SER A 78 8.87 -29.34 10.24
CA SER A 78 9.90 -29.34 11.26
C SER A 78 11.03 -28.34 10.97
N ASN A 79 11.62 -27.79 12.04
CA ASN A 79 12.79 -26.91 11.94
C ASN A 79 13.98 -27.56 11.21
N LYS A 80 14.08 -28.89 11.23
CA LYS A 80 15.15 -29.64 10.56
C LYS A 80 15.00 -29.54 9.03
N VAL A 81 13.81 -29.81 8.51
CA VAL A 81 13.54 -29.75 7.07
C VAL A 81 13.58 -28.31 6.55
N SER A 82 13.12 -27.33 7.33
CA SER A 82 13.25 -25.91 6.97
C SER A 82 14.71 -25.48 6.78
N LYS A 83 15.60 -25.86 7.70
CA LYS A 83 17.04 -25.55 7.59
C LYS A 83 17.70 -26.25 6.41
N GLU A 84 17.26 -27.47 6.10
CA GLU A 84 17.74 -28.24 4.94
C GLU A 84 17.34 -27.55 3.62
N LEU A 85 16.08 -27.10 3.52
CA LEU A 85 15.57 -26.30 2.40
C LEU A 85 16.37 -25.00 2.23
N ASP A 86 16.57 -24.23 3.31
CA ASP A 86 17.31 -22.97 3.27
C ASP A 86 18.73 -23.16 2.73
N LYS A 87 19.40 -24.23 3.17
CA LYS A 87 20.76 -24.58 2.73
C LYS A 87 20.81 -24.95 1.24
N ILE A 88 19.86 -25.75 0.76
CA ILE A 88 19.78 -26.13 -0.66
C ILE A 88 19.50 -24.88 -1.51
N GLN A 89 18.52 -24.06 -1.12
CA GLN A 89 18.21 -22.82 -1.82
C GLN A 89 19.42 -21.87 -1.86
N GLU A 90 20.16 -21.73 -0.75
CA GLU A 90 21.39 -20.93 -0.72
C GLU A 90 22.47 -21.48 -1.67
N SER A 91 22.66 -22.81 -1.68
CA SER A 91 23.61 -23.47 -2.57
C SER A 91 23.26 -23.24 -4.05
N THR A 92 22.01 -23.44 -4.43
CA THR A 92 21.53 -23.22 -5.81
C THR A 92 21.70 -21.75 -6.22
N ARG A 93 21.41 -20.78 -5.32
CA ARG A 93 21.65 -19.37 -5.62
C ARG A 93 23.13 -19.06 -5.86
N LYS A 94 24.04 -19.65 -5.07
CA LYS A 94 25.49 -19.49 -5.27
C LYS A 94 25.97 -20.09 -6.59
N GLU A 95 25.40 -21.22 -7.00
CA GLU A 95 25.69 -21.85 -8.29
C GLU A 95 25.29 -20.94 -9.48
N ILE A 96 24.10 -20.33 -9.42
CA ILE A 96 23.66 -19.34 -10.42
C ILE A 96 24.62 -18.15 -10.47
N VAL A 97 25.03 -17.60 -9.32
CA VAL A 97 25.99 -16.47 -9.29
C VAL A 97 27.35 -16.87 -9.84
N LYS A 98 27.80 -18.11 -9.63
CA LYS A 98 29.05 -18.62 -10.19
C LYS A 98 29.05 -18.53 -11.72
N ILE A 99 27.93 -18.85 -12.37
CA ILE A 99 27.75 -18.80 -13.83
C ILE A 99 27.84 -17.35 -14.35
N PHE A 100 27.28 -16.38 -13.63
CA PHE A 100 27.49 -14.97 -13.98
C PHE A 100 28.95 -14.54 -13.78
N SER A 101 29.53 -14.87 -12.63
CA SER A 101 30.87 -14.42 -12.24
C SER A 101 32.03 -15.09 -13.01
N SER A 102 31.78 -16.20 -13.70
CA SER A 102 32.78 -16.86 -14.55
C SER A 102 33.10 -16.06 -15.81
N ASP A 103 32.23 -15.12 -16.20
CA ASP A 103 32.52 -14.21 -17.31
C ASP A 103 33.50 -13.11 -16.85
N PRO A 104 34.65 -12.91 -17.53
CA PRO A 104 35.61 -11.87 -17.16
C PRO A 104 34.99 -10.47 -17.05
N ILE A 105 33.98 -10.16 -17.88
CA ILE A 105 33.33 -8.84 -17.91
C ILE A 105 32.55 -8.53 -16.63
N TYR A 106 32.17 -9.56 -15.86
CA TYR A 106 31.32 -9.43 -14.67
C TYR A 106 31.94 -8.49 -13.61
N LYS A 107 33.27 -8.53 -13.47
CA LYS A 107 33.99 -7.66 -12.51
C LYS A 107 33.93 -6.19 -12.92
N ASP A 108 33.87 -5.92 -14.22
CA ASP A 108 34.02 -4.58 -14.78
C ASP A 108 32.69 -3.89 -15.08
N MET A 109 31.65 -4.66 -15.42
CA MET A 109 30.34 -4.12 -15.78
C MET A 109 29.56 -3.46 -14.62
N LEU A 110 29.99 -3.62 -13.36
CA LEU A 110 29.31 -3.10 -12.16
C LEU A 110 30.10 -1.98 -11.45
N LYS A 111 30.99 -1.29 -12.18
CA LYS A 111 31.80 -0.16 -11.71
C LYS A 111 32.10 0.82 -12.85
N ALA A 112 32.95 1.81 -12.58
CA ALA A 112 33.31 2.86 -13.53
C ALA A 112 33.80 2.35 -14.90
N ASP A 113 34.43 1.17 -14.94
CA ASP A 113 34.87 0.53 -16.19
C ASP A 113 33.70 0.27 -17.17
N MET A 114 32.46 0.15 -16.68
CA MET A 114 31.27 0.10 -17.51
C MET A 114 31.16 1.31 -18.45
N ILE A 115 31.45 2.52 -17.94
CA ILE A 115 31.35 3.78 -18.70
C ILE A 115 32.56 3.97 -19.61
N SER A 116 33.76 3.69 -19.10
CA SER A 116 34.99 4.03 -19.81
C SER A 116 35.47 2.97 -20.80
N LYS A 117 34.99 1.72 -20.70
CA LYS A 117 35.48 0.59 -21.51
C LYS A 117 34.35 -0.17 -22.21
N ILE A 118 33.38 -0.67 -21.44
CA ILE A 118 32.38 -1.63 -21.95
C ILE A 118 31.33 -0.94 -22.83
N LEU A 119 30.72 0.12 -22.32
CA LEU A 119 29.59 0.76 -22.98
C LEU A 119 29.95 1.40 -24.34
N PRO A 120 31.12 2.04 -24.53
CA PRO A 120 31.52 2.57 -25.83
C PRO A 120 31.59 1.49 -26.93
N GLU A 121 32.16 0.32 -26.63
CA GLU A 121 32.24 -0.81 -27.58
C GLU A 121 30.84 -1.36 -27.90
N TYR A 122 30.03 -1.56 -26.86
CA TYR A 122 28.66 -2.05 -27.01
C TYR A 122 27.76 -1.11 -27.82
N ILE A 123 27.94 0.20 -27.66
CA ILE A 123 27.13 1.19 -28.38
C ILE A 123 27.38 1.12 -29.90
N VAL A 124 28.64 0.97 -30.31
CA VAL A 124 29.04 0.87 -31.72
C VAL A 124 28.43 -0.36 -32.39
N ASP A 125 28.36 -1.48 -31.67
CA ASP A 125 27.81 -2.73 -32.17
C ASP A 125 26.27 -2.71 -32.26
N LYS A 126 25.59 -2.12 -31.27
CA LYS A 126 24.14 -2.24 -31.12
C LYS A 126 23.30 -1.12 -31.76
N TYR A 127 23.80 0.11 -31.84
CA TYR A 127 22.98 1.27 -32.20
C TYR A 127 23.45 1.95 -33.49
N GLY A 128 22.52 2.25 -34.39
CA GLY A 128 22.80 2.97 -35.64
C GLY A 128 23.23 4.44 -35.45
N ASP A 129 22.90 5.05 -34.31
CA ASP A 129 23.22 6.43 -33.91
C ASP A 129 24.37 6.50 -32.87
N ALA A 130 25.34 5.58 -32.98
CA ALA A 130 26.42 5.39 -32.00
C ALA A 130 27.18 6.68 -31.63
N ALA A 131 27.43 7.58 -32.59
CA ALA A 131 28.20 8.81 -32.34
C ALA A 131 27.54 9.72 -31.29
N SER A 132 26.23 9.95 -31.39
CA SER A 132 25.47 10.78 -30.43
C SER A 132 25.44 10.14 -29.03
N ARG A 133 25.24 8.82 -28.97
CA ARG A 133 25.23 8.06 -27.73
C ARG A 133 26.58 8.05 -27.02
N ILE A 134 27.67 7.97 -27.78
CA ILE A 134 29.03 8.07 -27.24
C ILE A 134 29.28 9.46 -26.64
N GLU A 135 28.81 10.54 -27.27
CA GLU A 135 28.90 11.87 -26.68
C GLU A 135 28.13 11.97 -25.35
N ALA A 136 26.93 11.38 -25.26
CA ALA A 136 26.20 11.31 -24.00
C ALA A 136 26.97 10.55 -22.89
N VAL A 137 27.74 9.49 -23.25
CA VAL A 137 28.61 8.76 -22.32
C VAL A 137 29.80 9.59 -21.88
N LYS A 138 30.44 10.32 -22.80
CA LYS A 138 31.63 11.16 -22.53
C LYS A 138 31.39 12.23 -21.48
N VAL A 139 30.15 12.74 -21.37
CA VAL A 139 29.74 13.69 -20.31
C VAL A 139 30.05 13.17 -18.90
N PHE A 140 30.13 11.84 -18.72
CA PHE A 140 30.41 11.22 -17.43
C PHE A 140 31.87 10.76 -17.25
N TYR A 141 32.78 11.08 -18.16
CA TYR A 141 34.21 10.83 -17.96
C TYR A 141 34.72 11.69 -16.79
N GLY A 142 35.32 11.04 -15.79
CA GLY A 142 35.66 11.69 -14.51
C GLY A 142 34.47 11.89 -13.54
N PHE A 143 33.24 11.61 -13.97
CA PHE A 143 32.00 11.72 -13.19
C PHE A 143 31.27 10.37 -13.03
N SER A 144 31.98 9.25 -13.21
CA SER A 144 31.41 7.90 -13.09
C SER A 144 30.77 7.62 -11.71
N GLY A 145 31.20 8.34 -10.67
CA GLY A 145 30.58 8.34 -9.34
C GLY A 145 29.07 8.64 -9.34
N TYR A 146 28.57 9.31 -10.38
CA TYR A 146 27.15 9.63 -10.58
C TYR A 146 26.25 8.38 -10.72
N PHE A 147 26.84 7.20 -10.95
CA PHE A 147 26.14 5.93 -11.11
C PHE A 147 26.39 4.92 -9.96
N ILE A 148 27.03 5.32 -8.86
CA ILE A 148 27.32 4.41 -7.73
C ILE A 148 26.04 3.74 -7.21
N ASP A 149 24.97 4.50 -6.97
CA ASP A 149 23.69 3.95 -6.49
C ASP A 149 23.03 3.05 -7.55
N PHE A 150 23.17 3.41 -8.82
CA PHE A 150 22.68 2.60 -9.93
C PHE A 150 23.41 1.25 -9.97
N TRP A 151 24.74 1.23 -9.85
CA TRP A 151 25.52 -0.01 -9.79
C TRP A 151 25.29 -0.78 -8.50
N ALA A 152 25.05 -0.13 -7.35
CA ALA A 152 24.67 -0.81 -6.12
C ALA A 152 23.34 -1.55 -6.31
N SER A 153 22.36 -0.91 -6.96
CA SER A 153 21.10 -1.54 -7.37
C SER A 153 21.33 -2.71 -8.32
N ARG A 154 22.20 -2.57 -9.33
CA ARG A 154 22.53 -3.67 -10.26
C ARG A 154 23.32 -4.80 -9.61
N LYS A 155 24.20 -4.52 -8.65
CA LYS A 155 24.88 -5.57 -7.84
C LYS A 155 23.88 -6.43 -7.10
N ASN A 156 22.79 -5.83 -6.58
CA ASN A 156 21.72 -6.60 -5.94
C ASN A 156 21.01 -7.55 -6.91
N VAL A 157 20.95 -7.23 -8.21
CA VAL A 157 20.35 -8.11 -9.24
C VAL A 157 21.10 -9.43 -9.36
N PHE A 158 22.43 -9.41 -9.24
CA PHE A 158 23.30 -10.58 -9.37
C PHE A 158 23.72 -11.20 -8.02
N SER A 159 23.06 -10.83 -6.92
CA SER A 159 23.41 -11.27 -5.56
C SER A 159 22.95 -12.71 -5.29
N ASP A 160 23.74 -13.47 -4.52
CA ASP A 160 23.40 -14.80 -4.01
C ASP A 160 22.50 -14.74 -2.75
N LYS A 161 22.34 -13.55 -2.18
CA LYS A 161 21.51 -13.31 -1.00
C LYS A 161 20.03 -13.51 -1.32
N ASN A 162 19.27 -13.88 -0.29
CA ASN A 162 17.82 -14.01 -0.34
C ASN A 162 17.14 -12.63 -0.36
N ILE A 163 17.26 -11.90 -1.47
CA ILE A 163 16.70 -10.54 -1.63
C ILE A 163 15.78 -10.47 -2.86
N ALA A 164 14.63 -9.79 -2.71
CA ALA A 164 13.58 -9.75 -3.73
C ALA A 164 14.02 -9.24 -5.11
N SER A 165 15.05 -8.38 -5.14
CA SER A 165 15.62 -7.78 -6.33
C SER A 165 16.63 -8.68 -7.07
N ALA A 166 17.03 -9.82 -6.51
CA ALA A 166 18.03 -10.70 -7.09
C ALA A 166 17.41 -11.73 -8.07
N ILE A 167 18.08 -11.96 -9.21
CA ILE A 167 17.73 -13.00 -10.18
C ILE A 167 17.76 -14.40 -9.51
N PRO A 168 18.84 -14.79 -8.79
CA PRO A 168 18.87 -16.08 -8.11
C PRO A 168 17.67 -16.30 -7.16
N HIS A 169 17.26 -15.27 -6.42
CA HIS A 169 16.08 -15.33 -5.56
C HIS A 169 14.76 -15.47 -6.36
N ARG A 170 14.59 -14.69 -7.45
CA ARG A 170 13.41 -14.80 -8.34
C ARG A 170 13.23 -16.22 -8.86
N ILE A 171 14.32 -16.87 -9.25
CA ILE A 171 14.32 -18.24 -9.78
C ILE A 171 14.05 -19.24 -8.64
N VAL A 172 14.91 -19.28 -7.63
CA VAL A 172 14.96 -20.36 -6.63
C VAL A 172 13.85 -20.28 -5.57
N ASN A 173 13.46 -19.07 -5.14
CA ASN A 173 12.55 -18.90 -4.01
C ASN A 173 11.12 -18.57 -4.45
N VAL A 174 10.95 -17.86 -5.56
CA VAL A 174 9.64 -17.38 -6.03
C VAL A 174 9.09 -18.26 -7.15
N ASN A 175 9.74 -18.28 -8.31
CA ASN A 175 9.21 -18.98 -9.48
C ASN A 175 9.23 -20.50 -9.30
N ALA A 176 10.25 -21.08 -8.67
CA ALA A 176 10.24 -22.52 -8.33
C ALA A 176 9.06 -22.89 -7.41
N ARG A 177 8.67 -22.00 -6.49
CA ARG A 177 7.50 -22.23 -5.62
C ARG A 177 6.20 -22.24 -6.41
N ILE A 178 6.02 -21.23 -7.26
CA ILE A 178 4.85 -21.14 -8.16
C ILE A 178 4.78 -22.37 -9.05
N HIS A 179 5.92 -22.80 -9.62
CA HIS A 179 5.98 -24.00 -10.45
C HIS A 179 5.56 -25.24 -9.67
N LEU A 180 6.04 -25.44 -8.43
CA LEU A 180 5.61 -26.57 -7.58
C LEU A 180 4.09 -26.53 -7.27
N ASP A 181 3.53 -25.35 -7.06
CA ASP A 181 2.09 -25.17 -6.85
C ASP A 181 1.31 -25.52 -8.13
N ASN A 182 1.81 -25.15 -9.32
CA ASN A 182 1.23 -25.54 -10.61
C ASN A 182 1.35 -27.03 -10.90
N ILE A 183 2.47 -27.69 -10.57
CA ILE A 183 2.60 -29.16 -10.65
C ILE A 183 1.49 -29.82 -9.83
N THR A 184 1.24 -29.31 -8.63
CA THR A 184 0.19 -29.83 -7.75
C THR A 184 -1.21 -29.61 -8.36
N ALA A 185 -1.44 -28.47 -9.01
CA ALA A 185 -2.69 -28.17 -9.68
C ALA A 185 -2.90 -29.02 -10.94
N PHE A 186 -1.87 -29.22 -11.76
CA PHE A 186 -1.91 -30.08 -12.94
C PHE A 186 -2.24 -31.53 -12.58
N ASN A 187 -1.56 -32.09 -11.57
CA ASN A 187 -1.83 -33.46 -11.11
C ASN A 187 -3.31 -33.65 -10.70
N ARG A 188 -3.93 -32.62 -10.11
CA ARG A 188 -5.37 -32.65 -9.78
C ARG A 188 -6.26 -32.54 -11.02
N ILE A 189 -5.84 -31.80 -12.05
CA ILE A 189 -6.56 -31.74 -13.33
C ILE A 189 -6.51 -33.12 -13.97
N ALA A 190 -5.33 -33.74 -14.06
CA ALA A 190 -5.18 -35.09 -14.59
C ALA A 190 -6.02 -36.13 -13.81
N GLU A 191 -6.10 -36.00 -12.48
CA GLU A 191 -6.87 -36.90 -11.62
C GLU A 191 -8.40 -36.71 -11.73
N ILE A 192 -8.89 -35.47 -11.78
CA ILE A 192 -10.33 -35.14 -11.65
C ILE A 192 -10.99 -34.86 -13.01
N ALA A 193 -10.22 -34.34 -13.96
CA ALA A 193 -10.67 -33.85 -15.26
C ALA A 193 -9.74 -34.33 -16.39
N GLY A 194 -9.24 -35.56 -16.31
CA GLY A 194 -8.27 -36.13 -17.25
C GLY A 194 -8.71 -36.09 -18.71
N ASP A 195 -10.01 -36.26 -18.98
CA ASP A 195 -10.58 -36.20 -20.34
C ASP A 195 -10.40 -34.82 -21.01
N GLU A 196 -10.25 -33.74 -20.23
CA GLU A 196 -10.07 -32.38 -20.74
C GLU A 196 -8.61 -32.10 -21.15
N VAL A 197 -7.64 -32.91 -20.69
CA VAL A 197 -6.20 -32.65 -20.90
C VAL A 197 -5.82 -32.65 -22.38
N ALA A 198 -6.43 -33.54 -23.18
CA ALA A 198 -6.17 -33.59 -24.62
C ALA A 198 -6.62 -32.30 -25.33
N GLY A 199 -7.81 -31.78 -25.01
CA GLY A 199 -8.32 -30.52 -25.57
C GLY A 199 -7.48 -29.31 -25.14
N ILE A 200 -7.03 -29.29 -23.88
CA ILE A 200 -6.12 -28.26 -23.39
C ILE A 200 -4.77 -28.31 -24.12
N ALA A 201 -4.24 -29.49 -24.42
CA ALA A 201 -2.99 -29.66 -25.14
C ALA A 201 -3.11 -29.16 -26.59
N GLU A 202 -4.25 -29.41 -27.24
CA GLU A 202 -4.55 -28.90 -28.58
C GLU A 202 -4.58 -27.36 -28.60
N ASP A 203 -5.33 -26.75 -27.67
CA ASP A 203 -5.40 -25.29 -27.53
C ASP A 203 -4.04 -24.65 -27.20
N ALA A 204 -3.18 -25.36 -26.45
CA ALA A 204 -1.85 -24.89 -26.05
C ALA A 204 -0.75 -25.25 -27.06
N CYS A 205 -1.05 -25.93 -28.16
CA CYS A 205 -0.08 -26.53 -29.09
C CYS A 205 0.98 -25.52 -29.58
N ALA A 206 0.56 -24.29 -29.90
CA ALA A 206 1.45 -23.21 -30.36
C ALA A 206 2.54 -22.83 -29.34
N TYR A 207 2.31 -23.07 -28.04
CA TYR A 207 3.24 -22.74 -26.97
C TYR A 207 4.05 -23.94 -26.48
N LEU A 208 3.62 -25.17 -26.77
CA LEU A 208 4.22 -26.39 -26.24
C LEU A 208 5.53 -26.78 -26.93
N GLN A 209 5.77 -26.34 -28.18
CA GLN A 209 7.04 -26.54 -28.90
C GLN A 209 7.59 -27.99 -28.81
N ASN A 210 6.71 -28.98 -29.01
CA ASN A 210 6.97 -30.43 -28.93
C ASN A 210 7.03 -31.06 -27.52
N MET A 211 6.75 -30.32 -26.45
CA MET A 211 6.55 -30.88 -25.11
C MET A 211 5.09 -31.32 -24.90
N SER A 212 4.85 -32.36 -24.10
CA SER A 212 3.50 -32.64 -23.56
C SER A 212 3.21 -31.73 -22.34
N LEU A 213 1.93 -31.62 -21.96
CA LEU A 213 1.58 -30.90 -20.71
C LEU A 213 2.19 -31.60 -19.49
N GLU A 214 2.25 -32.92 -19.52
CA GLU A 214 2.87 -33.75 -18.48
C GLU A 214 4.36 -33.43 -18.33
N ASP A 215 5.08 -33.19 -19.43
CA ASP A 215 6.49 -32.81 -19.40
C ASP A 215 6.67 -31.41 -18.77
N VAL A 216 5.84 -30.45 -19.18
CA VAL A 216 5.90 -29.06 -18.72
C VAL A 216 5.79 -28.95 -17.20
N PHE A 217 4.93 -29.74 -16.57
CA PHE A 217 4.68 -29.69 -15.13
C PHE A 217 5.49 -30.73 -14.35
N THR A 218 6.83 -30.72 -14.54
CA THR A 218 7.79 -31.51 -13.76
C THR A 218 8.91 -30.66 -13.18
N GLY A 219 9.49 -31.10 -12.05
CA GLY A 219 10.62 -30.40 -11.44
C GLY A 219 11.86 -30.36 -12.33
N ALA A 220 12.06 -31.37 -13.18
CA ALA A 220 13.18 -31.46 -14.13
C ALA A 220 13.07 -30.40 -15.25
N CYS A 221 11.87 -30.20 -15.80
CA CYS A 221 11.64 -29.22 -16.88
C CYS A 221 11.62 -27.76 -16.42
N TYR A 222 11.70 -27.47 -15.12
CA TYR A 222 11.70 -26.10 -14.62
C TYR A 222 12.84 -25.25 -15.23
N GLY A 223 14.00 -25.87 -15.51
CA GLY A 223 15.14 -25.21 -16.15
C GLY A 223 14.83 -24.56 -17.51
N GLU A 224 13.82 -25.07 -18.22
CA GLU A 224 13.36 -24.58 -19.53
C GLU A 224 12.54 -23.29 -19.46
N PHE A 225 12.16 -22.84 -18.25
CA PHE A 225 11.24 -21.70 -18.05
C PHE A 225 11.85 -20.59 -17.18
N ILE A 226 13.16 -20.35 -17.33
CA ILE A 226 13.91 -19.36 -16.53
C ILE A 226 14.09 -18.02 -17.24
N CYS A 227 14.36 -18.04 -18.55
CA CYS A 227 14.49 -16.84 -19.37
C CYS A 227 13.13 -16.18 -19.57
N GLN A 228 13.10 -14.86 -19.83
CA GLN A 228 11.82 -14.14 -19.93
C GLN A 228 10.92 -14.68 -21.05
N LYS A 229 11.49 -14.97 -22.23
CA LYS A 229 10.77 -15.56 -23.37
C LYS A 229 10.05 -16.86 -22.97
N ASP A 230 10.71 -17.70 -22.18
CA ASP A 230 10.19 -19.00 -21.79
C ASP A 230 9.21 -18.89 -20.61
N ILE A 231 9.40 -17.91 -19.72
CA ILE A 231 8.41 -17.53 -18.70
C ILE A 231 7.11 -17.09 -19.38
N ASP A 232 7.19 -16.28 -20.44
CA ASP A 232 6.01 -15.82 -21.18
C ASP A 232 5.31 -16.99 -21.89
N ARG A 233 6.08 -17.89 -22.52
CA ARG A 233 5.59 -19.17 -23.06
C ARG A 233 4.84 -20.01 -22.00
N TYR A 234 5.46 -20.24 -20.85
CA TYR A 234 4.85 -20.96 -19.72
C TYR A 234 3.58 -20.29 -19.21
N ASN A 235 3.58 -18.96 -19.13
CA ASN A 235 2.44 -18.18 -18.66
C ASN A 235 1.26 -18.20 -19.64
N ASN A 236 1.53 -18.33 -20.94
CA ASN A 236 0.52 -18.52 -21.97
C ASN A 236 -0.11 -19.91 -21.84
N ILE A 237 0.69 -20.97 -21.67
CA ILE A 237 0.20 -22.34 -21.37
C ILE A 237 -0.71 -22.32 -20.12
N CYS A 238 -0.25 -21.71 -19.02
CA CYS A 238 -1.08 -21.56 -17.82
C CYS A 238 -2.36 -20.72 -18.07
N GLY A 239 -2.32 -19.77 -19.00
CA GLY A 239 -3.46 -18.96 -19.42
C GLY A 239 -4.53 -19.81 -20.10
N VAL A 240 -4.12 -20.63 -21.06
CA VAL A 240 -4.99 -21.59 -21.76
C VAL A 240 -5.62 -22.57 -20.77
N ILE A 241 -4.82 -23.22 -19.92
CA ILE A 241 -5.32 -24.15 -18.88
C ILE A 241 -6.35 -23.45 -17.99
N ASN A 242 -6.06 -22.23 -17.52
CA ASN A 242 -6.98 -21.49 -16.65
C ASN A 242 -8.30 -21.13 -17.36
N GLN A 243 -8.25 -20.75 -18.63
CA GLN A 243 -9.44 -20.44 -19.41
C GLN A 243 -10.32 -21.68 -19.57
N HIS A 244 -9.72 -22.80 -19.98
CA HIS A 244 -10.40 -24.08 -20.16
C HIS A 244 -11.00 -24.60 -18.83
N MET A 245 -10.19 -24.63 -17.77
CA MET A 245 -10.66 -25.08 -16.45
C MET A 245 -11.71 -24.15 -15.84
N ASN A 246 -11.69 -22.85 -16.16
CA ASN A 246 -12.74 -21.94 -15.72
C ASN A 246 -14.09 -22.29 -16.38
N GLN A 247 -14.10 -22.64 -17.68
CA GLN A 247 -15.30 -23.11 -18.36
C GLN A 247 -15.76 -24.47 -17.80
N TYR A 248 -14.85 -25.43 -17.64
CA TYR A 248 -15.15 -26.73 -17.01
C TYR A 248 -15.79 -26.56 -15.61
N CYS A 249 -15.20 -25.70 -14.77
CA CYS A 249 -15.71 -25.45 -13.41
C CYS A 249 -17.10 -24.80 -13.41
N GLN A 250 -17.36 -23.87 -14.33
CA GLN A 250 -18.68 -23.26 -14.48
C GLN A 250 -19.73 -24.30 -14.91
N ASN A 251 -19.36 -25.21 -15.83
CA ASN A 251 -20.24 -26.26 -16.32
C ASN A 251 -20.53 -27.32 -15.24
N LYS A 252 -19.51 -27.72 -14.48
CA LYS A 252 -19.62 -28.77 -13.43
C LYS A 252 -20.01 -28.23 -12.05
N LYS A 253 -20.14 -26.90 -11.88
CA LYS A 253 -20.38 -26.21 -10.59
C LYS A 253 -19.35 -26.55 -9.50
N ILE A 254 -18.09 -26.72 -9.89
CA ILE A 254 -16.97 -27.00 -8.98
C ILE A 254 -16.16 -25.71 -8.74
N SER A 255 -15.56 -25.56 -7.56
CA SER A 255 -14.72 -24.40 -7.26
C SER A 255 -13.45 -24.36 -8.12
N ARG A 256 -13.30 -23.31 -8.94
CA ARG A 256 -12.12 -23.05 -9.78
C ARG A 256 -10.79 -22.99 -9.02
N SER A 257 -10.85 -22.69 -7.73
CA SER A 257 -9.64 -22.56 -6.89
C SER A 257 -8.83 -23.84 -6.80
N LYS A 258 -9.44 -25.00 -7.06
CA LYS A 258 -8.78 -26.32 -7.02
C LYS A 258 -7.81 -26.56 -8.19
N PHE A 259 -8.06 -25.92 -9.33
CA PHE A 259 -7.37 -26.17 -10.62
C PHE A 259 -6.61 -24.95 -11.14
N LYS A 260 -6.68 -23.82 -10.44
CA LYS A 260 -6.13 -22.56 -10.92
C LYS A 260 -4.60 -22.62 -10.95
N MET A 261 -4.04 -22.38 -12.13
CA MET A 261 -2.61 -22.19 -12.34
C MET A 261 -2.20 -20.75 -12.04
N GLU A 262 -1.03 -20.58 -11.44
CA GLU A 262 -0.41 -19.28 -11.20
C GLU A 262 0.62 -18.94 -12.28
N ARG A 263 0.73 -17.66 -12.64
CA ARG A 263 1.74 -17.19 -13.60
C ARG A 263 3.07 -17.03 -12.88
N LEU A 264 4.16 -17.52 -13.50
CA LEU A 264 5.52 -17.21 -13.07
C LEU A 264 5.73 -15.70 -13.12
N HIS A 265 6.48 -15.18 -12.15
CA HIS A 265 6.85 -13.78 -12.16
C HIS A 265 7.91 -13.52 -13.23
N LYS A 266 7.81 -12.38 -13.91
CA LYS A 266 8.78 -11.90 -14.91
C LYS A 266 10.21 -11.93 -14.38
N GLN A 267 11.20 -12.10 -15.25
CA GLN A 267 12.60 -12.03 -14.84
C GLN A 267 13.01 -10.59 -14.46
N ILE A 268 14.00 -10.45 -13.59
CA ILE A 268 14.52 -9.13 -13.19
C ILE A 268 15.17 -8.44 -14.41
N LEU A 269 14.94 -7.12 -14.54
CA LEU A 269 15.40 -6.24 -15.64
C LEU A 269 14.85 -6.53 -17.05
N CYS A 270 13.99 -7.53 -17.25
CA CYS A 270 13.44 -7.80 -18.58
C CYS A 270 12.57 -6.64 -19.11
N ARG A 271 12.59 -6.41 -20.43
CA ARG A 271 11.51 -5.71 -21.11
C ARG A 271 10.44 -6.76 -21.42
N SER A 272 9.26 -6.64 -20.83
CA SER A 272 8.16 -7.46 -21.31
C SER A 272 7.61 -6.80 -22.56
N GLU A 273 7.77 -7.44 -23.69
CA GLU A 273 6.77 -7.33 -24.72
C GLU A 273 5.53 -8.01 -24.13
N SER A 274 4.49 -7.26 -23.81
CA SER A 274 3.18 -7.92 -23.80
C SER A 274 3.02 -8.54 -25.20
N GLY A 275 2.37 -9.70 -25.33
CA GLY A 275 1.89 -10.18 -26.64
C GLY A 275 0.86 -9.24 -27.29
N PHE A 276 0.77 -8.00 -26.81
CA PHE A 276 -0.07 -6.89 -27.21
C PHE A 276 0.84 -5.66 -27.27
N GLU A 277 0.87 -4.92 -28.38
CA GLU A 277 1.55 -3.63 -28.44
C GLU A 277 0.94 -2.65 -27.43
N ILE A 278 1.76 -2.05 -26.57
CA ILE A 278 1.35 -0.90 -25.76
C ILE A 278 1.76 0.34 -26.56
N PRO A 279 0.82 1.14 -27.07
CA PRO A 279 1.18 2.29 -27.89
C PRO A 279 2.02 3.30 -27.11
N ILE A 280 3.03 3.89 -27.76
CA ILE A 280 3.76 5.05 -27.23
C ILE A 280 2.75 6.19 -26.99
N GLY A 281 2.71 6.71 -25.76
CA GLY A 281 1.81 7.81 -25.40
C GLY A 281 2.35 9.18 -25.84
N PHE A 282 1.44 10.13 -26.05
CA PHE A 282 1.79 11.51 -26.43
C PHE A 282 2.66 12.21 -25.37
N GLN A 283 3.53 13.11 -25.82
CA GLN A 283 4.45 13.89 -24.98
C GLN A 283 4.14 15.39 -24.98
N THR A 284 3.43 15.88 -25.98
CA THR A 284 3.14 17.30 -26.16
C THR A 284 1.66 17.55 -26.46
N ASP A 285 1.19 18.77 -26.18
CA ASP A 285 -0.19 19.18 -26.47
C ASP A 285 -0.47 19.11 -27.99
N GLY A 286 0.53 19.49 -28.81
CA GLY A 286 0.43 19.45 -30.28
C GLY A 286 0.21 18.04 -30.82
N GLU A 287 0.99 17.05 -30.35
CA GLU A 287 0.80 15.65 -30.75
C GLU A 287 -0.62 15.13 -30.48
N VAL A 288 -1.27 15.60 -29.41
CA VAL A 288 -2.63 15.21 -29.07
C VAL A 288 -3.63 15.82 -30.05
N ILE A 289 -3.54 17.13 -30.28
CA ILE A 289 -4.45 17.85 -31.17
C ILE A 289 -4.30 17.36 -32.61
N ASP A 290 -3.05 17.21 -33.09
CA ASP A 290 -2.76 16.72 -34.44
C ASP A 290 -3.35 15.32 -34.67
N ALA A 291 -3.24 14.42 -33.68
CA ALA A 291 -3.78 13.07 -33.79
C ALA A 291 -5.32 13.05 -33.82
N ILE A 292 -5.98 13.88 -32.99
CA ILE A 292 -7.45 13.99 -32.98
C ILE A 292 -7.94 14.57 -34.31
N ASN A 293 -7.32 15.65 -34.77
CA ASN A 293 -7.70 16.31 -36.02
C ASN A 293 -7.46 15.39 -37.21
N SER A 294 -6.32 14.71 -37.27
CA SER A 294 -6.01 13.75 -38.35
C SER A 294 -7.04 12.61 -38.40
N PHE A 295 -7.42 12.05 -37.24
CA PHE A 295 -8.46 11.03 -37.17
C PHE A 295 -9.81 11.56 -37.67
N SER A 296 -10.19 12.78 -37.23
CA SER A 296 -11.43 13.42 -37.69
C SER A 296 -11.44 13.64 -39.20
N THR A 297 -10.33 14.12 -39.78
CA THR A 297 -10.20 14.35 -41.22
C THR A 297 -10.31 13.06 -42.03
N ILE A 298 -9.68 11.97 -41.58
CA ILE A 298 -9.79 10.66 -42.26
C ILE A 298 -11.25 10.19 -42.30
N LEU A 299 -12.00 10.33 -41.20
CA LEU A 299 -13.40 9.94 -41.17
C LEU A 299 -14.30 10.87 -42.01
N GLU A 300 -13.99 12.17 -42.03
CA GLU A 300 -14.68 13.16 -42.86
C GLU A 300 -14.46 12.91 -44.36
N GLU A 301 -13.23 12.64 -44.79
CA GLU A 301 -12.91 12.29 -46.18
C GLU A 301 -13.64 11.02 -46.66
N LYS A 302 -13.92 10.10 -45.73
CA LYS A 302 -14.64 8.84 -45.98
C LYS A 302 -16.15 8.93 -45.72
N ASP A 303 -16.62 10.11 -45.36
CA ASP A 303 -18.03 10.43 -45.12
C ASP A 303 -18.75 9.50 -44.14
N ILE A 304 -18.04 9.05 -43.10
CA ILE A 304 -18.51 7.98 -42.20
C ILE A 304 -19.83 8.34 -41.48
N LEU A 305 -19.99 9.58 -41.02
CA LEU A 305 -21.21 10.00 -40.32
C LEU A 305 -22.45 9.99 -41.22
N ASP A 306 -22.34 10.40 -42.49
CA ASP A 306 -23.49 10.39 -43.42
C ASP A 306 -23.79 8.97 -43.93
N ARG A 307 -22.76 8.14 -44.10
CA ARG A 307 -22.91 6.69 -44.36
C ARG A 307 -23.69 6.00 -43.22
N LEU A 308 -23.36 6.29 -41.96
CA LEU A 308 -24.10 5.78 -40.79
C LEU A 308 -25.55 6.30 -40.73
N ARG A 309 -25.78 7.56 -41.09
CA ARG A 309 -27.15 8.11 -41.19
C ARG A 309 -27.95 7.39 -42.26
N THR A 310 -27.34 7.13 -43.42
CA THR A 310 -27.95 6.37 -44.53
C THR A 310 -28.34 4.96 -44.08
N LEU A 311 -27.43 4.24 -43.40
CA LEU A 311 -27.71 2.93 -42.78
C LEU A 311 -28.94 2.96 -41.85
N SER A 312 -29.18 4.06 -41.13
CA SER A 312 -30.36 4.19 -40.26
C SER A 312 -31.66 4.53 -41.01
N GLN A 313 -31.55 5.24 -42.13
CA GLN A 313 -32.70 5.72 -42.91
C GLN A 313 -33.25 4.63 -43.84
N GLU A 314 -32.37 3.75 -44.33
CA GLU A 314 -32.71 2.64 -45.21
C GLU A 314 -33.11 1.36 -44.46
N VAL A 315 -33.33 1.44 -43.14
CA VAL A 315 -33.71 0.31 -42.26
C VAL A 315 -34.91 -0.49 -42.79
N THR A 316 -35.85 0.15 -43.48
CA THR A 316 -37.01 -0.54 -44.10
C THR A 316 -36.66 -1.39 -45.32
N GLY A 317 -35.48 -1.20 -45.92
CA GLY A 317 -34.97 -1.92 -47.08
C GLY A 317 -34.20 -3.19 -46.73
N TYR A 318 -33.71 -3.33 -45.50
CA TYR A 318 -32.93 -4.50 -45.07
C TYR A 318 -33.78 -5.67 -44.60
N ASP A 319 -33.22 -6.88 -44.75
CA ASP A 319 -33.82 -8.09 -44.23
C ASP A 319 -33.41 -8.32 -42.76
N MET A 320 -34.29 -7.92 -41.84
CA MET A 320 -34.08 -8.07 -40.38
C MET A 320 -33.97 -9.52 -39.90
N GLU A 321 -34.37 -10.51 -40.70
CA GLU A 321 -34.14 -11.93 -40.42
C GLU A 321 -32.67 -12.32 -40.68
N ARG A 322 -31.97 -11.52 -41.48
CA ARG A 322 -30.57 -11.70 -41.87
C ARG A 322 -29.61 -10.70 -41.21
N ILE A 323 -30.09 -9.83 -40.33
CA ILE A 323 -29.26 -8.96 -39.48
C ILE A 323 -29.15 -9.57 -38.10
N TYR A 324 -27.93 -9.87 -37.67
CA TYR A 324 -27.62 -10.57 -36.43
C TYR A 324 -26.88 -9.68 -35.44
N VAL A 325 -27.17 -9.89 -34.16
CA VAL A 325 -26.40 -9.32 -33.06
C VAL A 325 -25.74 -10.42 -32.23
N SER A 326 -24.56 -10.12 -31.70
CA SER A 326 -23.86 -11.03 -30.80
C SER A 326 -24.64 -11.23 -29.52
N SER A 327 -24.58 -12.43 -28.93
CA SER A 327 -25.10 -12.70 -27.58
C SER A 327 -24.51 -11.76 -26.51
N LYS A 328 -23.31 -11.20 -26.76
CA LYS A 328 -22.69 -10.18 -25.91
C LYS A 328 -23.43 -8.84 -25.94
N ALA A 329 -24.15 -8.56 -27.03
CA ALA A 329 -24.93 -7.35 -27.24
C ALA A 329 -26.38 -7.45 -26.76
N PHE A 330 -26.86 -8.63 -26.34
CA PHE A 330 -28.25 -8.78 -25.87
C PHE A 330 -28.61 -7.85 -24.71
N GLU A 331 -27.64 -7.52 -23.85
CA GLU A 331 -27.86 -6.54 -22.78
C GLU A 331 -28.03 -5.12 -23.34
N SER A 332 -27.23 -4.72 -24.34
CA SER A 332 -27.34 -3.43 -25.04
C SER A 332 -28.71 -3.29 -25.71
N VAL A 333 -29.10 -4.33 -26.46
CA VAL A 333 -30.41 -4.38 -27.15
C VAL A 333 -31.56 -4.38 -26.15
N SER A 334 -31.44 -5.09 -25.02
CA SER A 334 -32.47 -5.09 -23.96
C SER A 334 -32.67 -3.70 -23.36
N LYS A 335 -31.56 -2.97 -23.11
CA LYS A 335 -31.63 -1.59 -22.60
C LYS A 335 -32.27 -0.64 -23.61
N TYR A 336 -32.01 -0.83 -24.90
CA TYR A 336 -32.66 -0.06 -25.96
C TYR A 336 -34.18 -0.28 -25.98
N ILE A 337 -34.63 -1.53 -25.79
CA ILE A 337 -36.06 -1.90 -25.85
C ILE A 337 -36.90 -1.26 -24.72
N ASP A 338 -36.43 -1.30 -23.46
CA ASP A 338 -37.25 -0.93 -22.28
C ASP A 338 -36.40 -0.50 -21.05
N HIS A 339 -35.18 0.05 -21.27
CA HIS A 339 -34.23 0.48 -20.23
C HIS A 339 -33.83 -0.57 -19.18
N LYS A 340 -34.10 -1.85 -19.45
CA LYS A 340 -33.79 -2.99 -18.57
C LYS A 340 -32.75 -3.90 -19.21
N TRP A 341 -31.81 -4.38 -18.40
CA TRP A 341 -30.68 -5.19 -18.90
C TRP A 341 -31.09 -6.63 -19.24
N ASP A 342 -32.22 -7.13 -18.72
CA ASP A 342 -32.62 -8.54 -18.73
C ASP A 342 -33.86 -8.85 -19.58
N VAL A 343 -34.33 -7.94 -20.44
CA VAL A 343 -35.51 -8.15 -21.30
C VAL A 343 -35.36 -9.40 -22.16
N ILE A 344 -34.29 -9.48 -22.95
CA ILE A 344 -34.02 -10.63 -23.83
C ILE A 344 -33.69 -11.87 -22.99
N ALA A 345 -32.91 -11.73 -21.92
CA ALA A 345 -32.54 -12.85 -21.04
C ALA A 345 -33.78 -13.51 -20.40
N SER A 346 -34.73 -12.71 -19.93
CA SER A 346 -36.00 -13.17 -19.36
C SER A 346 -36.89 -13.80 -20.43
N SER A 347 -36.95 -13.20 -21.63
CA SER A 347 -37.70 -13.75 -22.77
C SER A 347 -37.19 -15.14 -23.18
N MET A 348 -35.86 -15.29 -23.29
CA MET A 348 -35.21 -16.58 -23.56
C MET A 348 -35.50 -17.59 -22.45
N TYR A 349 -35.41 -17.17 -21.19
CA TYR A 349 -35.72 -18.03 -20.05
C TYR A 349 -37.16 -18.57 -20.09
N ASN A 350 -38.13 -17.70 -20.41
CA ASN A 350 -39.54 -18.06 -20.51
C ASN A 350 -39.82 -18.99 -21.71
N TYR A 351 -39.22 -18.72 -22.88
CA TYR A 351 -39.29 -19.61 -24.05
C TYR A 351 -38.81 -21.03 -23.72
N PHE A 352 -37.61 -21.16 -23.16
CA PHE A 352 -37.05 -22.47 -22.81
C PHE A 352 -37.75 -23.12 -21.61
N SER A 353 -38.39 -22.33 -20.72
CA SER A 353 -39.22 -22.87 -19.64
C SER A 353 -40.45 -23.62 -20.14
N GLY A 354 -41.01 -23.22 -21.29
CA GLY A 354 -42.08 -23.95 -21.97
C GLY A 354 -41.58 -25.16 -22.77
N ALA A 355 -40.37 -25.09 -23.33
CA ALA A 355 -39.81 -26.13 -24.21
C ALA A 355 -39.10 -27.29 -23.47
N VAL A 356 -38.46 -27.02 -22.33
CA VAL A 356 -37.62 -27.99 -21.60
C VAL A 356 -38.43 -28.73 -20.52
N ARG A 357 -38.46 -30.08 -20.54
CA ARG A 357 -39.16 -30.91 -19.54
C ARG A 357 -38.24 -31.31 -18.36
N GLY A 358 -38.69 -31.17 -17.11
CA GLY A 358 -37.97 -31.58 -15.88
C GLY A 358 -38.57 -31.07 -14.56
N LYS A 359 -38.07 -31.57 -13.41
CA LYS A 359 -38.36 -31.04 -12.04
C LYS A 359 -37.57 -29.75 -11.77
N ASP A 360 -38.15 -28.78 -11.07
CA ASP A 360 -37.71 -27.38 -10.95
C ASP A 360 -36.18 -27.17 -10.89
N ASP A 361 -35.45 -27.73 -9.90
CA ASP A 361 -34.00 -27.50 -9.76
C ASP A 361 -33.13 -28.03 -10.92
N LYS A 362 -33.55 -29.10 -11.61
CA LYS A 362 -32.84 -29.64 -12.79
C LYS A 362 -33.30 -29.01 -14.09
N LYS A 363 -34.49 -28.37 -14.10
CA LYS A 363 -35.08 -27.71 -15.26
C LYS A 363 -34.34 -26.40 -15.54
N ASP A 364 -34.12 -25.57 -14.52
CA ASP A 364 -33.45 -24.27 -14.65
C ASP A 364 -32.01 -24.40 -15.16
N ALA A 365 -31.26 -25.39 -14.65
CA ALA A 365 -29.89 -25.64 -15.11
C ALA A 365 -29.83 -26.04 -16.59
N LYS A 366 -30.83 -26.78 -17.09
CA LYS A 366 -30.93 -27.14 -18.51
C LYS A 366 -31.30 -25.93 -19.36
N ILE A 367 -32.27 -25.12 -18.92
CA ILE A 367 -32.67 -23.86 -19.57
C ILE A 367 -31.45 -22.95 -19.76
N GLN A 368 -30.70 -22.69 -18.69
CA GLN A 368 -29.50 -21.86 -18.75
C GLN A 368 -28.40 -22.44 -19.65
N THR A 369 -28.35 -23.76 -19.82
CA THR A 369 -27.43 -24.41 -20.75
C THR A 369 -27.84 -24.19 -22.21
N GLU A 370 -29.13 -24.29 -22.52
CA GLU A 370 -29.65 -24.01 -23.88
C GLU A 370 -29.47 -22.53 -24.26
N ILE A 371 -29.74 -21.59 -23.34
CA ILE A 371 -29.50 -20.15 -23.56
C ILE A 371 -28.04 -19.87 -23.90
N LYS A 372 -27.10 -20.50 -23.18
CA LYS A 372 -25.65 -20.32 -23.42
C LYS A 372 -25.16 -20.85 -24.76
N LYS A 373 -25.91 -21.74 -25.42
CA LYS A 373 -25.54 -22.23 -26.76
C LYS A 373 -25.83 -21.18 -27.85
N ILE A 374 -26.70 -20.21 -27.57
CA ILE A 374 -27.02 -19.12 -28.49
C ILE A 374 -25.85 -18.13 -28.49
N LYS A 375 -25.12 -18.07 -29.60
CA LYS A 375 -23.95 -17.19 -29.76
C LYS A 375 -24.31 -15.87 -30.46
N SER A 376 -25.29 -15.88 -31.36
CA SER A 376 -25.91 -14.72 -31.99
C SER A 376 -27.39 -14.99 -32.24
N CYS A 377 -28.16 -13.94 -32.56
CA CYS A 377 -29.57 -14.06 -32.93
C CYS A 377 -29.92 -12.94 -33.91
N SER A 378 -30.83 -13.21 -34.85
CA SER A 378 -31.34 -12.19 -35.76
C SER A 378 -32.19 -11.18 -34.98
N LEU A 379 -32.22 -9.92 -35.41
CA LEU A 379 -33.05 -8.90 -34.78
C LEU A 379 -34.53 -9.24 -34.88
N LEU A 380 -34.97 -9.83 -35.99
CA LEU A 380 -36.35 -10.27 -36.15
C LEU A 380 -36.72 -11.39 -35.17
N ASP A 381 -35.83 -12.36 -34.95
CA ASP A 381 -36.09 -13.44 -34.00
C ASP A 381 -36.06 -12.95 -32.54
N LEU A 382 -35.20 -11.98 -32.23
CA LEU A 382 -35.23 -11.30 -30.93
C LEU A 382 -36.56 -10.55 -30.74
N LYS A 383 -37.06 -9.84 -31.75
CA LYS A 383 -38.38 -9.18 -31.70
C LYS A 383 -39.48 -10.21 -31.44
N LYS A 384 -39.55 -11.28 -32.24
CA LYS A 384 -40.53 -12.37 -32.08
C LYS A 384 -40.48 -12.95 -30.66
N LEU A 385 -39.27 -13.18 -30.13
CA LEU A 385 -39.06 -13.72 -28.79
C LEU A 385 -39.57 -12.77 -27.70
N VAL A 386 -39.23 -11.48 -27.76
CA VAL A 386 -39.67 -10.48 -26.78
C VAL A 386 -41.18 -10.27 -26.83
N ASP A 387 -41.75 -10.15 -28.03
CA ASP A 387 -43.20 -9.99 -28.22
C ASP A 387 -43.99 -11.20 -27.66
N MET A 388 -43.46 -12.41 -27.77
CA MET A 388 -44.14 -13.62 -27.27
C MET A 388 -43.97 -13.86 -25.76
N TYR A 389 -42.81 -13.52 -25.18
CA TYR A 389 -42.43 -14.01 -23.85
C TYR A 389 -42.16 -12.95 -22.80
N TYR A 390 -42.13 -11.67 -23.21
CA TYR A 390 -41.93 -10.54 -22.30
C TYR A 390 -43.08 -9.54 -22.36
N LYS A 391 -43.68 -9.33 -23.54
CA LYS A 391 -44.85 -8.47 -23.70
C LYS A 391 -46.09 -9.14 -23.09
N MET A 392 -46.53 -8.64 -21.93
CA MET A 392 -47.81 -9.03 -21.31
C MET A 392 -48.95 -8.17 -21.86
N ASP A 393 -50.20 -8.65 -21.82
CA ASP A 393 -51.37 -7.87 -22.24
C ASP A 393 -51.39 -6.48 -21.57
N GLY A 394 -51.25 -5.43 -22.38
CA GLY A 394 -51.27 -4.02 -21.94
C GLY A 394 -49.91 -3.34 -21.70
N MET A 395 -48.76 -4.02 -21.85
CA MET A 395 -47.44 -3.36 -21.80
C MET A 395 -47.02 -2.84 -23.18
N CYS A 396 -46.74 -1.53 -23.28
CA CYS A 396 -46.07 -0.92 -24.44
C CYS A 396 -44.56 -0.92 -24.22
N LEU A 397 -43.80 -1.52 -25.14
CA LEU A 397 -42.35 -1.36 -25.20
C LEU A 397 -42.02 0.02 -25.75
N GLU A 398 -40.88 0.59 -25.36
CA GLU A 398 -40.43 1.89 -25.86
C GLU A 398 -39.88 1.77 -27.28
N HIS A 399 -39.13 0.70 -27.54
CA HIS A 399 -38.60 0.36 -28.86
C HIS A 399 -38.75 -1.13 -29.17
N GLU A 400 -38.81 -1.46 -30.46
CA GLU A 400 -38.74 -2.86 -30.91
C GLU A 400 -37.29 -3.31 -31.14
N ALA A 401 -37.01 -4.61 -31.02
CA ALA A 401 -35.65 -5.12 -31.24
C ALA A 401 -35.12 -4.83 -32.66
N THR A 402 -36.01 -4.83 -33.66
CA THR A 402 -35.67 -4.49 -35.06
C THR A 402 -35.32 -3.03 -35.27
N GLU A 403 -35.74 -2.14 -34.37
CA GLU A 403 -35.40 -0.71 -34.42
C GLU A 403 -33.98 -0.42 -33.91
N TYR A 404 -33.29 -1.43 -33.36
CA TYR A 404 -31.92 -1.27 -32.84
C TYR A 404 -30.91 -0.76 -33.89
N VAL A 405 -31.14 -1.07 -35.17
CA VAL A 405 -30.35 -0.51 -36.28
C VAL A 405 -30.53 1.00 -36.38
N ALA A 406 -31.76 1.51 -36.20
CA ALA A 406 -32.05 2.94 -36.23
C ALA A 406 -31.52 3.68 -34.98
N GLY A 407 -31.23 2.97 -33.89
CA GLY A 407 -30.69 3.51 -32.64
C GLY A 407 -29.36 4.26 -32.79
N ILE A 408 -28.61 4.07 -33.88
CA ILE A 408 -27.44 4.90 -34.19
C ILE A 408 -27.80 6.37 -34.38
N THR A 409 -29.02 6.67 -34.83
CA THR A 409 -29.52 8.04 -35.00
C THR A 409 -29.51 8.79 -33.68
N GLU A 410 -29.84 8.12 -32.57
CA GLU A 410 -29.84 8.71 -31.22
C GLU A 410 -28.43 9.10 -30.76
N ILE A 411 -27.41 8.36 -31.19
CA ILE A 411 -26.00 8.66 -30.92
C ILE A 411 -25.50 9.82 -31.79
N LEU A 412 -26.00 9.92 -33.03
CA LEU A 412 -25.56 10.92 -34.02
C LEU A 412 -26.27 12.27 -33.90
N VAL A 413 -27.27 12.41 -33.01
CA VAL A 413 -27.99 13.68 -32.78
C VAL A 413 -26.99 14.77 -32.40
N ASP A 414 -27.00 15.88 -33.13
CA ASP A 414 -26.13 17.06 -32.94
C ASP A 414 -24.62 16.78 -33.03
N PHE A 415 -24.20 15.61 -33.54
CA PHE A 415 -22.80 15.24 -33.72
C PHE A 415 -22.31 15.54 -35.14
N ASN A 416 -21.25 16.33 -35.25
CA ASN A 416 -20.61 16.70 -36.51
C ASN A 416 -19.08 16.69 -36.35
N TYR A 417 -18.38 16.56 -37.48
CA TYR A 417 -16.92 16.70 -37.50
C TYR A 417 -16.50 18.05 -36.91
N LYS A 418 -15.47 18.02 -36.07
CA LYS A 418 -14.93 19.18 -35.37
C LYS A 418 -13.42 19.13 -35.39
N THR A 419 -12.80 20.28 -35.66
CA THR A 419 -11.36 20.51 -35.47
C THR A 419 -11.11 21.23 -34.16
N PHE A 420 -9.98 20.93 -33.54
CA PHE A 420 -9.52 21.58 -32.32
C PHE A 420 -8.28 22.43 -32.60
N ASP A 421 -8.26 23.65 -32.05
CA ASP A 421 -7.16 24.59 -32.19
C ASP A 421 -6.25 24.57 -30.96
N MET A 422 -4.96 24.82 -31.19
CA MET A 422 -3.96 24.97 -30.13
C MET A 422 -4.04 26.35 -29.47
N ASP A 423 -4.13 26.39 -28.14
CA ASP A 423 -3.95 27.60 -27.34
C ASP A 423 -2.58 27.58 -26.66
N ASP A 424 -1.61 28.30 -27.22
CA ASP A 424 -0.26 28.40 -26.65
C ASP A 424 -0.22 29.13 -25.29
N SER A 425 -1.29 29.81 -24.88
CA SER A 425 -1.34 30.60 -23.65
C SER A 425 -1.58 29.76 -22.39
N VAL A 426 -2.17 28.57 -22.54
CA VAL A 426 -2.48 27.63 -21.45
C VAL A 426 -2.24 26.19 -21.89
N LYS A 427 -1.33 25.48 -21.20
CA LYS A 427 -1.14 24.03 -21.43
C LYS A 427 -2.46 23.27 -21.34
N MET A 428 -2.69 22.32 -22.24
CA MET A 428 -3.90 21.49 -22.35
C MET A 428 -4.30 20.86 -21.01
N ILE A 429 -3.33 20.31 -20.27
CA ILE A 429 -3.53 19.68 -18.94
C ILE A 429 -4.11 20.68 -17.89
N GLN A 430 -4.06 21.99 -18.17
CA GLN A 430 -4.60 23.04 -17.31
C GLN A 430 -5.93 23.63 -17.82
N ASN A 431 -6.42 23.21 -18.99
CA ASN A 431 -7.64 23.68 -19.62
C ASN A 431 -8.78 22.63 -19.50
N GLU A 432 -9.53 22.68 -18.39
CA GLU A 432 -10.60 21.72 -18.10
C GLU A 432 -11.73 21.74 -19.14
N HIS A 433 -12.01 22.90 -19.74
CA HIS A 433 -13.07 23.05 -20.74
C HIS A 433 -12.73 22.28 -22.02
N MET A 434 -11.54 22.52 -22.57
CA MET A 434 -11.07 21.84 -23.79
C MET A 434 -10.96 20.32 -23.60
N ILE A 435 -10.49 19.85 -22.44
CA ILE A 435 -10.44 18.41 -22.14
C ILE A 435 -11.85 17.81 -22.14
N ASN A 436 -12.85 18.51 -21.58
CA ASN A 436 -14.22 18.00 -21.56
C ASN A 436 -14.81 17.92 -22.96
N GLU A 437 -14.61 18.94 -23.80
CA GLU A 437 -15.06 18.92 -25.19
C GLU A 437 -14.41 17.78 -25.99
N ILE A 438 -13.09 17.59 -25.87
CA ILE A 438 -12.38 16.50 -26.56
C ILE A 438 -12.88 15.14 -26.06
N LYS A 439 -13.12 15.02 -24.76
CA LYS A 439 -13.66 13.79 -24.18
C LYS A 439 -15.03 13.46 -24.75
N GLU A 440 -15.96 14.41 -24.72
CA GLU A 440 -17.32 14.22 -25.25
C GLU A 440 -17.25 13.83 -26.73
N TYR A 441 -16.40 14.50 -27.50
CA TYR A 441 -16.17 14.18 -28.91
C TYR A 441 -15.68 12.75 -29.14
N LEU A 442 -14.67 12.30 -28.38
CA LEU A 442 -14.12 10.95 -28.50
C LEU A 442 -15.04 9.87 -27.88
N ASP A 443 -15.81 10.19 -26.84
CA ASP A 443 -16.82 9.30 -26.26
C ASP A 443 -17.94 8.99 -27.25
N THR A 444 -18.38 9.97 -28.04
CA THR A 444 -19.38 9.75 -29.09
C THR A 444 -18.85 8.80 -30.16
N TYR A 445 -17.63 9.01 -30.67
CA TYR A 445 -17.01 8.05 -31.60
C TYR A 445 -16.85 6.65 -31.00
N MET A 446 -16.48 6.54 -29.72
CA MET A 446 -16.40 5.25 -29.03
C MET A 446 -17.77 4.57 -28.90
N SER A 447 -18.84 5.36 -28.73
CA SER A 447 -20.22 4.87 -28.68
C SER A 447 -20.68 4.34 -30.05
N ILE A 448 -20.36 5.06 -31.13
CA ILE A 448 -20.58 4.60 -32.51
C ILE A 448 -19.82 3.30 -32.77
N TYR A 449 -18.55 3.24 -32.40
CA TYR A 449 -17.72 2.02 -32.55
C TYR A 449 -18.31 0.82 -31.79
N HIS A 450 -18.78 1.01 -30.55
CA HIS A 450 -19.41 -0.06 -29.78
C HIS A 450 -20.75 -0.51 -30.39
N TRP A 451 -21.57 0.42 -30.88
CA TRP A 451 -22.80 0.08 -31.58
C TRP A 451 -22.51 -0.77 -32.83
N ALA A 452 -21.57 -0.35 -33.68
CA ALA A 452 -21.20 -1.12 -34.88
C ALA A 452 -20.67 -2.53 -34.51
N LYS A 453 -19.91 -2.62 -33.41
CA LYS A 453 -19.40 -3.88 -32.88
C LYS A 453 -20.48 -4.86 -32.43
N ASP A 454 -21.64 -4.39 -31.98
CA ASP A 454 -22.71 -5.26 -31.48
C ASP A 454 -23.30 -6.18 -32.57
N PHE A 455 -23.15 -5.78 -33.84
CA PHE A 455 -23.51 -6.57 -35.03
C PHE A 455 -22.41 -7.51 -35.53
N MET A 456 -21.18 -7.36 -35.03
CA MET A 456 -20.04 -8.17 -35.46
C MET A 456 -20.13 -9.57 -34.84
N ILE A 457 -20.41 -10.57 -35.69
CA ILE A 457 -20.57 -11.97 -35.28
C ILE A 457 -19.56 -12.89 -35.99
N ASP A 458 -19.00 -13.83 -35.24
CA ASP A 458 -18.02 -14.81 -35.76
C ASP A 458 -18.69 -16.01 -36.46
N GLU A 459 -20.02 -16.11 -36.44
CA GLU A 459 -20.77 -17.25 -36.98
C GLU A 459 -21.01 -17.12 -38.49
N LEU A 460 -20.82 -18.23 -39.21
CA LEU A 460 -21.12 -18.36 -40.64
C LEU A 460 -22.65 -18.52 -40.82
N VAL A 461 -23.34 -17.39 -40.96
CA VAL A 461 -24.80 -17.29 -41.16
C VAL A 461 -25.08 -16.57 -42.47
N ASP A 462 -26.29 -16.76 -43.03
CA ASP A 462 -26.78 -16.01 -44.20
C ASP A 462 -27.09 -14.57 -43.75
N ARG A 463 -26.33 -13.60 -44.26
CA ARG A 463 -26.34 -12.20 -43.81
C ARG A 463 -26.92 -11.27 -44.88
N ASP A 464 -27.51 -10.17 -44.43
CA ASP A 464 -27.89 -9.08 -45.32
C ASP A 464 -26.61 -8.41 -45.87
N MET A 465 -26.28 -8.70 -47.12
CA MET A 465 -25.00 -8.26 -47.71
C MET A 465 -24.92 -6.74 -47.86
N GLU A 466 -26.03 -6.06 -48.07
CA GLU A 466 -26.10 -4.61 -48.26
C GLU A 466 -25.81 -3.87 -46.95
N PHE A 467 -26.39 -4.35 -45.85
CA PHE A 467 -26.12 -3.84 -44.50
C PHE A 467 -24.68 -4.12 -44.04
N TYR A 468 -24.23 -5.38 -44.14
CA TYR A 468 -22.93 -5.79 -43.56
C TYR A 468 -21.73 -5.31 -44.36
N SER A 469 -21.81 -5.22 -45.70
CA SER A 469 -20.66 -4.71 -46.48
C SER A 469 -20.31 -3.28 -46.09
N GLU A 470 -21.33 -2.46 -45.84
CA GLU A 470 -21.18 -1.07 -45.46
C GLU A 470 -20.76 -0.93 -43.99
N LEU A 471 -21.40 -1.68 -43.08
CA LEU A 471 -21.09 -1.63 -41.66
C LEU A 471 -19.68 -2.15 -41.34
N ASP A 472 -19.21 -3.20 -42.02
CA ASP A 472 -17.88 -3.76 -41.80
C ASP A 472 -16.79 -2.73 -42.12
N GLU A 473 -16.90 -2.03 -43.25
CA GLU A 473 -15.96 -0.96 -43.63
C GLU A 473 -15.93 0.16 -42.59
N ILE A 474 -17.10 0.65 -42.18
CA ILE A 474 -17.24 1.69 -41.17
C ILE A 474 -16.62 1.25 -39.84
N TYR A 475 -16.85 -0.01 -39.43
CA TYR A 475 -16.29 -0.55 -38.19
C TYR A 475 -14.76 -0.60 -38.21
N TYR A 476 -14.15 -1.02 -39.32
CA TYR A 476 -12.69 -1.05 -39.44
C TYR A 476 -12.10 0.37 -39.42
N ASP A 477 -12.72 1.32 -40.11
CA ASP A 477 -12.27 2.71 -40.11
C ASP A 477 -12.41 3.40 -38.74
N LEU A 478 -13.43 3.02 -37.97
CA LEU A 478 -13.60 3.52 -36.60
C LEU A 478 -12.64 2.88 -35.58
N SER A 479 -12.05 1.72 -35.88
CA SER A 479 -11.31 0.92 -34.88
C SER A 479 -10.11 1.66 -34.25
N ASP A 480 -9.51 2.62 -34.97
CA ASP A 480 -8.43 3.47 -34.50
C ASP A 480 -8.83 4.43 -33.37
N ILE A 481 -10.13 4.60 -33.09
CA ILE A 481 -10.60 5.34 -31.93
C ILE A 481 -10.10 4.74 -30.62
N VAL A 482 -9.96 3.41 -30.54
CA VAL A 482 -9.57 2.72 -29.30
C VAL A 482 -8.16 3.09 -28.85
N PRO A 483 -7.10 2.99 -29.70
CA PRO A 483 -5.78 3.46 -29.32
C PRO A 483 -5.71 4.97 -29.14
N LEU A 484 -6.39 5.77 -29.98
CA LEU A 484 -6.42 7.23 -29.85
C LEU A 484 -7.00 7.67 -28.51
N TYR A 485 -8.20 7.21 -28.15
CA TYR A 485 -8.89 7.48 -26.90
C TYR A 485 -8.01 7.20 -25.69
N ASN A 486 -7.31 6.05 -25.70
CA ASN A 486 -6.42 5.66 -24.61
C ASN A 486 -5.18 6.57 -24.52
N LYS A 487 -4.55 6.93 -25.66
CA LYS A 487 -3.39 7.84 -25.67
C LYS A 487 -3.75 9.24 -25.19
N VAL A 488 -4.86 9.80 -25.68
CA VAL A 488 -5.36 11.13 -25.28
C VAL A 488 -5.67 11.14 -23.78
N ARG A 489 -6.47 10.19 -23.27
CA ARG A 489 -6.79 10.06 -21.84
C ARG A 489 -5.53 10.00 -20.97
N ASN A 490 -4.54 9.21 -21.38
CA ASN A 490 -3.31 9.03 -20.62
C ASN A 490 -2.46 10.31 -20.55
N TYR A 491 -2.52 11.17 -21.56
CA TYR A 491 -1.83 12.46 -21.57
C TYR A 491 -2.56 13.51 -20.72
N VAL A 492 -3.86 13.72 -20.97
CA VAL A 492 -4.63 14.81 -20.33
C VAL A 492 -4.84 14.61 -18.82
N THR A 493 -4.76 13.37 -18.33
CA THR A 493 -4.91 13.04 -16.90
C THR A 493 -3.62 13.18 -16.09
N GLN A 494 -2.53 13.65 -16.70
CA GLN A 494 -1.26 13.93 -16.03
C GLN A 494 -1.35 15.14 -15.08
N LYS A 495 -0.34 15.33 -14.23
CA LYS A 495 -0.32 16.42 -13.25
C LYS A 495 0.17 17.73 -13.87
N PRO A 496 -0.41 18.89 -13.46
CA PRO A 496 -0.02 20.19 -13.99
C PRO A 496 1.29 20.74 -13.41
N TYR A 497 1.85 20.14 -12.35
CA TYR A 497 3.12 20.54 -11.74
C TYR A 497 4.10 19.36 -11.72
N SER A 498 5.40 19.66 -11.89
CA SER A 498 6.48 18.70 -11.79
C SER A 498 7.19 18.79 -10.44
N GLN A 499 7.55 17.64 -9.88
CA GLN A 499 8.46 17.55 -8.73
C GLN A 499 9.89 17.20 -9.15
N ASP A 500 10.12 17.09 -10.46
CA ASP A 500 11.39 16.68 -11.02
C ASP A 500 12.43 17.74 -10.73
N LYS A 501 13.53 17.27 -10.17
CA LYS A 501 14.62 18.10 -9.71
C LYS A 501 15.90 17.50 -10.26
N ILE A 502 16.81 18.36 -10.69
CA ILE A 502 18.13 17.97 -11.14
C ILE A 502 19.06 17.94 -9.92
N LYS A 503 19.94 16.95 -9.86
CA LYS A 503 21.03 16.93 -8.86
C LYS A 503 22.09 17.94 -9.29
N LEU A 504 22.53 18.76 -8.35
CA LEU A 504 23.58 19.76 -8.59
C LEU A 504 24.93 19.23 -8.10
N ASN A 505 25.97 19.44 -8.91
CA ASN A 505 27.34 19.01 -8.63
C ASN A 505 28.33 20.18 -8.63
N PHE A 506 27.97 21.35 -9.20
CA PHE A 506 28.85 22.54 -9.24
C PHE A 506 30.24 22.23 -9.83
N GLY A 507 30.29 21.40 -10.88
CA GLY A 507 31.55 20.95 -11.49
C GLY A 507 32.39 20.00 -10.63
N SER A 508 31.91 19.53 -9.48
CA SER A 508 32.63 18.61 -8.59
C SER A 508 31.96 17.22 -8.53
N PRO A 509 32.67 16.13 -8.87
CA PRO A 509 32.13 14.77 -8.78
C PRO A 509 31.98 14.26 -7.33
N THR A 510 32.51 15.00 -6.36
CA THR A 510 32.51 14.60 -4.93
C THR A 510 31.86 15.63 -4.01
N LEU A 511 31.10 16.57 -4.59
CA LEU A 511 30.40 17.62 -3.85
C LEU A 511 29.63 17.04 -2.67
N ALA A 512 29.95 17.49 -1.45
CA ALA A 512 29.28 17.09 -0.22
C ALA A 512 29.26 15.57 0.09
N ASN A 513 30.18 14.79 -0.50
CA ASN A 513 30.34 13.36 -0.17
C ASN A 513 30.73 13.15 1.30
N GLY A 514 31.36 14.13 1.93
CA GLY A 514 31.68 14.11 3.36
C GLY A 514 32.06 15.48 3.88
N TRP A 515 32.09 15.61 5.20
CA TRP A 515 32.30 16.90 5.88
C TRP A 515 33.72 17.05 6.46
N SER A 516 34.56 16.01 6.40
CA SER A 516 35.86 15.99 7.07
C SER A 516 36.73 17.19 6.71
N LYS A 517 37.32 17.84 7.72
CA LYS A 517 38.20 19.02 7.57
C LYS A 517 39.30 18.81 6.53
N SER A 518 39.93 17.63 6.53
CA SER A 518 41.00 17.27 5.57
C SER A 518 40.52 17.11 4.12
N LYS A 519 39.20 17.13 3.88
CA LYS A 519 38.55 16.88 2.57
C LYS A 519 37.66 18.03 2.12
N GLU A 520 37.63 19.16 2.81
CA GLU A 520 36.80 20.33 2.46
C GLU A 520 37.04 20.83 1.03
N PHE A 521 38.29 20.86 0.57
CA PHE A 521 38.67 21.28 -0.78
C PHE A 521 38.49 20.17 -1.84
N ASP A 522 38.35 18.91 -1.42
CA ASP A 522 38.02 17.80 -2.32
C ASP A 522 36.50 17.78 -2.55
N ASN A 523 35.73 17.86 -1.46
CA ASN A 523 34.27 17.82 -1.46
C ASN A 523 33.60 19.19 -1.67
N ASN A 524 34.39 20.27 -1.76
CA ASN A 524 34.02 21.65 -2.10
C ASN A 524 32.84 22.23 -1.31
N VAL A 525 32.73 21.94 -0.02
CA VAL A 525 31.63 22.43 0.81
C VAL A 525 32.03 22.63 2.27
N VAL A 526 31.49 23.68 2.89
CA VAL A 526 31.67 24.02 4.31
C VAL A 526 30.33 24.45 4.91
N VAL A 527 30.10 24.13 6.19
CA VAL A 527 28.93 24.59 6.97
C VAL A 527 29.34 25.72 7.89
N LEU A 528 28.56 26.81 7.87
CA LEU A 528 28.77 28.00 8.68
C LEU A 528 27.52 28.29 9.53
N LEU A 529 27.70 28.82 10.73
CA LEU A 529 26.62 29.27 11.61
C LEU A 529 26.78 30.74 11.98
N ARG A 530 25.66 31.47 11.97
CA ARG A 530 25.57 32.87 12.43
C ARG A 530 24.14 33.20 12.83
N ASP A 531 23.93 33.86 13.97
CA ASP A 531 22.61 34.28 14.47
C ASP A 531 21.54 33.16 14.46
N GLU A 532 21.90 31.98 14.97
CA GLU A 532 21.08 30.75 14.92
C GLU A 532 20.68 30.25 13.51
N LYS A 533 21.19 30.86 12.45
CA LYS A 533 21.01 30.43 11.07
C LYS A 533 22.17 29.56 10.65
N ILE A 534 21.87 28.64 9.74
CA ILE A 534 22.82 27.69 9.19
C ILE A 534 23.01 28.03 7.72
N TYR A 535 24.26 28.15 7.31
CA TYR A 535 24.66 28.46 5.95
C TYR A 535 25.53 27.34 5.38
N LEU A 536 25.44 27.17 4.07
CA LEU A 536 26.24 26.28 3.26
C LEU A 536 27.08 27.13 2.31
N ALA A 537 28.40 27.04 2.42
CA ALA A 537 29.33 27.66 1.48
C ALA A 537 29.88 26.57 0.55
N ILE A 538 29.55 26.65 -0.74
CA ILE A 538 30.08 25.76 -1.77
C ILE A 538 31.30 26.43 -2.39
N LEU A 539 32.44 25.74 -2.42
CA LEU A 539 33.67 26.29 -2.98
C LEU A 539 33.61 26.21 -4.51
N ASN A 540 33.90 27.31 -5.20
CA ASN A 540 33.93 27.32 -6.66
C ASN A 540 35.17 26.56 -7.16
N VAL A 541 34.96 25.45 -7.88
CA VAL A 541 36.04 24.60 -8.39
C VAL A 541 36.98 25.35 -9.33
N GLY A 542 36.46 26.31 -10.10
CA GLY A 542 37.24 27.14 -11.02
C GLY A 542 37.96 28.31 -10.35
N ASN A 543 37.57 28.70 -9.13
CA ASN A 543 38.13 29.85 -8.40
C ASN A 543 38.07 29.60 -6.89
N LYS A 544 38.89 28.68 -6.36
CA LYS A 544 38.80 28.33 -4.92
C LYS A 544 39.36 29.45 -4.03
N PRO A 545 38.80 29.64 -2.82
CA PRO A 545 39.35 30.58 -1.84
C PRO A 545 40.68 30.09 -1.26
N SER A 546 41.41 30.98 -0.59
CA SER A 546 42.64 30.64 0.12
C SER A 546 42.38 29.62 1.23
N LYS A 547 43.24 28.60 1.34
CA LYS A 547 43.20 27.61 2.42
C LYS A 547 43.43 28.24 3.79
N ASP A 548 44.25 29.28 3.87
CA ASP A 548 44.59 29.94 5.13
C ASP A 548 43.39 30.73 5.66
N ILE A 549 42.69 31.47 4.78
CA ILE A 549 41.45 32.18 5.14
C ILE A 549 40.36 31.17 5.53
N MET A 550 40.20 30.08 4.76
CA MET A 550 39.18 29.05 5.01
C MET A 550 39.48 28.17 6.24
N ALA A 551 40.72 28.13 6.72
CA ALA A 551 41.06 27.48 7.98
C ALA A 551 40.33 28.15 9.16
N GLY A 552 40.18 29.47 9.06
CA GLY A 552 39.61 30.31 10.11
C GLY A 552 40.51 30.41 11.33
N GLU A 553 40.04 31.14 12.33
CA GLU A 553 40.76 31.39 13.57
C GLU A 553 40.13 30.64 14.76
N ASP A 554 40.93 30.39 15.80
CA ASP A 554 40.47 29.65 16.98
C ASP A 554 39.54 30.48 17.89
N ARG A 555 39.57 31.81 17.77
CA ARG A 555 38.78 32.72 18.61
C ARG A 555 37.90 33.62 17.75
N ARG A 556 36.67 33.84 18.23
CA ARG A 556 35.76 34.82 17.66
C ARG A 556 36.27 36.23 17.95
N ARG A 557 36.34 37.09 16.93
CA ARG A 557 36.76 38.51 17.07
C ARG A 557 35.57 39.45 17.11
N SER A 558 34.52 39.16 16.34
CA SER A 558 33.29 39.94 16.26
C SER A 558 32.05 39.06 16.41
N ASP A 559 30.97 39.65 16.91
CA ASP A 559 29.65 39.00 16.92
C ASP A 559 29.09 38.76 15.52
N THR A 560 29.63 39.43 14.49
CA THR A 560 29.24 39.18 13.10
C THR A 560 30.01 38.04 12.43
N ASP A 561 31.07 37.53 13.07
CA ASP A 561 31.88 36.44 12.52
C ASP A 561 31.07 35.15 12.36
N TYR A 562 31.37 34.41 11.31
CA TYR A 562 30.79 33.10 11.04
C TYR A 562 31.53 32.01 11.82
N LYS A 563 30.76 31.17 12.52
CA LYS A 563 31.25 29.96 13.18
C LYS A 563 31.32 28.83 12.16
N LYS A 564 32.53 28.45 11.74
CA LYS A 564 32.83 27.42 10.74
C LYS A 564 32.99 26.05 11.38
N MET A 565 32.28 25.05 10.85
CA MET A 565 32.35 23.66 11.31
C MET A 565 33.67 23.00 10.91
N ASN A 566 34.40 22.45 11.89
CA ASN A 566 35.53 21.54 11.67
C ASN A 566 35.10 20.12 12.06
N TYR A 567 34.88 19.26 11.06
CA TYR A 567 34.34 17.91 11.27
C TYR A 567 35.45 16.85 11.17
N TYR A 568 35.45 15.90 12.12
CA TYR A 568 36.40 14.79 12.16
C TYR A 568 35.64 13.47 12.31
N LEU A 569 36.01 12.48 11.48
CA LEU A 569 35.40 11.15 11.48
C LEU A 569 36.45 10.08 11.15
N LEU A 570 36.47 9.02 11.94
CA LEU A 570 37.12 7.75 11.62
C LEU A 570 36.04 6.81 11.03
N PRO A 571 35.98 6.64 9.69
CA PRO A 571 34.91 5.86 9.08
C PRO A 571 35.21 4.37 9.20
N GLY A 572 34.34 3.59 9.85
CA GLY A 572 34.41 2.12 9.87
C GLY A 572 35.74 1.56 10.38
N ALA A 573 35.89 1.42 11.70
CA ALA A 573 37.15 1.00 12.33
C ALA A 573 37.61 -0.38 11.85
N SER A 574 36.68 -1.29 11.61
CA SER A 574 36.96 -2.65 11.10
C SER A 574 37.65 -2.70 9.74
N LYS A 575 37.57 -1.63 8.93
CA LYS A 575 38.24 -1.52 7.64
C LYS A 575 39.42 -0.56 7.70
N THR A 576 39.23 0.56 8.39
CA THR A 576 40.21 1.64 8.44
C THR A 576 41.42 1.29 9.28
N LEU A 577 41.25 0.68 10.45
CA LEU A 577 42.39 0.31 11.29
C LEU A 577 43.30 -0.72 10.61
N PRO A 578 42.78 -1.83 10.02
CA PRO A 578 43.64 -2.73 9.26
C PRO A 578 44.28 -2.06 8.04
N HIS A 579 43.53 -1.22 7.32
CA HIS A 579 44.09 -0.53 6.15
C HIS A 579 45.28 0.36 6.52
N VAL A 580 45.16 1.13 7.59
CA VAL A 580 46.20 2.08 8.03
C VAL A 580 47.35 1.37 8.74
N PHE A 581 47.07 0.44 9.65
CA PHE A 581 48.08 -0.10 10.56
C PHE A 581 48.58 -1.50 10.20
N ILE A 582 47.90 -2.23 9.31
CA ILE A 582 48.30 -3.57 8.86
C ILE A 582 48.66 -3.60 7.38
N SER A 583 47.90 -2.93 6.51
CA SER A 583 48.08 -3.02 5.06
C SER A 583 48.99 -1.93 4.48
N SER A 584 49.04 -0.75 5.10
CA SER A 584 49.79 0.41 4.60
C SER A 584 51.29 0.16 4.57
N ASN A 585 51.88 0.27 3.37
CA ASN A 585 53.34 0.20 3.20
C ASN A 585 54.08 1.36 3.89
N ALA A 586 53.44 2.53 4.00
CA ALA A 586 54.03 3.68 4.67
C ALA A 586 54.14 3.45 6.19
N TRP A 587 53.10 2.89 6.80
CA TRP A 587 53.12 2.51 8.22
C TRP A 587 54.14 1.41 8.50
N LYS A 588 54.10 0.32 7.70
CA LYS A 588 55.07 -0.78 7.79
C LYS A 588 56.52 -0.32 7.78
N LYS A 589 56.87 0.63 6.91
CA LYS A 589 58.24 1.14 6.78
C LYS A 589 58.66 2.07 7.93
N SER A 590 57.72 2.81 8.52
CA SER A 590 58.03 3.84 9.52
C SER A 590 58.00 3.31 10.97
N HIS A 591 57.08 2.40 11.27
CA HIS A 591 56.84 1.93 12.64
C HIS A 591 57.07 0.42 12.81
N GLY A 592 57.15 -0.34 11.71
CA GLY A 592 57.19 -1.81 11.74
C GLY A 592 55.84 -2.43 12.12
N ILE A 593 55.69 -3.74 11.89
CA ILE A 593 54.57 -4.54 12.42
C ILE A 593 55.17 -5.78 13.05
N PRO A 594 54.84 -6.13 14.31
CA PRO A 594 55.33 -7.36 14.92
C PRO A 594 54.96 -8.60 14.07
N ASP A 595 55.91 -9.51 13.86
CA ASP A 595 55.70 -10.71 13.03
C ASP A 595 54.54 -11.58 13.54
N GLU A 596 54.36 -11.66 14.87
CA GLU A 596 53.26 -12.37 15.50
C GLU A 596 51.89 -11.78 15.11
N ILE A 597 51.76 -10.45 15.08
CA ILE A 597 50.54 -9.74 14.66
C ILE A 597 50.26 -10.02 13.18
N MET A 598 51.26 -9.89 12.32
CA MET A 598 51.09 -10.10 10.89
C MET A 598 50.72 -11.55 10.56
N TYR A 599 51.39 -12.53 11.20
CA TYR A 599 51.10 -13.94 11.04
C TYR A 599 49.68 -14.29 11.48
N GLY A 600 49.28 -13.92 12.70
CA GLY A 600 47.95 -14.24 13.22
C GLY A 600 46.82 -13.53 12.46
N TYR A 601 47.06 -12.31 11.96
CA TYR A 601 46.10 -11.60 11.13
C TYR A 601 45.86 -12.34 9.80
N ASN A 602 46.92 -12.75 9.11
CA ASN A 602 46.84 -13.51 7.85
C ASN A 602 46.17 -14.89 8.01
N GLN A 603 46.30 -15.51 9.19
CA GLN A 603 45.61 -16.77 9.53
C GLN A 603 44.15 -16.58 9.96
N ASN A 604 43.63 -15.34 9.90
CA ASN A 604 42.28 -14.98 10.33
C ASN A 604 41.98 -15.33 11.80
N LYS A 605 43.00 -15.31 12.67
CA LYS A 605 42.84 -15.63 14.10
C LYS A 605 41.94 -14.65 14.85
N HIS A 606 41.76 -13.45 14.32
CA HIS A 606 40.93 -12.39 14.89
C HIS A 606 39.43 -12.49 14.53
N LEU A 607 39.07 -13.34 13.56
CA LEU A 607 37.69 -13.45 13.07
C LEU A 607 36.95 -14.56 13.80
N LYS A 608 35.91 -14.22 14.55
CA LYS A 608 35.08 -15.18 15.30
C LYS A 608 34.43 -16.27 14.44
N SER A 609 34.25 -16.01 13.15
CA SER A 609 33.73 -16.97 12.17
C SER A 609 34.79 -17.91 11.60
N SER A 610 36.08 -17.68 11.89
CA SER A 610 37.18 -18.49 11.42
C SER A 610 37.34 -19.73 12.30
N PRO A 611 37.66 -20.92 11.74
CA PRO A 611 38.03 -22.09 12.55
C PRO A 611 39.31 -21.87 13.35
N ASN A 612 40.12 -20.87 12.98
CA ASN A 612 41.37 -20.51 13.66
C ASN A 612 41.18 -19.39 14.70
N PHE A 613 39.95 -19.06 15.09
CA PHE A 613 39.69 -17.98 16.04
C PHE A 613 40.45 -18.19 17.35
N ASP A 614 41.13 -17.14 17.79
CA ASP A 614 41.99 -17.13 18.97
C ASP A 614 41.76 -15.82 19.74
N LEU A 615 41.16 -15.94 20.93
CA LEU A 615 40.80 -14.80 21.78
C LEU A 615 42.05 -14.10 22.33
N GLU A 616 43.11 -14.85 22.61
CA GLU A 616 44.36 -14.28 23.12
C GLU A 616 45.04 -13.45 22.02
N PHE A 617 45.06 -13.97 20.79
CA PHE A 617 45.50 -13.19 19.63
C PHE A 617 44.64 -11.94 19.40
N CYS A 618 43.31 -12.04 19.56
CA CYS A 618 42.43 -10.87 19.45
C CYS A 618 42.83 -9.76 20.42
N ARG A 619 43.13 -10.12 21.67
CA ARG A 619 43.57 -9.17 22.70
C ARG A 619 44.91 -8.53 22.33
N LYS A 620 45.89 -9.32 21.90
CA LYS A 620 47.19 -8.81 21.39
C LYS A 620 47.02 -7.84 20.22
N LEU A 621 46.12 -8.15 19.29
CA LEU A 621 45.82 -7.28 18.16
C LEU A 621 45.14 -5.97 18.60
N ILE A 622 44.28 -6.01 19.62
CA ILE A 622 43.66 -4.83 20.21
C ILE A 622 44.72 -3.93 20.86
N ASP A 623 45.62 -4.50 21.66
CA ASP A 623 46.71 -3.73 22.29
C ASP A 623 47.61 -3.07 21.24
N TYR A 624 47.99 -3.81 20.19
CA TYR A 624 48.71 -3.25 19.06
C TYR A 624 47.95 -2.08 18.41
N TYR A 625 46.63 -2.21 18.20
CA TYR A 625 45.85 -1.10 17.65
C TYR A 625 45.75 0.10 18.59
N LYS A 626 45.66 -0.10 19.91
CA LYS A 626 45.67 0.99 20.90
C LYS A 626 46.97 1.79 20.81
N GLU A 627 48.12 1.11 20.80
CA GLU A 627 49.43 1.74 20.63
C GLU A 627 49.55 2.50 19.30
N CYS A 628 49.04 1.92 18.22
CA CYS A 628 49.01 2.57 16.90
C CYS A 628 48.14 3.83 16.90
N ILE A 629 46.96 3.78 17.55
CA ILE A 629 46.05 4.92 17.66
C ILE A 629 46.70 6.05 18.47
N ASP A 630 47.34 5.71 19.59
CA ASP A 630 48.00 6.66 20.49
C ASP A 630 49.24 7.30 19.86
N SER A 631 49.88 6.64 18.90
CA SER A 631 51.03 7.20 18.17
C SER A 631 50.65 7.92 16.88
N TYR A 632 49.44 7.72 16.34
CA TYR A 632 49.04 8.30 15.05
C TYR A 632 48.53 9.75 15.20
N PRO A 633 49.21 10.78 14.64
CA PRO A 633 48.88 12.19 14.90
C PRO A 633 47.45 12.58 14.52
N ASN A 634 46.92 12.03 13.43
CA ASN A 634 45.57 12.36 12.94
C ASN A 634 44.45 11.83 13.85
N TYR A 635 44.73 10.91 14.78
CA TYR A 635 43.74 10.32 15.69
C TYR A 635 43.77 10.94 17.09
N GLN A 636 44.80 11.74 17.42
CA GLN A 636 44.92 12.43 18.70
C GLN A 636 43.74 13.34 19.03
N ILE A 637 43.12 13.92 17.98
CA ILE A 637 41.98 14.83 18.11
C ILE A 637 40.76 14.20 18.83
N PHE A 638 40.61 12.88 18.74
CA PHE A 638 39.49 12.15 19.33
C PHE A 638 39.70 11.86 20.82
N ASN A 639 40.95 11.87 21.31
CA ASN A 639 41.31 11.58 22.70
C ASN A 639 40.64 10.28 23.22
N PHE A 640 40.94 9.17 22.55
CA PHE A 640 40.31 7.87 22.81
C PHE A 640 40.54 7.39 24.25
N LYS A 641 39.50 6.81 24.84
CA LYS A 641 39.52 6.16 26.16
C LYS A 641 38.96 4.76 26.02
N PHE A 642 39.83 3.77 25.94
CA PHE A 642 39.43 2.38 25.73
C PHE A 642 39.24 1.64 27.06
N ALA A 643 38.35 0.65 27.07
CA ALA A 643 38.24 -0.30 28.17
C ALA A 643 39.49 -1.18 28.29
N ALA A 644 39.67 -1.83 29.44
CA ALA A 644 40.74 -2.81 29.62
C ALA A 644 40.61 -3.94 28.58
N THR A 645 41.72 -4.32 27.94
CA THR A 645 41.70 -5.21 26.77
C THR A 645 41.07 -6.58 27.07
N GLU A 646 41.21 -7.04 28.31
CA GLU A 646 40.63 -8.29 28.82
C GLU A 646 39.10 -8.33 28.72
N THR A 647 38.43 -7.17 28.73
CA THR A 647 36.96 -7.05 28.71
C THR A 647 36.35 -7.27 27.32
N TYR A 648 37.15 -7.22 26.25
CA TYR A 648 36.65 -7.49 24.90
C TYR A 648 36.61 -9.00 24.63
N ASN A 649 35.45 -9.48 24.19
CA ASN A 649 35.22 -10.89 23.85
C ASN A 649 35.55 -11.22 22.39
N ASP A 650 35.63 -10.20 21.54
CA ASP A 650 36.06 -10.29 20.15
C ASP A 650 36.47 -8.92 19.62
N ILE A 651 37.16 -8.91 18.48
CA ILE A 651 37.66 -7.67 17.86
C ILE A 651 36.53 -6.71 17.44
N SER A 652 35.29 -7.20 17.25
CA SER A 652 34.17 -6.36 16.84
C SER A 652 33.71 -5.42 17.95
N GLU A 653 33.85 -5.82 19.21
CA GLU A 653 33.57 -4.97 20.37
C GLU A 653 34.54 -3.79 20.44
N PHE A 654 35.84 -4.05 20.20
CA PHE A 654 36.85 -2.98 20.12
C PHE A 654 36.59 -2.03 18.96
N TYR A 655 36.29 -2.55 17.76
CA TYR A 655 35.97 -1.69 16.61
C TYR A 655 34.77 -0.76 16.88
N LYS A 656 33.73 -1.25 17.57
CA LYS A 656 32.60 -0.41 17.99
C LYS A 656 33.01 0.67 18.98
N ASP A 657 33.88 0.35 19.94
CA ASP A 657 34.38 1.31 20.92
C ASP A 657 35.15 2.46 20.23
N VAL A 658 36.01 2.11 19.26
CA VAL A 658 36.66 3.08 18.38
C VAL A 658 35.64 3.91 17.60
N GLU A 659 34.64 3.28 16.98
CA GLU A 659 33.64 4.00 16.18
C GLU A 659 32.78 4.98 17.01
N ARG A 660 32.43 4.64 18.26
CA ARG A 660 31.67 5.51 19.17
C ARG A 660 32.40 6.79 19.55
N GLN A 661 33.73 6.75 19.53
CA GLN A 661 34.62 7.84 19.93
C GLN A 661 35.23 8.57 18.71
N GLY A 662 35.28 7.90 17.55
CA GLY A 662 35.86 8.38 16.30
C GLY A 662 35.03 9.42 15.55
N TYR A 663 34.30 10.28 16.26
CA TYR A 663 33.50 11.37 15.68
C TYR A 663 33.57 12.62 16.56
N LYS A 664 33.92 13.76 15.97
CA LYS A 664 34.01 15.04 16.69
C LYS A 664 33.70 16.22 15.76
N ILE A 665 33.04 17.24 16.31
CA ILE A 665 32.91 18.55 15.67
C ILE A 665 33.55 19.59 16.57
N GLU A 666 34.41 20.42 15.98
CA GLU A 666 34.99 21.61 16.59
C GLU A 666 34.65 22.84 15.73
N TRP A 667 35.05 24.02 16.19
CA TRP A 667 34.71 25.29 15.56
C TRP A 667 35.95 26.13 15.32
N SER A 668 36.00 26.78 14.16
CA SER A 668 36.85 27.95 13.93
C SER A 668 35.97 29.12 13.48
N TYR A 669 36.53 30.32 13.40
CA TYR A 669 35.80 31.55 13.11
C TYR A 669 36.37 32.22 11.86
N ILE A 670 35.48 32.66 10.96
CA ILE A 670 35.85 33.41 9.76
C ILE A 670 35.13 34.75 9.82
N SER A 671 35.82 35.85 9.51
CA SER A 671 35.23 37.17 9.56
C SER A 671 34.10 37.34 8.55
N GLU A 672 33.13 38.19 8.86
CA GLU A 672 32.06 38.55 7.91
C GLU A 672 32.64 39.16 6.63
N ASP A 673 33.66 40.01 6.75
CA ASP A 673 34.29 40.68 5.62
C ASP A 673 34.95 39.67 4.67
N ASP A 674 35.66 38.66 5.21
CA ASP A 674 36.27 37.62 4.39
C ASP A 674 35.22 36.77 3.66
N ILE A 675 34.13 36.38 4.34
CA ILE A 675 33.03 35.62 3.71
C ILE A 675 32.37 36.45 2.60
N ASN A 676 32.06 37.72 2.88
CA ASN A 676 31.44 38.61 1.90
C ASN A 676 32.37 38.88 0.72
N GLN A 677 33.67 39.02 0.95
CA GLN A 677 34.66 39.20 -0.11
C GLN A 677 34.78 37.94 -0.98
N MET A 678 34.88 36.75 -0.38
CA MET A 678 34.91 35.48 -1.14
C MET A 678 33.66 35.27 -1.99
N ASP A 679 32.48 35.65 -1.49
CA ASP A 679 31.22 35.56 -2.25
C ASP A 679 31.16 36.59 -3.39
N ARG A 680 31.60 37.84 -3.16
CA ARG A 680 31.73 38.86 -4.20
C ARG A 680 32.67 38.42 -5.32
N ASP A 681 33.82 37.88 -4.96
CA ASP A 681 34.86 37.40 -5.88
C ASP A 681 34.49 36.08 -6.58
N GLY A 682 33.32 35.51 -6.26
CA GLY A 682 32.83 34.28 -6.85
C GLY A 682 33.64 33.05 -6.44
N GLN A 683 34.35 33.13 -5.30
CA GLN A 683 35.12 32.02 -4.76
C GLN A 683 34.25 31.01 -4.00
N ILE A 684 33.14 31.48 -3.46
CA ILE A 684 32.12 30.65 -2.82
C ILE A 684 30.72 30.97 -3.34
N TYR A 685 29.84 29.98 -3.29
CA TYR A 685 28.39 30.17 -3.42
C TYR A 685 27.76 29.98 -2.04
N LEU A 686 27.18 31.05 -1.50
CA LEU A 686 26.63 31.08 -0.16
C LEU A 686 25.12 30.85 -0.18
N PHE A 687 24.66 29.83 0.53
CA PHE A 687 23.24 29.51 0.69
C PHE A 687 22.85 29.48 2.17
N GLN A 688 21.67 30.00 2.50
CA GLN A 688 21.05 29.75 3.80
C GLN A 688 20.26 28.42 3.73
N ILE A 689 20.52 27.50 4.65
CA ILE A 689 19.67 26.33 4.87
C ILE A 689 18.39 26.81 5.57
N TYR A 690 17.25 26.67 4.88
CA TYR A 690 16.00 27.31 5.28
C TYR A 690 14.81 26.34 5.28
N ASN A 691 13.93 26.56 6.25
CA ASN A 691 12.55 26.07 6.23
C ASN A 691 11.65 27.10 6.95
N LYS A 692 10.33 26.88 6.98
CA LYS A 692 9.37 27.85 7.53
C LYS A 692 9.65 28.25 8.99
N ASP A 693 10.32 27.40 9.78
CA ASP A 693 10.60 27.64 11.19
C ASP A 693 11.73 28.66 11.38
N PHE A 694 12.53 28.93 10.35
CA PHE A 694 13.55 29.98 10.30
C PHE A 694 12.99 31.32 9.77
N ALA A 695 11.68 31.41 9.49
CA ALA A 695 11.06 32.67 9.10
C ALA A 695 11.10 33.67 10.27
N PRO A 696 11.36 34.97 10.04
CA PRO A 696 11.42 35.98 11.11
C PRO A 696 10.16 36.04 12.00
N ASN A 697 8.99 35.75 11.43
CA ASN A 697 7.70 35.79 12.12
C ASN A 697 7.18 34.41 12.54
N SER A 698 8.04 33.39 12.58
CA SER A 698 7.65 32.04 13.03
C SER A 698 7.39 32.05 14.54
N LYS A 699 6.13 31.83 14.94
CA LYS A 699 5.70 31.80 16.36
C LYS A 699 5.20 30.43 16.84
N GLY A 700 5.19 29.43 15.94
CA GLY A 700 4.66 28.09 16.23
C GLY A 700 5.72 27.14 16.77
N MET A 701 5.27 26.02 17.34
CA MET A 701 6.15 24.91 17.72
C MET A 701 6.91 24.40 16.48
N GLN A 702 8.23 24.29 16.60
CA GLN A 702 9.10 23.87 15.51
C GLN A 702 8.81 22.45 15.04
N ASN A 703 9.13 22.18 13.77
CA ASN A 703 9.07 20.84 13.22
C ASN A 703 10.16 19.97 13.87
N LEU A 704 9.88 18.68 14.05
CA LEU A 704 10.85 17.75 14.65
C LEU A 704 12.18 17.69 13.86
N HIS A 705 12.11 17.81 12.54
CA HIS A 705 13.30 17.86 11.69
C HIS A 705 14.12 19.14 11.86
N THR A 706 13.49 20.26 12.21
CA THR A 706 14.20 21.50 12.56
C THR A 706 14.92 21.34 13.88
N LEU A 707 14.28 20.69 14.86
CA LEU A 707 14.92 20.37 16.15
C LEU A 707 16.14 19.47 15.94
N TYR A 708 16.02 18.41 15.14
CA TYR A 708 17.19 17.59 14.76
C TYR A 708 18.28 18.41 14.10
N LEU A 709 17.94 19.26 13.12
CA LEU A 709 18.92 20.09 12.40
C LEU A 709 19.70 21.02 13.36
N LYS A 710 19.00 21.72 14.26
CA LYS A 710 19.64 22.60 15.25
C LYS A 710 20.52 21.81 16.23
N ASN A 711 20.03 20.67 16.73
CA ASN A 711 20.72 19.86 17.74
C ASN A 711 21.88 19.03 17.19
N ILE A 712 22.10 18.95 15.87
CA ILE A 712 23.37 18.44 15.34
C ILE A 712 24.55 19.28 15.88
N PHE A 713 24.34 20.59 16.01
CA PHE A 713 25.38 21.58 16.31
C PHE A 713 25.30 22.13 17.75
N SER A 714 24.36 21.65 18.57
CA SER A 714 24.18 22.16 19.93
C SER A 714 25.21 21.58 20.89
N GLU A 715 25.51 22.32 21.96
CA GLU A 715 26.52 21.92 22.94
C GLU A 715 26.10 20.64 23.68
N GLU A 716 24.80 20.48 23.95
CA GLU A 716 24.24 19.29 24.60
C GLU A 716 24.54 18.03 23.80
N ASN A 717 24.27 18.04 22.49
CA ASN A 717 24.58 16.89 21.62
C ASN A 717 26.09 16.72 21.41
N LEU A 718 26.87 17.79 21.30
CA LEU A 718 28.31 17.66 21.09
C LEU A 718 29.06 17.14 22.32
N SER A 719 28.51 17.33 23.52
CA SER A 719 29.06 16.77 24.77
C SER A 719 28.93 15.24 24.84
N ASP A 720 27.79 14.70 24.39
CA ASP A 720 27.55 13.27 24.27
C ASP A 720 26.73 12.97 23.00
N VAL A 721 27.43 12.70 21.90
CA VAL A 721 26.82 12.62 20.57
C VAL A 721 25.75 11.52 20.48
N VAL A 722 24.50 11.97 20.40
CA VAL A 722 23.33 11.15 20.07
C VAL A 722 22.99 11.27 18.59
N ILE A 723 23.04 12.49 18.04
CA ILE A 723 22.74 12.79 16.65
C ILE A 723 24.04 13.10 15.91
N LYS A 724 24.42 12.22 15.00
CA LYS A 724 25.59 12.38 14.12
C LYS A 724 25.16 12.88 12.75
N LEU A 725 25.83 13.92 12.25
CA LEU A 725 25.76 14.31 10.84
C LEU A 725 26.56 13.32 9.98
N ASN A 726 25.94 12.78 8.94
CA ASN A 726 26.61 11.89 7.98
C ASN A 726 27.02 12.66 6.72
N GLY A 727 27.97 12.09 5.96
CA GLY A 727 28.32 12.55 4.61
C GLY A 727 27.22 12.25 3.59
N GLU A 728 27.60 12.23 2.31
CA GLU A 728 26.72 11.93 1.16
C GLU A 728 25.47 12.84 1.13
N ALA A 729 25.66 14.12 1.43
CA ALA A 729 24.58 15.10 1.28
C ALA A 729 24.39 15.43 -0.21
N GLU A 730 23.14 15.69 -0.60
CA GLU A 730 22.79 15.93 -2.00
C GLU A 730 22.10 17.27 -2.17
N LEU A 731 22.49 17.99 -3.22
CA LEU A 731 21.92 19.28 -3.60
C LEU A 731 21.06 19.10 -4.85
N PHE A 732 19.96 19.85 -4.90
CA PHE A 732 19.03 19.77 -6.03
C PHE A 732 18.55 21.14 -6.45
N PHE A 733 18.25 21.28 -7.74
CA PHE A 733 17.51 22.40 -8.29
C PHE A 733 16.19 21.91 -8.88
N ARG A 734 15.11 22.62 -8.58
CA ARG A 734 13.80 22.38 -9.17
C ARG A 734 13.32 23.65 -9.85
N LYS A 735 13.16 23.58 -11.17
CA LYS A 735 12.59 24.67 -11.96
C LYS A 735 11.12 24.92 -11.56
N SER A 736 10.67 26.15 -11.73
CA SER A 736 9.26 26.52 -11.63
C SER A 736 8.43 25.72 -12.63
N SER A 737 7.30 25.17 -12.16
CA SER A 737 6.42 24.34 -12.99
C SER A 737 5.01 24.93 -13.14
N ILE A 738 4.66 25.95 -12.34
CA ILE A 738 3.37 26.64 -12.41
C ILE A 738 3.62 28.06 -12.91
N GLN A 739 3.15 28.34 -14.13
CA GLN A 739 3.27 29.67 -14.74
C GLN A 739 2.13 30.60 -14.30
N HIS A 740 0.89 30.11 -14.30
CA HIS A 740 -0.29 30.87 -13.91
C HIS A 740 -0.54 30.80 -12.40
N LYS A 741 -0.33 31.92 -11.70
CA LYS A 741 -0.53 32.05 -10.25
C LYS A 741 -2.02 32.08 -9.92
N ARG A 742 -2.57 30.94 -9.52
CA ARG A 742 -3.95 30.84 -8.98
C ARG A 742 -3.96 31.13 -7.48
N GLY A 743 -4.90 31.95 -7.01
CA GLY A 743 -4.98 32.32 -5.60
C GLY A 743 -5.88 33.51 -5.32
N HIS A 744 -5.86 33.98 -4.09
CA HIS A 744 -6.62 35.15 -3.63
C HIS A 744 -5.75 36.40 -3.77
N LYS A 745 -6.21 37.40 -4.53
CA LYS A 745 -5.57 38.72 -4.59
C LYS A 745 -5.91 39.52 -3.34
N LYS A 746 -5.05 40.47 -2.96
CA LYS A 746 -5.36 41.46 -1.92
C LYS A 746 -6.73 42.11 -2.21
N GLY A 747 -7.59 42.15 -1.19
CA GLY A 747 -8.97 42.66 -1.27
C GLY A 747 -10.03 41.61 -1.64
N SER A 748 -9.65 40.45 -2.19
CA SER A 748 -10.61 39.37 -2.46
C SER A 748 -11.11 38.69 -1.18
N VAL A 749 -12.30 38.10 -1.22
CA VAL A 749 -12.91 37.46 -0.06
C VAL A 749 -12.26 36.10 0.20
N LEU A 750 -11.86 35.88 1.45
CA LEU A 750 -11.42 34.61 2.01
C LEU A 750 -12.54 34.06 2.89
N VAL A 751 -12.94 32.82 2.66
CA VAL A 751 -13.94 32.12 3.45
C VAL A 751 -13.23 31.00 4.22
N ASN A 752 -13.41 30.93 5.54
CA ASN A 752 -12.78 29.88 6.33
C ASN A 752 -13.45 28.52 6.07
N LYS A 753 -12.63 27.48 5.87
CA LYS A 753 -13.11 26.09 5.78
C LYS A 753 -13.62 25.52 7.11
N THR A 754 -13.36 26.24 8.20
CA THR A 754 -13.68 25.81 9.56
C THR A 754 -14.48 26.87 10.30
N TYR A 755 -15.34 26.43 11.21
CA TYR A 755 -16.09 27.29 12.12
C TYR A 755 -15.78 26.91 13.58
N LYS A 756 -16.09 27.84 14.50
CA LYS A 756 -15.93 27.65 15.94
C LYS A 756 -17.28 27.31 16.57
N THR A 757 -17.28 26.42 17.54
CA THR A 757 -18.40 26.11 18.44
C THR A 757 -17.86 25.97 19.87
N THR A 758 -18.71 25.94 20.88
CA THR A 758 -18.32 25.69 22.27
C THR A 758 -18.93 24.40 22.78
N GLU A 759 -18.18 23.68 23.61
CA GLU A 759 -18.64 22.50 24.32
C GLU A 759 -18.35 22.64 25.81
N LYS A 760 -19.18 21.99 26.64
CA LYS A 760 -18.92 21.93 28.09
C LYS A 760 -17.81 20.92 28.34
N THR A 761 -16.84 21.30 29.18
CA THR A 761 -15.81 20.38 29.67
C THR A 761 -16.42 19.22 30.46
N GLU A 762 -15.77 18.06 30.46
CA GLU A 762 -16.23 16.82 31.15
C GLU A 762 -16.61 17.04 32.62
N ASN A 763 -16.03 18.07 33.27
CA ASN A 763 -16.26 18.39 34.68
C ASN A 763 -17.42 19.39 34.88
N GLY A 764 -18.08 19.85 33.81
CA GLY A 764 -19.19 20.81 33.85
C GLY A 764 -18.83 22.24 34.30
N GLN A 765 -17.56 22.52 34.60
CA GLN A 765 -17.08 23.77 35.23
C GLN A 765 -16.48 24.80 34.25
N GLY A 766 -16.51 24.54 32.93
CA GLY A 766 -16.03 25.48 31.92
C GLY A 766 -16.43 25.11 30.50
N GLU A 767 -16.30 26.05 29.57
CA GLU A 767 -16.52 25.85 28.13
C GLU A 767 -15.17 25.78 27.39
N ILE A 768 -15.06 24.85 26.45
CA ILE A 768 -13.92 24.72 25.55
C ILE A 768 -14.34 25.06 24.12
N GLU A 769 -13.50 25.81 23.42
CA GLU A 769 -13.74 26.14 22.02
C GLU A 769 -13.35 24.96 21.13
N VAL A 770 -14.27 24.54 20.26
CA VAL A 770 -14.09 23.44 19.30
C VAL A 770 -14.13 24.00 17.88
N ILE A 771 -13.14 23.63 17.07
CA ILE A 771 -13.07 24.00 15.66
C ILE A 771 -13.41 22.78 14.80
N GLU A 772 -14.40 22.94 13.95
CA GLU A 772 -14.90 21.90 13.05
C GLU A 772 -14.78 22.32 11.59
N SER A 773 -14.80 21.35 10.68
CA SER A 773 -14.68 21.59 9.23
C SER A 773 -16.06 21.60 8.58
N VAL A 774 -16.31 22.57 7.71
CA VAL A 774 -17.51 22.60 6.87
C VAL A 774 -17.39 21.48 5.81
N PRO A 775 -18.45 20.71 5.52
CA PRO A 775 -18.46 19.75 4.41
C PRO A 775 -18.03 20.39 3.07
N ASP A 776 -17.41 19.61 2.18
CA ASP A 776 -16.87 20.14 0.91
C ASP A 776 -17.93 20.76 0.01
N GLN A 777 -19.09 20.12 -0.14
CA GLN A 777 -20.20 20.63 -0.94
C GLN A 777 -20.71 21.98 -0.42
N CYS A 778 -21.05 22.05 0.87
CA CYS A 778 -21.52 23.28 1.51
C CYS A 778 -20.47 24.40 1.44
N TYR A 779 -19.19 24.07 1.60
CA TYR A 779 -18.12 25.07 1.56
C TYR A 779 -17.98 25.73 0.19
N LEU A 780 -18.09 24.98 -0.91
CA LEU A 780 -18.02 25.55 -2.25
C LEU A 780 -19.17 26.52 -2.53
N GLU A 781 -20.39 26.18 -2.08
CA GLU A 781 -21.54 27.07 -2.14
C GLU A 781 -21.33 28.36 -1.34
N LEU A 782 -20.81 28.24 -0.11
CA LEU A 782 -20.49 29.39 0.74
C LEU A 782 -19.40 30.29 0.13
N VAL A 783 -18.36 29.68 -0.46
CA VAL A 783 -17.31 30.44 -1.17
C VAL A 783 -17.91 31.23 -2.32
N LYS A 784 -18.75 30.59 -3.15
CA LYS A 784 -19.42 31.26 -4.27
C LYS A 784 -20.29 32.43 -3.77
N TYR A 785 -21.17 32.16 -2.80
CA TYR A 785 -22.07 33.14 -2.20
C TYR A 785 -21.33 34.39 -1.69
N TRP A 786 -20.26 34.21 -0.90
CA TRP A 786 -19.51 35.34 -0.36
C TRP A 786 -18.62 36.03 -1.41
N SER A 787 -18.16 35.31 -2.44
CA SER A 787 -17.40 35.92 -3.54
C SER A 787 -18.27 36.82 -4.44
N GLU A 788 -19.56 36.55 -4.53
CA GLU A 788 -20.55 37.33 -5.29
C GLU A 788 -21.22 38.44 -4.44
N GLY A 789 -20.64 38.80 -3.30
CA GLY A 789 -21.15 39.86 -2.43
C GLY A 789 -22.33 39.45 -1.56
N GLY A 790 -22.57 38.15 -1.36
CA GLY A 790 -23.68 37.63 -0.55
C GLY A 790 -25.02 37.56 -1.30
N VAL A 791 -24.97 37.48 -2.63
CA VAL A 791 -26.14 37.37 -3.50
C VAL A 791 -26.30 35.91 -3.96
N GLY A 792 -27.53 35.40 -4.06
CA GLY A 792 -27.84 34.03 -4.48
C GLY A 792 -28.44 33.15 -3.38
N GLN A 793 -29.02 32.00 -3.78
CA GLN A 793 -29.67 31.05 -2.87
C GLN A 793 -28.70 29.92 -2.50
N LEU A 794 -28.53 29.68 -1.19
CA LEU A 794 -27.79 28.54 -0.65
C LEU A 794 -28.73 27.33 -0.52
N SER A 795 -28.19 26.11 -0.61
CA SER A 795 -28.93 24.91 -0.20
C SER A 795 -29.32 24.98 1.28
N GLU A 796 -30.31 24.18 1.69
CA GLU A 796 -30.69 24.04 3.10
C GLU A 796 -29.49 23.60 3.96
N GLU A 797 -28.66 22.70 3.43
CA GLU A 797 -27.44 22.21 4.06
C GLU A 797 -26.38 23.31 4.23
N ALA A 798 -26.10 24.09 3.18
CA ALA A 798 -25.10 25.16 3.25
C ALA A 798 -25.56 26.32 4.14
N SER A 799 -26.86 26.61 4.16
CA SER A 799 -27.46 27.66 4.99
C SER A 799 -27.19 27.45 6.49
N LYS A 800 -27.09 26.20 6.96
CA LYS A 800 -26.77 25.84 8.37
C LYS A 800 -25.41 26.37 8.84
N TYR A 801 -24.50 26.69 7.92
CA TYR A 801 -23.15 27.16 8.22
C TYR A 801 -22.92 28.64 7.91
N LYS A 802 -23.88 29.30 7.24
CA LYS A 802 -23.76 30.68 6.75
C LYS A 802 -23.29 31.65 7.84
N ASP A 803 -23.93 31.62 9.00
CA ASP A 803 -23.65 32.53 10.12
C ASP A 803 -22.54 32.03 11.05
N LYS A 804 -22.06 30.78 10.86
CA LYS A 804 -20.98 30.18 11.66
C LYS A 804 -19.60 30.41 11.06
N VAL A 805 -19.54 30.53 9.74
CA VAL A 805 -18.28 30.63 9.00
C VAL A 805 -17.82 32.07 8.90
N SER A 806 -16.60 32.34 9.34
CA SER A 806 -15.99 33.65 9.19
C SER A 806 -15.47 33.85 7.76
N HIS A 807 -15.60 35.07 7.26
CA HIS A 807 -15.05 35.52 5.99
C HIS A 807 -14.40 36.90 6.18
N TYR A 808 -13.35 37.18 5.41
CA TYR A 808 -12.58 38.42 5.52
C TYR A 808 -11.92 38.78 4.19
N ALA A 809 -11.61 40.06 3.99
CA ALA A 809 -10.83 40.49 2.85
C ALA A 809 -9.35 40.08 3.01
N ALA A 810 -8.75 39.53 1.97
CA ALA A 810 -7.34 39.18 1.94
C ALA A 810 -6.48 40.44 2.11
N THR A 811 -5.60 40.46 3.11
CA THR A 811 -4.70 41.61 3.36
C THR A 811 -3.49 41.64 2.43
N MET A 812 -3.17 40.51 1.81
CA MET A 812 -2.06 40.30 0.88
C MET A 812 -2.44 39.21 -0.13
N ASP A 813 -1.65 39.10 -1.19
CA ASP A 813 -1.81 38.03 -2.17
C ASP A 813 -1.46 36.66 -1.56
N ILE A 814 -2.38 35.70 -1.70
CA ILE A 814 -2.21 34.31 -1.26
C ILE A 814 -2.22 33.42 -2.48
N VAL A 815 -1.04 32.99 -2.90
CA VAL A 815 -0.86 32.16 -4.10
C VAL A 815 -0.88 30.68 -3.71
N LYS A 816 -1.84 29.93 -4.27
CA LYS A 816 -1.91 28.48 -4.10
C LYS A 816 -0.65 27.86 -4.68
N ASP A 817 -0.05 26.94 -3.93
CA ASP A 817 1.13 26.21 -4.37
C ASP A 817 2.31 27.10 -4.81
N ARG A 818 2.42 28.32 -4.25
CA ARG A 818 3.49 29.30 -4.50
C ARG A 818 4.89 28.69 -4.56
N ARG A 819 5.15 27.67 -3.74
CA ARG A 819 6.44 26.98 -3.73
C ARG A 819 6.85 26.41 -5.09
N TYR A 820 5.93 26.18 -6.03
CA TYR A 820 6.20 25.69 -7.40
C TYR A 820 6.12 26.77 -8.49
N THR A 821 5.87 28.04 -8.13
CA THR A 821 5.84 29.18 -9.07
C THR A 821 7.20 29.87 -9.19
N GLU A 822 8.20 29.39 -8.46
CA GLU A 822 9.55 29.93 -8.39
C GLU A 822 10.54 28.77 -8.45
N ASP A 823 11.70 29.04 -9.05
CA ASP A 823 12.86 28.14 -9.02
C ASP A 823 13.36 27.99 -7.58
N LYS A 824 13.73 26.76 -7.20
CA LYS A 824 14.18 26.47 -5.82
C LYS A 824 15.36 25.52 -5.77
N PHE A 825 16.26 25.79 -4.83
CA PHE A 825 17.36 24.90 -4.47
C PHE A 825 17.01 24.12 -3.19
N PHE A 826 17.53 22.91 -3.05
CA PHE A 826 17.29 22.05 -1.91
C PHE A 826 18.57 21.33 -1.48
N ILE A 827 18.65 21.01 -0.19
CA ILE A 827 19.66 20.12 0.38
C ILE A 827 19.00 18.95 1.09
N HIS A 828 19.55 17.76 0.89
CA HIS A 828 19.22 16.54 1.61
C HIS A 828 20.43 16.16 2.48
N MET A 829 20.26 16.15 3.81
CA MET A 829 21.33 15.88 4.78
C MET A 829 21.03 14.60 5.57
N PRO A 830 21.79 13.50 5.37
CA PRO A 830 21.63 12.28 6.14
C PRO A 830 22.18 12.45 7.57
N ILE A 831 21.49 11.86 8.54
CA ILE A 831 21.87 11.84 9.96
C ILE A 831 21.71 10.44 10.55
N THR A 832 22.47 10.14 11.60
CA THR A 832 22.30 8.95 12.44
C THR A 832 21.87 9.37 13.83
N ILE A 833 20.75 8.82 14.30
CA ILE A 833 20.21 9.00 15.65
C ILE A 833 20.55 7.78 16.50
N ASN A 834 20.89 8.03 17.77
CA ASN A 834 21.46 7.09 18.73
C ASN A 834 22.80 6.53 18.24
N PHE A 835 23.68 7.42 17.79
CA PHE A 835 24.97 7.08 17.20
C PHE A 835 25.81 6.14 18.08
N LYS A 836 25.82 6.36 19.41
CA LYS A 836 26.61 5.55 20.35
C LYS A 836 25.94 4.26 20.83
N ALA A 837 24.67 4.00 20.48
CA ALA A 837 23.93 2.84 20.98
C ALA A 837 24.49 1.51 20.48
N ASP A 838 24.37 0.44 21.29
CA ASP A 838 24.78 -0.91 20.87
C ASP A 838 23.68 -1.61 20.08
N ASN A 839 24.03 -2.12 18.89
CA ASN A 839 23.13 -2.89 18.03
C ASN A 839 22.75 -4.28 18.60
N ARG A 840 23.25 -4.66 19.78
CA ARG A 840 23.06 -6.00 20.40
C ARG A 840 21.86 -6.12 21.34
N ASN A 841 21.10 -5.05 21.58
CA ASN A 841 20.00 -5.08 22.54
C ASN A 841 18.71 -5.61 21.91
N ASN A 842 18.30 -6.82 22.31
CA ASN A 842 17.01 -7.39 21.94
C ASN A 842 15.89 -6.69 22.69
N VAL A 843 15.25 -5.70 22.04
CA VAL A 843 14.15 -4.90 22.60
C VAL A 843 13.02 -5.80 23.10
N ASN A 844 12.73 -6.91 22.41
CA ASN A 844 11.67 -7.83 22.81
C ASN A 844 11.93 -8.42 24.20
N GLU A 845 13.15 -8.86 24.50
CA GLU A 845 13.48 -9.44 25.82
C GLU A 845 13.39 -8.41 26.94
N LYS A 846 13.74 -7.15 26.66
CA LYS A 846 13.57 -6.06 27.64
C LYS A 846 12.09 -5.79 27.93
N VAL A 847 11.25 -5.84 26.91
CA VAL A 847 9.79 -5.69 27.08
C VAL A 847 9.20 -6.88 27.82
N LEU A 848 9.65 -8.11 27.56
CA LEU A 848 9.20 -9.29 28.31
C LEU A 848 9.58 -9.20 29.80
N LYS A 849 10.84 -8.81 30.09
CA LYS A 849 11.29 -8.53 31.46
C LYS A 849 10.43 -7.45 32.12
N PHE A 850 10.18 -6.36 31.41
CA PHE A 850 9.34 -5.27 31.90
C PHE A 850 7.90 -5.74 32.23
N ILE A 851 7.27 -6.51 31.35
CA ILE A 851 5.93 -7.07 31.58
C ILE A 851 5.92 -7.99 32.80
N ALA A 852 6.96 -8.81 32.98
CA ALA A 852 7.07 -9.74 34.10
C ALA A 852 7.22 -9.04 35.46
N GLU A 853 7.91 -7.90 35.49
CA GLU A 853 8.27 -7.17 36.72
C GLU A 853 7.30 -6.04 37.09
N ASN A 854 6.38 -5.64 36.20
CA ASN A 854 5.51 -4.48 36.42
C ASN A 854 4.04 -4.86 36.56
N ASP A 855 3.40 -4.38 37.63
CA ASP A 855 1.96 -4.58 37.88
C ASP A 855 1.08 -3.45 37.34
N ASP A 856 1.62 -2.25 37.21
CA ASP A 856 0.96 -1.11 36.56
C ASP A 856 1.20 -1.11 35.05
N LEU A 857 0.42 -1.95 34.36
CA LEU A 857 0.47 -2.15 32.91
C LEU A 857 -0.94 -2.19 32.33
N HIS A 858 -1.15 -1.47 31.23
CA HIS A 858 -2.37 -1.52 30.44
C HIS A 858 -2.13 -2.16 29.08
N VAL A 859 -3.22 -2.57 28.43
CA VAL A 859 -3.19 -3.17 27.10
C VAL A 859 -4.05 -2.35 26.16
N ILE A 860 -3.45 -1.87 25.06
CA ILE A 860 -4.14 -1.16 23.98
C ILE A 860 -4.44 -2.15 22.86
N GLY A 861 -5.69 -2.56 22.72
CA GLY A 861 -6.16 -3.31 21.57
C GLY A 861 -6.56 -2.37 20.43
N ILE A 862 -6.09 -2.67 19.22
CA ILE A 862 -6.39 -1.89 18.01
C ILE A 862 -7.09 -2.76 16.99
N ASP A 863 -8.36 -2.45 16.73
CA ASP A 863 -9.13 -3.05 15.65
C ASP A 863 -9.11 -2.18 14.39
N ARG A 864 -9.23 -2.83 13.23
CA ARG A 864 -9.01 -2.24 11.92
C ARG A 864 -10.17 -2.62 10.99
N GLY A 865 -11.21 -1.78 10.97
CA GLY A 865 -12.44 -2.01 10.22
C GLY A 865 -12.57 -1.22 8.92
N GLU A 866 -13.75 -1.32 8.30
CA GLU A 866 -14.17 -0.48 7.15
C GLU A 866 -15.08 0.66 7.58
N ARG A 867 -15.89 0.44 8.63
CA ARG A 867 -16.77 1.44 9.25
C ARG A 867 -16.02 2.36 10.18
N ASN A 868 -15.19 1.79 11.06
CA ASN A 868 -14.19 2.51 11.81
C ASN A 868 -12.82 2.21 11.19
N LEU A 869 -12.16 3.24 10.67
CA LEU A 869 -10.84 3.09 10.04
C LEU A 869 -9.84 2.43 10.99
N LEU A 870 -9.88 2.87 12.26
CA LEU A 870 -9.16 2.31 13.40
C LEU A 870 -10.02 2.53 14.65
N TYR A 871 -10.12 1.52 15.50
CA TYR A 871 -10.75 1.60 16.81
C TYR A 871 -9.76 1.17 17.89
N VAL A 872 -9.73 1.88 19.01
CA VAL A 872 -8.88 1.55 20.15
C VAL A 872 -9.71 1.26 21.38
N SER A 873 -9.32 0.21 22.11
CA SER A 873 -9.78 -0.09 23.47
C SER A 873 -8.55 -0.25 24.37
N VAL A 874 -8.51 0.49 25.46
CA VAL A 874 -7.47 0.41 26.50
C VAL A 874 -8.08 -0.30 27.69
N ILE A 875 -7.45 -1.39 28.11
CA ILE A 875 -7.88 -2.16 29.28
C ILE A 875 -6.81 -2.16 30.37
N ASP A 876 -7.26 -2.25 31.61
CA ASP A 876 -6.40 -2.50 32.77
C ASP A 876 -6.04 -4.00 32.90
N SER A 877 -5.28 -4.34 33.94
CA SER A 877 -4.86 -5.71 34.24
C SER A 877 -5.99 -6.67 34.64
N ARG A 878 -7.21 -6.16 34.85
CA ARG A 878 -8.44 -6.92 35.14
C ARG A 878 -9.38 -6.98 33.94
N GLY A 879 -8.91 -6.54 32.77
CA GLY A 879 -9.72 -6.53 31.56
C GLY A 879 -10.85 -5.50 31.56
N ARG A 880 -10.83 -4.47 32.42
CA ARG A 880 -11.84 -3.40 32.40
C ARG A 880 -11.43 -2.33 31.40
N ILE A 881 -12.37 -1.86 30.58
CA ILE A 881 -12.10 -0.77 29.65
C ILE A 881 -11.93 0.54 30.43
N VAL A 882 -10.75 1.16 30.31
CA VAL A 882 -10.46 2.49 30.89
C VAL A 882 -10.59 3.60 29.85
N GLU A 883 -10.41 3.30 28.57
CA GLU A 883 -10.60 4.25 27.48
C GLU A 883 -10.94 3.51 26.18
N GLN A 884 -11.91 4.00 25.40
CA GLN A 884 -12.25 3.43 24.10
C GLN A 884 -12.66 4.54 23.12
N LYS A 885 -12.15 4.48 21.88
CA LYS A 885 -12.33 5.57 20.90
C LYS A 885 -12.21 5.09 19.45
N SER A 886 -13.11 5.58 18.60
CA SER A 886 -12.97 5.53 17.14
C SER A 886 -12.09 6.67 16.63
N PHE A 887 -11.18 6.35 15.73
CA PHE A 887 -10.39 7.34 15.00
C PHE A 887 -10.99 7.70 13.64
N ASN A 888 -12.30 7.60 13.44
CA ASN A 888 -12.92 8.21 12.26
C ASN A 888 -12.81 9.74 12.29
N ILE A 889 -13.03 10.32 13.46
CA ILE A 889 -12.81 11.73 13.77
C ILE A 889 -11.60 11.80 14.71
N VAL A 890 -10.58 12.56 14.32
CA VAL A 890 -9.42 12.79 15.17
C VAL A 890 -9.52 14.16 15.80
N GLU A 891 -9.35 14.19 17.11
CA GLU A 891 -9.37 15.39 17.94
C GLU A 891 -7.97 15.77 18.36
N ASN A 892 -7.61 17.04 18.13
CA ASN A 892 -6.33 17.59 18.53
C ASN A 892 -6.54 18.75 19.49
N TYR A 893 -6.10 18.58 20.73
CA TYR A 893 -6.07 19.66 21.70
C TYR A 893 -4.83 20.55 21.47
N GLU A 894 -5.06 21.82 21.13
CA GLU A 894 -4.04 22.87 21.08
C GLU A 894 -3.95 23.58 22.43
N SER A 895 -3.13 23.05 23.34
CA SER A 895 -2.98 23.59 24.71
C SER A 895 -2.64 25.07 24.76
N SER A 896 -1.86 25.58 23.80
CA SER A 896 -1.46 27.00 23.72
C SER A 896 -2.63 27.95 23.43
N LYS A 897 -3.74 27.45 22.88
CA LYS A 897 -4.93 28.25 22.57
C LYS A 897 -6.17 27.81 23.34
N ASN A 898 -6.06 26.71 24.10
CA ASN A 898 -7.18 26.04 24.77
C ASN A 898 -8.34 25.72 23.81
N VAL A 899 -8.02 25.09 22.66
CA VAL A 899 -8.97 24.77 21.59
C VAL A 899 -8.85 23.31 21.19
N ILE A 900 -9.96 22.65 20.88
CA ILE A 900 -10.00 21.32 20.25
C ILE A 900 -10.24 21.47 18.74
N ARG A 901 -9.40 20.86 17.90
CA ARG A 901 -9.69 20.73 16.46
C ARG A 901 -10.19 19.34 16.15
N ARG A 902 -11.37 19.24 15.54
CA ARG A 902 -11.92 18.00 15.00
C ARG A 902 -11.72 17.89 13.51
N HIS A 903 -11.25 16.72 13.10
CA HIS A 903 -11.11 16.37 11.69
C HIS A 903 -11.75 15.01 11.43
N ASP A 904 -12.89 15.03 10.75
CA ASP A 904 -13.51 13.83 10.19
C ASP A 904 -12.68 13.33 9.00
N TYR A 905 -11.86 12.31 9.24
CA TYR A 905 -11.03 11.68 8.22
C TYR A 905 -11.79 10.60 7.45
N LYS A 906 -12.76 9.92 8.08
CA LYS A 906 -13.62 8.95 7.38
C LYS A 906 -14.41 9.65 6.28
N GLY A 907 -15.15 10.72 6.61
CA GLY A 907 -15.90 11.50 5.64
C GLY A 907 -15.01 12.06 4.52
N LYS A 908 -13.81 12.58 4.85
CA LYS A 908 -12.84 13.03 3.84
C LYS A 908 -12.37 11.93 2.90
N LEU A 909 -12.10 10.72 3.42
CA LEU A 909 -11.66 9.60 2.59
C LEU A 909 -12.79 9.08 1.70
N VAL A 910 -14.02 8.98 2.22
CA VAL A 910 -15.21 8.60 1.45
C VAL A 910 -15.47 9.61 0.33
N ASN A 911 -15.49 10.91 0.64
CA ASN A 911 -15.66 11.96 -0.36
C ASN A 911 -14.55 11.93 -1.41
N LYS A 912 -13.30 11.66 -1.00
CA LYS A 912 -12.19 11.57 -1.94
C LYS A 912 -12.30 10.34 -2.85
N GLU A 913 -12.77 9.21 -2.33
CA GLU A 913 -13.03 7.99 -3.10
C GLU A 913 -14.12 8.24 -4.17
N HIS A 914 -15.24 8.88 -3.78
CA HIS A 914 -16.28 9.31 -4.71
C HIS A 914 -15.72 10.26 -5.78
N TYR A 915 -15.02 11.34 -5.37
CA TYR A 915 -14.39 12.28 -6.30
C TYR A 915 -13.42 11.60 -7.26
N ARG A 916 -12.63 10.62 -6.79
CA ARG A 916 -11.69 9.88 -7.64
C ARG A 916 -12.41 8.98 -8.63
N ASN A 917 -13.53 8.37 -8.24
CA ASN A 917 -14.37 7.60 -9.15
C ASN A 917 -14.93 8.50 -10.25
N GLU A 918 -15.48 9.65 -9.88
CA GLU A 918 -15.99 10.63 -10.85
C GLU A 918 -14.88 11.21 -11.73
N ALA A 919 -13.73 11.57 -11.15
CA ALA A 919 -12.58 12.09 -11.91
C ALA A 919 -12.04 11.07 -12.92
N ARG A 920 -12.07 9.77 -12.60
CA ARG A 920 -11.73 8.70 -13.57
C ARG A 920 -12.70 8.68 -14.74
N LYS A 921 -14.00 8.78 -14.46
CA LYS A 921 -15.05 8.80 -15.49
C LYS A 921 -15.00 10.07 -16.32
N SER A 922 -14.61 11.21 -15.75
CA SER A 922 -14.65 12.54 -16.36
C SER A 922 -13.28 13.04 -16.85
N TRP A 923 -12.25 12.19 -16.92
CA TRP A 923 -10.86 12.54 -17.29
C TRP A 923 -10.25 13.74 -16.52
N LYS A 924 -10.70 13.96 -15.29
CA LYS A 924 -10.14 15.00 -14.40
C LYS A 924 -8.93 14.48 -13.64
N GLU A 925 -8.14 15.39 -13.06
CA GLU A 925 -7.00 15.03 -12.23
C GLU A 925 -7.45 14.07 -11.10
N ILE A 926 -6.94 12.84 -11.14
CA ILE A 926 -7.19 11.85 -10.09
C ILE A 926 -6.34 12.23 -8.87
N GLY A 927 -6.88 13.12 -8.04
CA GLY A 927 -6.21 13.58 -6.83
C GLY A 927 -5.84 12.40 -5.91
N LYS A 928 -4.63 12.44 -5.34
CA LYS A 928 -4.09 11.30 -4.60
C LYS A 928 -4.78 11.13 -3.23
N ILE A 929 -5.28 9.92 -2.97
CA ILE A 929 -5.82 9.53 -1.67
C ILE A 929 -4.71 9.19 -0.66
N LYS A 930 -3.51 8.84 -1.15
CA LYS A 930 -2.36 8.40 -0.34
C LYS A 930 -1.93 9.46 0.68
N GLU A 931 -1.90 10.73 0.30
CA GLU A 931 -1.46 11.84 1.15
C GLU A 931 -2.47 12.14 2.26
N ILE A 932 -3.78 12.01 1.99
CA ILE A 932 -4.83 12.14 3.02
C ILE A 932 -4.68 11.01 4.04
N LYS A 933 -4.43 9.78 3.59
CA LYS A 933 -4.13 8.64 4.47
C LYS A 933 -2.86 8.86 5.30
N GLU A 934 -1.80 9.40 4.72
CA GLU A 934 -0.58 9.76 5.48
C GLU A 934 -0.87 10.79 6.55
N GLY A 935 -1.64 11.83 6.22
CA GLY A 935 -2.08 12.83 7.17
C GLY A 935 -2.89 12.21 8.31
N TYR A 936 -3.91 11.41 7.97
CA TYR A 936 -4.72 10.68 8.94
C TYR A 936 -3.87 9.83 9.89
N LEU A 937 -3.04 8.94 9.34
CA LEU A 937 -2.20 8.03 10.12
C LEU A 937 -1.22 8.79 11.02
N SER A 938 -0.68 9.92 10.56
CA SER A 938 0.21 10.74 11.39
C SER A 938 -0.48 11.26 12.66
N GLN A 939 -1.76 11.62 12.58
CA GLN A 939 -2.54 12.09 13.73
C GLN A 939 -2.93 10.93 14.65
N VAL A 940 -3.38 9.80 14.09
CA VAL A 940 -3.75 8.62 14.89
C VAL A 940 -2.54 8.04 15.63
N ILE A 941 -1.38 7.95 14.98
CA ILE A 941 -0.16 7.45 15.63
C ILE A 941 0.29 8.39 16.75
N HIS A 942 0.08 9.70 16.59
CA HIS A 942 0.35 10.66 17.67
C HIS A 942 -0.53 10.41 18.89
N GLU A 943 -1.83 10.22 18.68
CA GLU A 943 -2.76 9.91 19.78
C GLU A 943 -2.49 8.55 20.43
N ILE A 944 -2.23 7.49 19.64
CA ILE A 944 -1.82 6.18 20.18
C ILE A 944 -0.52 6.29 20.97
N SER A 945 0.46 7.07 20.50
CA SER A 945 1.71 7.28 21.22
C SER A 945 1.48 7.97 22.56
N LYS A 946 0.52 8.89 22.67
CA LYS A 946 0.12 9.48 23.95
C LYS A 946 -0.54 8.45 24.86
N LEU A 947 -1.42 7.58 24.34
CA LEU A 947 -2.05 6.52 25.13
C LEU A 947 -1.01 5.55 25.71
N VAL A 948 -0.02 5.16 24.91
CA VAL A 948 1.11 4.31 25.36
C VAL A 948 1.82 4.95 26.55
N LEU A 949 2.13 6.25 26.47
CA LEU A 949 2.82 6.96 27.55
C LEU A 949 1.91 7.25 28.76
N LYS A 950 0.62 7.53 28.53
CA LYS A 950 -0.36 7.85 29.57
C LYS A 950 -0.66 6.64 30.46
N TYR A 951 -0.78 5.46 29.86
CA TYR A 951 -1.20 4.22 30.54
C TYR A 951 -0.08 3.21 30.74
N ASN A 952 1.16 3.56 30.39
CA ASN A 952 2.29 2.64 30.42
C ASN A 952 1.98 1.32 29.69
N ALA A 953 1.45 1.43 28.47
CA ALA A 953 0.73 0.33 27.84
C ALA A 953 1.53 -0.41 26.76
N ILE A 954 1.24 -1.70 26.59
CA ILE A 954 1.58 -2.45 25.36
C ILE A 954 0.49 -2.27 24.30
N ILE A 955 0.84 -2.51 23.03
CA ILE A 955 -0.08 -2.43 21.90
C ILE A 955 -0.33 -3.84 21.36
N VAL A 956 -1.57 -4.16 21.04
CA VAL A 956 -1.98 -5.46 20.51
C VAL A 956 -2.78 -5.26 19.24
N MET A 957 -2.42 -5.99 18.20
CA MET A 957 -3.08 -5.97 16.89
C MET A 957 -3.31 -7.39 16.38
N GLU A 958 -4.25 -7.53 15.47
CA GLU A 958 -4.46 -8.83 14.81
C GLU A 958 -3.29 -9.18 13.86
N ASP A 959 -2.93 -10.46 13.83
CA ASP A 959 -2.09 -11.02 12.79
C ASP A 959 -2.92 -11.29 11.52
N LEU A 960 -2.96 -10.29 10.63
CA LEU A 960 -3.71 -10.35 9.39
C LEU A 960 -2.83 -10.87 8.24
N ASN A 961 -3.12 -12.09 7.79
CA ASN A 961 -2.47 -12.70 6.62
C ASN A 961 -2.54 -11.81 5.36
N TYR A 962 -1.49 -11.84 4.55
CA TYR A 962 -1.37 -11.00 3.34
C TYR A 962 -2.54 -11.15 2.35
N GLY A 963 -3.08 -12.37 2.20
CA GLY A 963 -4.25 -12.64 1.36
C GLY A 963 -5.51 -11.88 1.80
N PHE A 964 -5.73 -11.74 3.12
CA PHE A 964 -6.82 -10.95 3.68
C PHE A 964 -6.63 -9.46 3.38
N LYS A 965 -5.42 -8.93 3.65
CA LYS A 965 -5.05 -7.54 3.33
C LYS A 965 -5.29 -7.24 1.83
N ARG A 966 -4.87 -8.14 0.93
CA ARG A 966 -5.03 -8.01 -0.53
C ARG A 966 -6.49 -8.02 -0.99
N GLY A 967 -7.34 -8.84 -0.39
CA GLY A 967 -8.78 -8.89 -0.72
C GLY A 967 -9.48 -7.55 -0.51
N ARG A 968 -9.00 -6.74 0.44
CA ARG A 968 -9.53 -5.42 0.80
C ARG A 968 -8.85 -4.25 0.06
N PHE A 969 -7.85 -4.50 -0.80
CA PHE A 969 -7.22 -3.43 -1.60
C PHE A 969 -8.18 -2.77 -2.59
N LYS A 970 -9.31 -3.41 -2.90
CA LYS A 970 -10.40 -2.82 -3.68
C LYS A 970 -11.06 -1.63 -2.98
N VAL A 971 -10.97 -1.57 -1.65
CA VAL A 971 -11.50 -0.47 -0.83
C VAL A 971 -10.40 0.59 -0.72
N GLU A 972 -10.58 1.70 -1.44
CA GLU A 972 -9.49 2.67 -1.62
C GLU A 972 -9.12 3.41 -0.35
N ARG A 973 -9.95 3.39 0.69
CA ARG A 973 -9.68 4.06 1.98
C ARG A 973 -8.87 3.22 2.99
N GLN A 974 -8.63 1.94 2.75
CA GLN A 974 -7.90 1.05 3.68
C GLN A 974 -6.50 1.60 4.08
N VAL A 975 -6.09 1.41 5.35
CA VAL A 975 -4.82 1.96 5.89
C VAL A 975 -3.90 0.94 6.58
N TYR A 976 -4.26 -0.35 6.64
CA TYR A 976 -3.69 -1.35 7.55
C TYR A 976 -2.16 -1.51 7.50
N GLN A 977 -1.58 -1.78 6.32
CA GLN A 977 -0.14 -2.07 6.21
C GLN A 977 0.71 -0.82 6.52
N LYS A 978 0.23 0.33 6.07
CA LYS A 978 0.95 1.59 6.25
C LYS A 978 0.91 2.07 7.70
N PHE A 979 -0.22 1.83 8.38
CA PHE A 979 -0.36 2.07 9.81
C PHE A 979 0.70 1.31 10.61
N GLU A 980 0.82 -0.01 10.41
CA GLU A 980 1.84 -0.86 11.09
C GLU A 980 3.25 -0.29 10.91
N THR A 981 3.66 -0.01 9.67
CA THR A 981 5.00 0.52 9.38
C THR A 981 5.24 1.90 10.01
N MET A 982 4.27 2.81 9.93
CA MET A 982 4.43 4.15 10.48
C MET A 982 4.46 4.13 12.03
N LEU A 983 3.66 3.27 12.66
CA LEU A 983 3.64 3.10 14.11
C LEU A 983 4.97 2.52 14.61
N ILE A 984 5.47 1.43 14.02
CA ILE A 984 6.78 0.83 14.35
C ILE A 984 7.88 1.88 14.21
N ASN A 985 7.92 2.61 13.09
CA ASN A 985 8.95 3.62 12.85
C ASN A 985 8.89 4.80 13.83
N LYS A 986 7.70 5.18 14.31
CA LYS A 986 7.53 6.24 15.31
C LYS A 986 7.97 5.77 16.69
N LEU A 987 7.64 4.54 17.08
CA LEU A 987 7.99 3.96 18.38
C LEU A 987 9.47 3.52 18.47
N ALA A 988 10.15 3.32 17.34
CA ALA A 988 11.58 3.05 17.31
C ALA A 988 12.43 4.26 17.77
N TYR A 989 11.86 5.46 17.67
CA TYR A 989 12.39 6.68 18.26
C TYR A 989 11.28 7.71 18.52
N LEU A 990 10.62 7.57 19.66
CA LEU A 990 9.49 8.40 20.07
C LEU A 990 9.99 9.62 20.86
N VAL A 991 9.83 10.80 20.24
CA VAL A 991 10.11 12.11 20.83
C VAL A 991 8.82 12.86 21.10
N ASP A 992 8.71 13.38 22.32
CA ASP A 992 7.76 14.42 22.73
C ASP A 992 8.45 15.79 22.60
N LYS A 993 7.88 16.67 21.76
CA LYS A 993 8.48 17.99 21.47
C LYS A 993 8.25 19.02 22.58
N SER A 994 7.38 18.73 23.55
CA SER A 994 7.13 19.61 24.70
C SER A 994 8.16 19.44 25.81
N ARG A 995 8.93 18.34 25.75
CA ARG A 995 9.98 17.98 26.70
C ARG A 995 11.31 18.65 26.39
N ALA A 996 12.14 18.83 27.41
CA ALA A 996 13.53 19.24 27.26
C ALA A 996 14.31 18.24 26.39
N VAL A 997 15.38 18.69 25.72
CA VAL A 997 16.07 17.84 24.74
C VAL A 997 16.76 16.63 25.39
N ASP A 998 17.19 16.75 26.64
CA ASP A 998 18.04 15.80 27.37
C ASP A 998 17.29 14.99 28.45
N GLU A 999 15.99 15.19 28.63
CA GLU A 999 15.16 14.38 29.54
C GLU A 999 14.58 13.13 28.84
N PRO A 1000 14.17 12.08 29.57
CA PRO A 1000 13.51 10.91 28.98
C PRO A 1000 12.29 11.29 28.13
N GLY A 1001 12.27 10.84 26.88
CA GLY A 1001 11.26 11.20 25.88
C GLY A 1001 11.56 12.50 25.12
N GLY A 1002 12.60 13.24 25.51
CA GLY A 1002 13.15 14.40 24.81
C GLY A 1002 13.86 14.06 23.50
N LEU A 1003 14.35 15.08 22.79
CA LEU A 1003 14.94 14.93 21.45
C LEU A 1003 16.18 14.02 21.40
N LEU A 1004 17.06 14.10 22.41
CA LEU A 1004 18.31 13.35 22.53
C LEU A 1004 18.16 12.08 23.38
N LYS A 1005 17.02 11.91 24.07
CA LYS A 1005 16.70 10.69 24.84
C LYS A 1005 15.30 10.17 24.51
N GLY A 1006 15.00 10.08 23.21
CA GLY A 1006 13.72 9.57 22.72
C GLY A 1006 13.53 8.10 23.08
N TYR A 1007 12.29 7.70 23.38
CA TYR A 1007 11.98 6.32 23.74
C TYR A 1007 12.18 5.36 22.55
N GLN A 1008 12.72 4.18 22.81
CA GLN A 1008 12.93 3.11 21.81
C GLN A 1008 12.11 1.88 22.20
N LEU A 1009 10.83 1.91 21.86
CA LEU A 1009 9.85 0.91 22.30
C LEU A 1009 9.67 -0.24 21.28
N THR A 1010 10.24 -0.09 20.08
CA THR A 1010 10.22 -1.09 19.00
C THR A 1010 11.58 -1.14 18.29
N TYR A 1011 11.82 -2.22 17.52
CA TYR A 1011 12.89 -2.26 16.53
C TYR A 1011 12.31 -2.07 15.13
N VAL A 1012 13.13 -1.61 14.17
CA VAL A 1012 12.69 -1.49 12.76
C VAL A 1012 13.13 -2.75 12.03
N PRO A 1013 12.21 -3.62 11.59
CA PRO A 1013 12.55 -4.81 10.81
C PRO A 1013 12.99 -4.45 9.40
N ASP A 1014 13.84 -5.27 8.77
CA ASP A 1014 14.24 -5.09 7.37
C ASP A 1014 13.04 -5.30 6.42
N ASN A 1015 12.13 -6.22 6.76
CA ASN A 1015 10.84 -6.38 6.11
C ASN A 1015 9.75 -6.83 7.09
N LEU A 1016 8.48 -6.51 6.78
CA LEU A 1016 7.33 -6.92 7.61
C LEU A 1016 7.05 -8.43 7.58
N GLY A 1017 7.60 -9.17 6.61
CA GLY A 1017 7.42 -10.63 6.52
C GLY A 1017 8.27 -11.41 7.53
N GLU A 1018 9.33 -10.78 8.05
CA GLU A 1018 10.19 -11.30 9.12
C GLU A 1018 9.69 -10.93 10.53
N LEU A 1019 8.58 -10.19 10.60
CA LEU A 1019 7.97 -9.85 11.87
C LEU A 1019 7.37 -11.10 12.50
N GLY A 1020 7.82 -11.47 13.69
CA GLY A 1020 7.18 -12.51 14.50
C GLY A 1020 5.93 -11.99 15.20
N SER A 1021 5.48 -12.72 16.22
CA SER A 1021 4.34 -12.32 17.06
C SER A 1021 4.61 -11.10 17.96
N GLN A 1022 5.83 -10.54 17.97
CA GLN A 1022 6.23 -9.41 18.81
C GLN A 1022 7.25 -8.50 18.12
N CYS A 1023 7.01 -7.19 18.18
CA CYS A 1023 7.95 -6.13 17.83
C CYS A 1023 8.00 -5.10 18.96
N GLY A 1024 8.92 -5.29 19.91
CA GLY A 1024 9.00 -4.51 21.14
C GLY A 1024 7.70 -4.56 21.94
N ILE A 1025 7.07 -3.40 22.17
CA ILE A 1025 5.78 -3.30 22.87
C ILE A 1025 4.56 -3.67 22.01
N ILE A 1026 4.75 -3.98 20.73
CA ILE A 1026 3.66 -4.39 19.82
C ILE A 1026 3.57 -5.92 19.78
N PHE A 1027 2.40 -6.46 20.09
CA PHE A 1027 2.08 -7.89 20.03
C PHE A 1027 1.04 -8.18 18.94
N TYR A 1028 1.16 -9.35 18.32
CA TYR A 1028 0.26 -9.80 17.25
C TYR A 1028 -0.48 -11.06 17.67
N VAL A 1029 -1.82 -10.98 17.70
CA VAL A 1029 -2.71 -12.05 18.16
C VAL A 1029 -3.61 -12.57 17.04
N PRO A 1030 -4.14 -13.80 17.11
CA PRO A 1030 -5.04 -14.32 16.09
C PRO A 1030 -6.34 -13.53 15.97
N ALA A 1031 -6.76 -13.21 14.74
CA ALA A 1031 -8.00 -12.46 14.44
C ALA A 1031 -9.31 -13.25 14.69
N ALA A 1032 -9.23 -14.57 14.91
CA ALA A 1032 -10.41 -15.39 15.09
C ALA A 1032 -11.18 -15.02 16.37
N TYR A 1033 -12.50 -14.90 16.29
CA TYR A 1033 -13.39 -14.71 17.44
C TYR A 1033 -13.12 -13.46 18.30
N THR A 1034 -12.79 -12.34 17.65
CA THR A 1034 -12.59 -11.02 18.30
C THR A 1034 -13.84 -10.14 18.21
N SER A 1035 -14.46 -10.01 17.03
CA SER A 1035 -15.60 -9.08 16.83
C SER A 1035 -16.98 -9.73 17.06
N LYS A 1036 -17.15 -11.01 16.69
CA LYS A 1036 -18.44 -11.75 16.77
C LYS A 1036 -18.48 -12.66 18.00
N ILE A 1037 -18.33 -12.08 19.17
CA ILE A 1037 -18.35 -12.78 20.45
C ILE A 1037 -19.03 -11.89 21.48
N ASP A 1038 -19.77 -12.48 22.41
CA ASP A 1038 -20.29 -11.77 23.56
C ASP A 1038 -19.13 -11.42 24.52
N PRO A 1039 -18.83 -10.13 24.78
CA PRO A 1039 -17.74 -9.73 25.67
C PRO A 1039 -18.00 -10.08 27.14
N VAL A 1040 -19.25 -10.38 27.52
CA VAL A 1040 -19.62 -10.67 28.90
C VAL A 1040 -19.55 -12.15 29.21
N THR A 1041 -20.14 -12.97 28.35
CA THR A 1041 -20.27 -14.43 28.56
C THR A 1041 -19.28 -15.27 27.75
N GLY A 1042 -18.69 -14.69 26.69
CA GLY A 1042 -17.86 -15.44 25.73
C GLY A 1042 -18.66 -16.32 24.76
N PHE A 1043 -19.98 -16.13 24.65
CA PHE A 1043 -20.83 -16.82 23.67
C PHE A 1043 -20.46 -16.45 22.22
N VAL A 1044 -20.52 -17.43 21.31
CA VAL A 1044 -20.14 -17.28 19.90
C VAL A 1044 -20.97 -18.20 19.00
N ASP A 1045 -21.32 -17.74 17.80
CA ASP A 1045 -21.92 -18.61 16.77
C ASP A 1045 -20.83 -19.41 16.02
N VAL A 1046 -20.86 -20.74 16.16
CA VAL A 1046 -19.98 -21.67 15.43
C VAL A 1046 -20.73 -22.71 14.60
N PHE A 1047 -22.05 -22.57 14.43
CA PHE A 1047 -22.87 -23.52 13.67
C PHE A 1047 -22.54 -23.47 12.17
N ASP A 1048 -22.42 -24.63 11.52
CA ASP A 1048 -22.31 -24.70 10.06
C ASP A 1048 -23.70 -24.76 9.41
N PHE A 1049 -24.41 -23.62 9.41
CA PHE A 1049 -25.77 -23.53 8.84
C PHE A 1049 -25.87 -23.98 7.37
N LYS A 1050 -24.76 -23.97 6.61
CA LYS A 1050 -24.74 -24.42 5.21
C LYS A 1050 -24.90 -25.92 5.05
N ALA A 1051 -24.61 -26.70 6.10
CA ALA A 1051 -24.82 -28.14 6.09
C ALA A 1051 -26.31 -28.53 6.08
N TYR A 1052 -27.20 -27.59 6.40
CA TYR A 1052 -28.65 -27.82 6.59
C TYR A 1052 -29.47 -27.19 5.44
N SER A 1053 -29.19 -27.63 4.21
CA SER A 1053 -29.71 -27.00 2.98
C SER A 1053 -31.14 -27.39 2.59
N ASN A 1054 -31.67 -28.49 3.11
CA ASN A 1054 -33.01 -28.99 2.81
C ASN A 1054 -33.84 -29.19 4.09
N ALA A 1055 -35.14 -29.45 3.94
CA ALA A 1055 -36.08 -29.52 5.06
C ALA A 1055 -35.76 -30.67 6.04
N GLU A 1056 -35.32 -31.83 5.55
CA GLU A 1056 -34.97 -32.98 6.39
C GLU A 1056 -33.75 -32.68 7.27
N ALA A 1057 -32.72 -32.05 6.68
CA ALA A 1057 -31.54 -31.63 7.43
C ALA A 1057 -31.88 -30.55 8.47
N ARG A 1058 -32.78 -29.61 8.15
CA ARG A 1058 -33.24 -28.61 9.13
C ARG A 1058 -34.05 -29.24 10.25
N LEU A 1059 -34.87 -30.25 9.97
CA LEU A 1059 -35.60 -31.00 11.01
C LEU A 1059 -34.62 -31.77 11.91
N ASP A 1060 -33.60 -32.41 11.34
CA ASP A 1060 -32.51 -33.04 12.09
C ASP A 1060 -31.77 -32.04 12.99
N PHE A 1061 -31.57 -30.79 12.53
CA PHE A 1061 -31.03 -29.72 13.38
C PHE A 1061 -31.93 -29.43 14.58
N ILE A 1062 -33.24 -29.26 14.37
CA ILE A 1062 -34.20 -28.98 15.47
C ILE A 1062 -34.24 -30.14 16.47
N ASN A 1063 -34.24 -31.38 15.99
CA ASN A 1063 -34.29 -32.58 16.84
C ASN A 1063 -33.01 -32.85 17.64
N LYS A 1064 -31.91 -32.14 17.33
CA LYS A 1064 -30.64 -32.20 18.08
C LYS A 1064 -30.55 -31.14 19.18
N LEU A 1065 -31.51 -30.21 19.25
CA LEU A 1065 -31.63 -29.27 20.36
C LEU A 1065 -32.06 -30.04 21.61
N ASP A 1066 -31.58 -29.62 22.77
CA ASP A 1066 -31.93 -30.27 24.03
C ASP A 1066 -33.36 -29.89 24.46
N CYS A 1067 -33.74 -28.63 24.22
CA CYS A 1067 -35.06 -28.13 24.55
C CYS A 1067 -35.41 -26.86 23.76
N ILE A 1068 -36.68 -26.71 23.39
CA ILE A 1068 -37.31 -25.45 23.01
C ILE A 1068 -38.51 -25.26 23.92
N ARG A 1069 -38.58 -24.17 24.68
CA ARG A 1069 -39.73 -23.88 25.55
C ARG A 1069 -39.99 -22.40 25.71
N TYR A 1070 -41.17 -22.07 26.19
CA TYR A 1070 -41.51 -20.70 26.57
C TYR A 1070 -41.25 -20.47 28.07
N ASP A 1071 -40.49 -19.44 28.39
CA ASP A 1071 -40.33 -18.96 29.76
C ASP A 1071 -41.35 -17.85 30.03
N ALA A 1072 -42.44 -18.21 30.70
CA ALA A 1072 -43.51 -17.28 31.08
C ALA A 1072 -43.04 -16.19 32.06
N SER A 1073 -42.02 -16.45 32.88
CA SER A 1073 -41.49 -15.46 33.83
C SER A 1073 -40.75 -14.32 33.13
N ARG A 1074 -40.10 -14.63 32.01
CA ARG A 1074 -39.33 -13.68 31.19
C ARG A 1074 -40.06 -13.26 29.91
N ASN A 1075 -41.20 -13.88 29.60
CA ASN A 1075 -41.99 -13.64 28.40
C ASN A 1075 -41.20 -13.87 27.09
N LYS A 1076 -40.35 -14.91 27.07
CA LYS A 1076 -39.42 -15.22 25.96
C LYS A 1076 -39.33 -16.73 25.70
N PHE A 1077 -39.04 -17.08 24.45
CA PHE A 1077 -38.67 -18.46 24.09
C PHE A 1077 -37.19 -18.69 24.39
N GLU A 1078 -36.90 -19.82 25.03
CA GLU A 1078 -35.55 -20.29 25.29
C GLU A 1078 -35.25 -21.60 24.57
N ILE A 1079 -34.00 -21.76 24.17
CA ILE A 1079 -33.50 -22.91 23.44
C ILE A 1079 -32.22 -23.38 24.12
N ALA A 1080 -32.24 -24.61 24.64
CA ALA A 1080 -31.06 -25.26 25.22
C ALA A 1080 -30.43 -26.18 24.18
N PHE A 1081 -29.10 -26.15 24.07
CA PHE A 1081 -28.35 -27.02 23.17
C PHE A 1081 -26.92 -27.25 23.64
N ASP A 1082 -26.32 -28.35 23.18
CA ASP A 1082 -24.88 -28.59 23.25
C ASP A 1082 -24.23 -28.59 21.86
N TYR A 1083 -23.20 -27.76 21.66
CA TYR A 1083 -22.46 -27.70 20.40
C TYR A 1083 -21.88 -29.05 19.94
N GLY A 1084 -21.60 -29.98 20.86
CA GLY A 1084 -21.14 -31.34 20.56
C GLY A 1084 -22.10 -32.15 19.69
N ASN A 1085 -23.38 -31.78 19.66
CA ASN A 1085 -24.41 -32.44 18.85
C ASN A 1085 -24.48 -31.92 17.41
N PHE A 1086 -23.79 -30.81 17.08
CA PHE A 1086 -23.93 -30.10 15.81
C PHE A 1086 -22.66 -30.11 14.97
N ARG A 1087 -22.82 -29.93 13.65
CA ARG A 1087 -21.68 -29.62 12.78
C ARG A 1087 -21.25 -28.18 13.03
N THR A 1088 -20.00 -28.02 13.46
CA THR A 1088 -19.38 -26.72 13.68
C THR A 1088 -18.27 -26.46 12.66
N HIS A 1089 -17.78 -25.22 12.60
CA HIS A 1089 -16.65 -24.84 11.76
C HIS A 1089 -15.27 -25.41 12.22
N HIS A 1090 -15.23 -26.64 12.75
CA HIS A 1090 -14.04 -27.32 13.28
C HIS A 1090 -13.33 -26.54 14.39
N THR A 1091 -14.11 -25.99 15.32
CA THR A 1091 -13.63 -25.14 16.41
C THR A 1091 -13.76 -25.85 17.74
N THR A 1092 -12.66 -25.95 18.49
CA THR A 1092 -12.65 -26.49 19.85
C THR A 1092 -13.06 -25.40 20.84
N LEU A 1093 -14.13 -25.65 21.60
CA LEU A 1093 -14.69 -24.73 22.61
C LEU A 1093 -14.36 -25.20 24.03
N ALA A 1094 -14.34 -24.27 25.00
CA ALA A 1094 -14.21 -24.61 26.42
C ALA A 1094 -15.57 -24.94 27.06
N LYS A 1095 -16.60 -24.15 26.74
CA LYS A 1095 -18.01 -24.42 27.09
C LYS A 1095 -18.83 -24.72 25.85
N THR A 1096 -19.50 -25.88 25.83
CA THR A 1096 -20.30 -26.35 24.68
C THR A 1096 -21.80 -26.23 24.87
N SER A 1097 -22.29 -26.34 26.10
CA SER A 1097 -23.72 -26.26 26.41
C SER A 1097 -24.16 -24.83 26.72
N TRP A 1098 -25.25 -24.40 26.08
CA TRP A 1098 -25.79 -23.04 26.19
C TRP A 1098 -27.31 -23.04 26.19
N THR A 1099 -27.88 -22.07 26.89
CA THR A 1099 -29.30 -21.69 26.77
C THR A 1099 -29.36 -20.31 26.14
N ILE A 1100 -29.91 -20.22 24.94
CA ILE A 1100 -30.14 -18.97 24.23
C ILE A 1100 -31.60 -18.55 24.35
N PHE A 1101 -31.86 -17.26 24.28
CA PHE A 1101 -33.18 -16.69 24.26
C PHE A 1101 -33.41 -15.97 22.94
N ILE A 1102 -34.61 -16.12 22.39
CA ILE A 1102 -35.01 -15.37 21.21
C ILE A 1102 -35.28 -13.94 21.65
N HIS A 1103 -34.28 -13.09 21.43
CA HIS A 1103 -34.25 -11.74 21.96
C HIS A 1103 -33.68 -10.71 20.98
N GLY A 1104 -34.42 -9.61 20.82
CA GLY A 1104 -33.98 -8.37 20.18
C GLY A 1104 -33.97 -8.41 18.66
N ASP A 1105 -33.98 -7.25 18.03
CA ASP A 1105 -34.04 -7.15 16.58
C ASP A 1105 -32.75 -7.64 15.90
N ARG A 1106 -32.87 -8.13 14.66
CA ARG A 1106 -31.73 -8.57 13.83
C ARG A 1106 -31.75 -7.91 12.46
N ILE A 1107 -30.62 -7.91 11.77
CA ILE A 1107 -30.53 -7.44 10.39
C ILE A 1107 -30.46 -8.61 9.43
N LYS A 1108 -31.39 -8.64 8.48
CA LYS A 1108 -31.40 -9.53 7.32
C LYS A 1108 -30.84 -8.78 6.11
N LYS A 1109 -29.90 -9.41 5.40
CA LYS A 1109 -29.32 -8.88 4.16
C LYS A 1109 -29.74 -9.72 2.97
N GLU A 1110 -30.35 -9.08 1.99
CA GLU A 1110 -30.80 -9.73 0.75
C GLU A 1110 -30.18 -9.06 -0.47
N ARG A 1111 -30.00 -9.82 -1.55
CA ARG A 1111 -29.47 -9.30 -2.82
C ARG A 1111 -30.62 -9.18 -3.82
N GLY A 1112 -30.99 -7.95 -4.17
CA GLY A 1112 -31.96 -7.65 -5.22
C GLY A 1112 -31.31 -7.18 -6.53
N SER A 1113 -32.14 -6.82 -7.51
CA SER A 1113 -31.71 -6.38 -8.85
C SER A 1113 -30.81 -5.14 -8.85
N TYR A 1114 -30.99 -4.25 -7.86
CA TYR A 1114 -30.21 -3.01 -7.70
C TYR A 1114 -29.15 -3.09 -6.59
N GLY A 1115 -28.81 -4.29 -6.10
CA GLY A 1115 -27.78 -4.51 -5.07
C GLY A 1115 -28.32 -5.04 -3.75
N TRP A 1116 -27.54 -4.89 -2.68
CA TRP A 1116 -27.90 -5.39 -1.35
C TRP A 1116 -28.98 -4.53 -0.69
N LYS A 1117 -29.98 -5.15 -0.08
CA LYS A 1117 -31.03 -4.52 0.75
C LYS A 1117 -30.87 -5.03 2.18
N ASP A 1118 -30.94 -4.12 3.15
CA ASP A 1118 -30.91 -4.46 4.57
C ASP A 1118 -32.29 -4.24 5.18
N GLU A 1119 -32.78 -5.21 5.93
CA GLU A 1119 -34.07 -5.21 6.60
C GLU A 1119 -33.88 -5.51 8.08
N ILE A 1120 -34.54 -4.73 8.95
CA ILE A 1120 -34.61 -5.03 10.39
C ILE A 1120 -35.76 -6.01 10.59
N ILE A 1121 -35.48 -7.12 11.26
CA ILE A 1121 -36.45 -8.17 11.56
C ILE A 1121 -36.66 -8.29 13.07
N ASP A 1122 -37.92 -8.29 13.48
CA ASP A 1122 -38.33 -8.62 14.84
C ASP A 1122 -38.51 -10.14 14.93
N ILE A 1123 -37.53 -10.80 15.53
CA ILE A 1123 -37.53 -12.25 15.70
C ILE A 1123 -38.45 -12.70 16.83
N GLU A 1124 -38.76 -11.83 17.81
CA GLU A 1124 -39.65 -12.15 18.93
C GLU A 1124 -41.11 -12.21 18.46
N ALA A 1125 -41.53 -11.25 17.64
CA ALA A 1125 -42.86 -11.27 17.01
C ALA A 1125 -42.99 -12.42 16.01
N ARG A 1126 -41.93 -12.71 15.24
CA ARG A 1126 -41.93 -13.81 14.26
C ARG A 1126 -42.13 -15.17 14.91
N ILE A 1127 -41.47 -15.48 16.03
CA ILE A 1127 -41.67 -16.77 16.69
C ILE A 1127 -43.06 -16.90 17.31
N ARG A 1128 -43.58 -15.85 17.96
CA ARG A 1128 -44.95 -15.88 18.53
C ARG A 1128 -45.96 -16.18 17.44
N LYS A 1129 -45.89 -15.45 16.33
CA LYS A 1129 -46.73 -15.67 15.16
C LYS A 1129 -46.57 -17.08 14.59
N LEU A 1130 -45.33 -17.60 14.54
CA LEU A 1130 -45.05 -18.94 14.02
C LEU A 1130 -45.78 -20.03 14.83
N PHE A 1131 -45.82 -19.90 16.17
CA PHE A 1131 -46.55 -20.84 17.02
C PHE A 1131 -48.07 -20.58 17.01
N GLU A 1132 -48.52 -19.32 17.01
CA GLU A 1132 -49.93 -18.93 16.89
C GLU A 1132 -50.57 -19.44 15.58
N ASP A 1133 -49.83 -19.45 14.47
CA ASP A 1133 -50.30 -19.95 13.17
C ASP A 1133 -50.44 -21.50 13.13
N THR A 1134 -50.03 -22.22 14.18
CA THR A 1134 -50.01 -23.70 14.22
C THR A 1134 -50.79 -24.36 15.37
N ASP A 1135 -51.51 -23.58 16.19
CA ASP A 1135 -52.27 -24.06 17.37
C ASP A 1135 -51.46 -24.91 18.37
N ILE A 1136 -50.12 -24.81 18.36
CA ILE A 1136 -49.26 -25.44 19.37
C ILE A 1136 -49.34 -24.60 20.65
N GLU A 1137 -49.84 -25.20 21.73
CA GLU A 1137 -49.79 -24.58 23.06
C GLU A 1137 -48.33 -24.46 23.51
N TYR A 1138 -47.93 -23.30 24.01
CA TYR A 1138 -46.56 -23.07 24.45
C TYR A 1138 -46.47 -22.38 25.80
N ALA A 1139 -47.55 -21.79 26.31
CA ALA A 1139 -47.53 -20.92 27.48
C ALA A 1139 -47.30 -21.67 28.80
N ASP A 1140 -47.51 -22.99 28.83
CA ASP A 1140 -47.27 -23.86 29.98
C ASP A 1140 -45.78 -24.24 30.17
N GLY A 1141 -44.92 -23.91 29.19
CA GLY A 1141 -43.46 -24.07 29.27
C GLY A 1141 -42.95 -25.49 29.04
N HIS A 1142 -43.74 -26.40 28.45
CA HIS A 1142 -43.25 -27.73 28.07
C HIS A 1142 -42.25 -27.68 26.90
N ASN A 1143 -41.60 -28.81 26.60
CA ASN A 1143 -40.64 -28.91 25.52
C ASN A 1143 -41.32 -29.13 24.17
N LEU A 1144 -41.24 -28.13 23.30
CA LEU A 1144 -41.99 -28.02 22.04
C LEU A 1144 -41.45 -28.91 20.90
N ILE A 1145 -40.31 -29.59 21.10
CA ILE A 1145 -39.73 -30.46 20.07
C ILE A 1145 -40.66 -31.62 19.72
N GLY A 1146 -41.40 -32.16 20.70
CA GLY A 1146 -42.38 -33.22 20.48
C GLY A 1146 -43.49 -32.75 19.54
N ASP A 1147 -44.11 -31.63 19.85
CA ASP A 1147 -45.23 -31.05 19.09
C ASP A 1147 -44.82 -30.70 17.66
N ILE A 1148 -43.60 -30.16 17.48
CA ILE A 1148 -43.05 -29.88 16.15
C ILE A 1148 -42.94 -31.16 15.31
N ASN A 1149 -42.60 -32.30 15.94
CA ASN A 1149 -42.51 -33.59 15.25
C ASN A 1149 -43.88 -34.19 14.90
N GLU A 1150 -44.94 -33.81 15.62
CA GLU A 1150 -46.32 -34.27 15.40
C GLU A 1150 -47.08 -33.48 14.32
N LEU A 1151 -46.58 -32.30 13.91
CA LEU A 1151 -47.14 -31.52 12.81
C LEU A 1151 -47.20 -32.31 11.49
N GLU A 1152 -48.25 -32.06 10.70
CA GLU A 1152 -48.37 -32.63 9.35
C GLU A 1152 -47.21 -32.21 8.45
N SER A 1153 -46.67 -33.16 7.67
CA SER A 1153 -45.44 -33.00 6.87
C SER A 1153 -45.34 -31.69 6.04
N PRO A 1154 -46.36 -31.21 5.31
CA PRO A 1154 -46.28 -29.94 4.58
C PRO A 1154 -46.15 -28.72 5.51
N ILE A 1155 -46.87 -28.73 6.63
CA ILE A 1155 -46.87 -27.67 7.64
C ILE A 1155 -45.53 -27.69 8.40
N GLN A 1156 -45.10 -28.87 8.84
CA GLN A 1156 -43.84 -29.10 9.53
C GLN A 1156 -42.65 -28.57 8.73
N LYS A 1157 -42.56 -28.88 7.42
CA LYS A 1157 -41.45 -28.41 6.58
C LYS A 1157 -41.36 -26.89 6.52
N LYS A 1158 -42.51 -26.20 6.39
CA LYS A 1158 -42.57 -24.74 6.39
C LYS A 1158 -42.23 -24.17 7.77
N PHE A 1159 -42.79 -24.75 8.82
CA PHE A 1159 -42.56 -24.35 10.22
C PHE A 1159 -41.08 -24.47 10.60
N VAL A 1160 -40.48 -25.65 10.37
CA VAL A 1160 -39.06 -25.93 10.61
C VAL A 1160 -38.17 -25.00 9.79
N GLY A 1161 -38.57 -24.70 8.55
CA GLY A 1161 -37.88 -23.74 7.71
C GLY A 1161 -37.78 -22.35 8.36
N GLU A 1162 -38.89 -21.83 8.87
CA GLU A 1162 -38.94 -20.51 9.50
C GLU A 1162 -38.28 -20.51 10.89
N LEU A 1163 -38.51 -21.54 11.71
CA LEU A 1163 -37.87 -21.70 13.02
C LEU A 1163 -36.34 -21.77 12.90
N PHE A 1164 -35.83 -22.51 11.93
CA PHE A 1164 -34.39 -22.58 11.64
C PHE A 1164 -33.81 -21.20 11.31
N ASP A 1165 -34.51 -20.40 10.49
CA ASP A 1165 -34.09 -19.03 10.20
C ASP A 1165 -34.15 -18.12 11.44
N ILE A 1166 -35.17 -18.25 12.28
CA ILE A 1166 -35.27 -17.53 13.56
C ILE A 1166 -34.08 -17.86 14.47
N ILE A 1167 -33.71 -19.14 14.62
CA ILE A 1167 -32.56 -19.57 15.42
C ILE A 1167 -31.27 -19.00 14.83
N ARG A 1168 -31.09 -19.10 13.51
CA ARG A 1168 -29.94 -18.55 12.78
C ARG A 1168 -29.77 -17.05 13.00
N PHE A 1169 -30.87 -16.29 12.99
CA PHE A 1169 -30.83 -14.86 13.29
C PHE A 1169 -30.61 -14.58 14.78
N THR A 1170 -31.17 -15.40 15.68
CA THR A 1170 -31.00 -15.25 17.13
C THR A 1170 -29.53 -15.28 17.52
N VAL A 1171 -28.76 -16.24 17.00
CA VAL A 1171 -27.32 -16.39 17.27
C VAL A 1171 -26.44 -15.40 16.46
N GLN A 1172 -27.03 -14.63 15.55
CA GLN A 1172 -26.33 -13.55 14.84
C GLN A 1172 -26.03 -12.38 15.77
N LEU A 1173 -24.88 -12.45 16.45
CA LEU A 1173 -24.41 -11.44 17.42
C LEU A 1173 -24.26 -10.04 16.81
N ARG A 1174 -23.48 -9.92 15.73
CA ARG A 1174 -23.20 -8.63 15.08
C ARG A 1174 -24.26 -8.26 14.05
N ASN A 1175 -24.91 -7.12 14.23
CA ASN A 1175 -26.00 -6.63 13.39
C ASN A 1175 -25.65 -5.25 12.84
N SER A 1176 -25.46 -5.14 11.52
CA SER A 1176 -24.84 -3.96 10.92
C SER A 1176 -25.47 -3.56 9.55
N LYS A 1177 -25.94 -2.32 9.39
CA LYS A 1177 -26.51 -1.77 8.12
C LYS A 1177 -25.43 -1.33 7.13
N SER A 1178 -25.55 -1.67 5.87
CA SER A 1178 -24.58 -1.39 4.81
C SER A 1178 -24.32 0.11 4.65
N GLU A 1179 -23.11 0.47 4.23
CA GLU A 1179 -22.63 1.87 4.17
C GLU A 1179 -23.44 2.77 3.23
N LYS A 1180 -24.27 2.21 2.34
CA LYS A 1180 -25.17 3.00 1.50
C LYS A 1180 -26.22 3.80 2.30
N TYR A 1181 -26.41 3.47 3.58
CA TYR A 1181 -27.26 4.20 4.51
C TYR A 1181 -26.48 5.20 5.40
N ASP A 1182 -25.15 5.26 5.26
CA ASP A 1182 -24.32 6.22 5.99
C ASP A 1182 -24.70 7.65 5.57
N GLY A 1183 -25.09 8.49 6.53
CA GLY A 1183 -25.45 9.90 6.30
C GLY A 1183 -26.94 10.17 6.05
N THR A 1184 -27.74 9.14 5.73
CA THR A 1184 -29.21 9.23 5.65
C THR A 1184 -29.90 8.67 6.89
N GLU A 1185 -29.26 7.72 7.58
CA GLU A 1185 -29.73 7.13 8.83
C GLU A 1185 -28.61 7.12 9.89
N LYS A 1186 -28.98 6.92 11.17
CA LYS A 1186 -27.99 6.70 12.24
C LYS A 1186 -27.21 5.40 11.98
N GLU A 1187 -25.89 5.45 12.18
CA GLU A 1187 -25.03 4.27 12.12
C GLU A 1187 -25.59 3.14 13.02
N TYR A 1188 -25.81 1.97 12.41
CA TYR A 1188 -26.29 0.77 13.10
C TYR A 1188 -25.22 -0.31 12.97
N ASP A 1189 -24.47 -0.53 14.05
CA ASP A 1189 -23.45 -1.60 14.19
C ASP A 1189 -23.39 -2.12 15.62
N LYS A 1190 -24.27 -3.07 15.94
CA LYS A 1190 -24.52 -3.51 17.31
C LYS A 1190 -24.04 -4.94 17.54
N ILE A 1191 -23.71 -5.24 18.80
CA ILE A 1191 -23.66 -6.61 19.32
C ILE A 1191 -24.90 -6.82 20.17
N ILE A 1192 -25.64 -7.88 19.90
CA ILE A 1192 -26.80 -8.30 20.68
C ILE A 1192 -26.59 -9.77 21.05
N SER A 1193 -26.36 -10.02 22.34
CA SER A 1193 -26.20 -11.38 22.86
C SER A 1193 -27.55 -12.06 23.03
N PRO A 1194 -27.68 -13.33 22.60
CA PRO A 1194 -28.86 -14.13 22.92
C PRO A 1194 -28.72 -14.85 24.27
N VAL A 1195 -27.65 -14.61 25.03
CA VAL A 1195 -27.39 -15.26 26.32
C VAL A 1195 -27.35 -14.20 27.42
N MET A 1196 -27.84 -14.56 28.61
CA MET A 1196 -27.75 -13.72 29.81
C MET A 1196 -26.44 -13.96 30.56
N ASP A 1197 -25.95 -12.92 31.22
CA ASP A 1197 -24.87 -13.04 32.21
C ASP A 1197 -25.34 -13.69 33.52
N GLU A 1198 -24.46 -13.73 34.53
CA GLU A 1198 -24.74 -14.33 35.84
C GLU A 1198 -25.82 -13.56 36.61
N GLU A 1199 -26.00 -12.27 36.29
CA GLU A 1199 -27.01 -11.37 36.83
C GLU A 1199 -28.35 -11.44 36.08
N GLY A 1200 -28.44 -12.21 35.00
CA GLY A 1200 -29.66 -12.38 34.22
C GLY A 1200 -29.92 -11.26 33.19
N VAL A 1201 -28.88 -10.55 32.75
CA VAL A 1201 -28.95 -9.43 31.80
C VAL A 1201 -28.38 -9.83 30.44
N PHE A 1202 -29.07 -9.46 29.35
CA PHE A 1202 -28.53 -9.62 28.00
C PHE A 1202 -27.54 -8.51 27.67
N PHE A 1203 -26.37 -8.88 27.16
CA PHE A 1203 -25.45 -7.88 26.62
C PHE A 1203 -26.00 -7.30 25.31
N THR A 1204 -26.22 -5.99 25.30
CA THR A 1204 -26.47 -5.21 24.08
C THR A 1204 -25.65 -3.93 24.12
N THR A 1205 -25.03 -3.58 23.00
CA THR A 1205 -24.23 -2.35 22.89
C THR A 1205 -25.06 -1.09 23.13
N ASP A 1206 -26.38 -1.11 22.83
CA ASP A 1206 -27.27 0.04 23.03
C ASP A 1206 -27.27 0.58 24.47
N SER A 1207 -27.10 -0.32 25.44
CA SER A 1207 -27.02 0.04 26.86
C SER A 1207 -25.80 0.90 27.20
N TYR A 1208 -24.77 0.90 26.34
CA TYR A 1208 -23.46 1.48 26.62
C TYR A 1208 -23.06 2.61 25.65
N ILE A 1209 -23.74 2.79 24.50
CA ILE A 1209 -23.41 3.79 23.47
C ILE A 1209 -23.25 5.21 24.03
N ARG A 1210 -24.04 5.59 25.05
CA ARG A 1210 -24.04 6.95 25.64
C ARG A 1210 -23.49 7.02 27.06
N ALA A 1211 -22.98 5.91 27.59
CA ALA A 1211 -22.35 5.91 28.91
C ALA A 1211 -20.90 6.39 28.75
N ASP A 1212 -20.55 7.48 29.44
CA ASP A 1212 -19.15 7.87 29.58
C ASP A 1212 -18.50 7.02 30.68
N GLY A 1213 -17.26 6.58 30.46
CA GLY A 1213 -16.55 5.70 31.39
C GLY A 1213 -17.09 4.26 31.48
N THR A 1214 -17.84 3.78 30.49
CA THR A 1214 -18.30 2.38 30.43
C THR A 1214 -17.13 1.40 30.33
N GLU A 1215 -17.17 0.38 31.19
CA GLU A 1215 -16.22 -0.75 31.22
C GLU A 1215 -16.49 -1.78 30.11
N LEU A 1216 -17.60 -1.65 29.37
CA LEU A 1216 -18.01 -2.54 28.29
C LEU A 1216 -18.04 -1.87 26.90
N PRO A 1217 -17.93 -2.63 25.80
CA PRO A 1217 -17.86 -2.09 24.43
C PRO A 1217 -19.11 -1.31 23.99
N LYS A 1218 -18.90 -0.17 23.34
CA LYS A 1218 -19.98 0.71 22.84
C LYS A 1218 -20.60 0.27 21.50
N ASP A 1219 -19.88 -0.51 20.70
CA ASP A 1219 -20.30 -0.97 19.38
C ASP A 1219 -19.52 -2.25 18.99
N ALA A 1220 -19.79 -2.80 17.80
CA ALA A 1220 -19.17 -4.05 17.36
C ALA A 1220 -17.67 -3.94 16.99
N ASP A 1221 -17.20 -2.77 16.59
CA ASP A 1221 -15.77 -2.52 16.33
C ASP A 1221 -15.03 -2.27 17.66
N ALA A 1222 -15.67 -1.59 18.62
CA ALA A 1222 -15.20 -1.50 20.00
C ALA A 1222 -15.03 -2.89 20.63
N ASN A 1223 -15.98 -3.80 20.37
CA ASN A 1223 -15.92 -5.19 20.85
C ASN A 1223 -14.72 -5.94 20.24
N GLY A 1224 -14.45 -5.71 18.95
CA GLY A 1224 -13.26 -6.22 18.28
C GLY A 1224 -11.97 -5.74 18.96
N ALA A 1225 -11.84 -4.43 19.17
CA ALA A 1225 -10.66 -3.84 19.82
C ALA A 1225 -10.49 -4.32 21.26
N TYR A 1226 -11.59 -4.44 22.00
CA TYR A 1226 -11.60 -4.96 23.36
C TYR A 1226 -11.14 -6.42 23.44
N CYS A 1227 -11.68 -7.30 22.59
CA CYS A 1227 -11.26 -8.71 22.57
C CYS A 1227 -9.81 -8.90 22.09
N ILE A 1228 -9.33 -8.03 21.18
CA ILE A 1228 -7.91 -7.99 20.81
C ILE A 1228 -7.07 -7.63 22.04
N ALA A 1229 -7.49 -6.63 22.83
CA ALA A 1229 -6.81 -6.25 24.06
C ALA A 1229 -6.81 -7.41 25.08
N LEU A 1230 -7.94 -8.09 25.29
CA LEU A 1230 -8.04 -9.26 26.17
C LEU A 1230 -7.10 -10.40 25.75
N LYS A 1231 -6.93 -10.65 24.46
CA LYS A 1231 -5.91 -11.61 23.99
C LYS A 1231 -4.49 -11.17 24.32
N GLY A 1232 -4.19 -9.89 24.28
CA GLY A 1232 -2.92 -9.39 24.78
C GLY A 1232 -2.77 -9.48 26.29
N LEU A 1233 -3.87 -9.34 27.05
CA LEU A 1233 -3.86 -9.58 28.49
C LEU A 1233 -3.54 -11.05 28.82
N TYR A 1234 -4.04 -11.99 28.02
CA TYR A 1234 -3.61 -13.39 28.09
C TYR A 1234 -2.09 -13.53 27.92
N ASP A 1235 -1.51 -12.87 26.92
CA ASP A 1235 -0.05 -12.87 26.70
C ASP A 1235 0.71 -12.26 27.88
N VAL A 1236 0.23 -11.15 28.44
CA VAL A 1236 0.80 -10.51 29.65
C VAL A 1236 0.82 -11.49 30.82
N LEU A 1237 -0.30 -12.15 31.10
CA LEU A 1237 -0.42 -13.12 32.19
C LEU A 1237 0.48 -14.34 31.96
N ALA A 1238 0.61 -14.81 30.71
CA ALA A 1238 1.54 -15.88 30.36
C ALA A 1238 3.00 -15.48 30.60
N VAL A 1239 3.39 -14.26 30.22
CA VAL A 1239 4.74 -13.73 30.47
C VAL A 1239 4.99 -13.65 31.98
N LYS A 1240 4.09 -13.05 32.75
CA LYS A 1240 4.21 -12.96 34.22
C LYS A 1240 4.36 -14.32 34.90
N LYS A 1241 3.67 -15.35 34.38
CA LYS A 1241 3.69 -16.70 34.96
C LYS A 1241 4.95 -17.50 34.62
N TYR A 1242 5.46 -17.38 33.39
CA TYR A 1242 6.47 -18.30 32.85
C TYR A 1242 7.83 -17.67 32.56
N TRP A 1243 7.94 -16.33 32.54
CA TRP A 1243 9.23 -15.68 32.36
C TRP A 1243 10.11 -15.84 33.59
N LYS A 1244 11.40 -16.07 33.37
CA LYS A 1244 12.41 -16.20 34.44
C LYS A 1244 13.68 -15.48 34.04
N GLU A 1245 14.30 -14.80 34.99
CA GLU A 1245 15.55 -14.09 34.74
C GLU A 1245 16.68 -15.05 34.35
N GLY A 1246 17.40 -14.71 33.27
CA GLY A 1246 18.50 -15.53 32.75
C GLY A 1246 18.09 -16.71 31.87
N GLU A 1247 16.79 -17.06 31.78
CA GLU A 1247 16.27 -18.12 30.90
C GLU A 1247 15.68 -17.53 29.61
N LYS A 1248 15.78 -18.29 28.51
CA LYS A 1248 15.14 -17.91 27.24
C LYS A 1248 13.64 -18.21 27.31
N PHE A 1249 12.80 -17.20 27.19
CA PHE A 1249 11.36 -17.35 27.17
C PHE A 1249 10.89 -18.18 25.96
N ASP A 1250 10.08 -19.22 26.19
CA ASP A 1250 9.48 -20.02 25.11
C ASP A 1250 8.30 -19.26 24.49
N ARG A 1251 8.52 -18.68 23.31
CA ARG A 1251 7.51 -17.90 22.59
C ARG A 1251 6.30 -18.73 22.14
N LYS A 1252 6.36 -20.06 22.17
CA LYS A 1252 5.18 -20.91 21.94
C LYS A 1252 4.11 -20.71 23.00
N LEU A 1253 4.46 -20.20 24.18
CA LEU A 1253 3.52 -19.89 25.26
C LEU A 1253 2.59 -18.71 24.92
N LEU A 1254 2.96 -17.87 23.94
CA LEU A 1254 2.11 -16.78 23.42
C LEU A 1254 1.20 -17.25 22.26
N ALA A 1255 1.22 -18.54 21.92
CA ALA A 1255 0.37 -19.07 20.86
C ALA A 1255 -1.05 -19.34 21.40
N ILE A 1256 -1.97 -18.41 21.16
CA ILE A 1256 -3.36 -18.52 21.60
C ILE A 1256 -4.13 -19.48 20.68
N THR A 1257 -4.46 -20.66 21.20
CA THR A 1257 -5.39 -21.59 20.54
C THR A 1257 -6.84 -21.14 20.72
N ASN A 1258 -7.75 -21.60 19.86
CA ASN A 1258 -9.19 -21.30 20.03
C ASN A 1258 -9.70 -21.78 21.39
N TYR A 1259 -9.32 -22.98 21.83
CA TYR A 1259 -9.70 -23.50 23.14
C TYR A 1259 -9.23 -22.59 24.28
N ASN A 1260 -7.95 -22.19 24.28
CA ASN A 1260 -7.40 -21.31 25.32
C ASN A 1260 -8.09 -19.94 25.33
N TRP A 1261 -8.42 -19.40 24.15
CA TRP A 1261 -9.18 -18.15 24.05
C TRP A 1261 -10.56 -18.29 24.69
N PHE A 1262 -11.28 -19.36 24.38
CA PHE A 1262 -12.62 -19.59 24.95
C PHE A 1262 -12.56 -19.85 26.45
N ASP A 1263 -11.63 -20.66 26.97
CA ASP A 1263 -11.46 -20.83 28.42
C ASP A 1263 -11.16 -19.49 29.10
N PHE A 1264 -10.30 -18.66 28.49
CA PHE A 1264 -9.93 -17.37 29.06
C PHE A 1264 -11.12 -16.41 29.20
N ILE A 1265 -11.92 -16.25 28.15
CA ILE A 1265 -13.05 -15.30 28.15
C ILE A 1265 -14.30 -15.87 28.84
N GLN A 1266 -14.63 -17.15 28.61
CA GLN A 1266 -15.85 -17.76 29.16
C GLN A 1266 -15.73 -18.02 30.66
N ASN A 1267 -14.53 -18.33 31.17
CA ASN A 1267 -14.28 -18.57 32.60
C ASN A 1267 -13.61 -17.38 33.30
N ARG A 1268 -13.58 -16.19 32.66
CA ARG A 1268 -13.03 -14.93 33.22
C ARG A 1268 -11.70 -15.12 33.94
N ARG A 1269 -10.70 -15.67 33.22
CA ARG A 1269 -9.38 -16.02 33.78
C ARG A 1269 -8.44 -14.81 33.99
N PHE A 1270 -9.00 -13.61 34.18
CA PHE A 1270 -8.28 -12.34 34.26
C PHE A 1270 -8.83 -11.41 35.33
#